data_AF-F0G4U5-F1
#
_entry.id   AF-F0G4U5-F1
#
_cell.length_a   1.000
_cell.length_b   1.000
_cell.length_c   1.000
_cell.angle_alpha   90.00
_cell.angle_beta   90.00
_cell.angle_gamma   90.00
#
_symmetry.space_group_name_H-M   'P 1'
#
loop_
_entity.id
_entity.type
_entity.pdbx_description
1 polymer ?
#
loop_
_entity_poly.entity_id
_entity_poly.type
_entity_poly.pdbx_seq_one_letter_code
_entity_poly.pdbx_strand_id
1 'polypeptide(L)'
;MNTTRLVDANGAIVPIGQANPYDTYVGIAGQFTETHPRWGVTKTWYNPLLNTGVYTGDYIVGGNAGTLDLYAAQALVLDGDISAQSFAGSKQVQGNSVPTGGTFNLGVDKKLPSGAVIGLAWNQSSGAPSGVAGLVILQDQAPQLTGLMPDFSIETPLGASTPPAWAADDPRNLLTTMVVPAATLTNGGFANLSVTEDQTAGKGIVVAPGTQLNLQPGGAIAFSSPAVGADVNVAGRLSAPSGSISIASGGNVVVGPQGVISAAGQWVNNNVRAQPGTTPGNSQFINGGSIALSANGSSIGLSDGTFADTTGSILLQPGSVLDVSSGGEMLANGQLQMQNGVPTGRAGNVTLSTYATPTYAQFGNLPTVQPTAGTLALGGTILSEGFSGGGTLTLQALGFRIGGDPAASSPWDVYLPASFFSQQGFGKYVLNAQYDTTVAPGTSIALTQQNRIPDVLALQQAGTGANLAAAALTTSGQLDAYHRQPTSLVLTAGSYASWRASPTTMPSYPGVTGAVTLSAGASIHADAGASIGLGSPMQVTVLGSVVAPGGSITLSTDSGGLFTQPGQLGLFVPSDSRSVWLGPDATLDVSGIALANPLAAPVRIGSAIGVPDTGKVLPGGSVTLSSDNGYVVAQAGSKIDVSGAAAHFDQLQANGTYASQPMWSDAGSITLAAGYGLFADATLSAHGGAAQAGGGTLTILPRQNVGVPGATALVVRQSGALVPAGLAPGDDFTAATYPATAQPIGQPTGVIQFVADRLDGSGIANLVLGDSTPSPLPMPVPPIVFAGDVNLALPTSVTLNTGRIAALGLDQLDTLLSTPAQQWGGNTALTALLAQAPAHPLGTHVTIDAPYVSVAGPVNTSSSVPFAPVATVSDATLNVNASFIDLRNQVQLNNFGHANFDSRGDIRLSSTSVTMTGPTALAPGMLYTPGNLAFKAADLYPSTGSSFIVDAAGPADPVTGLPMPTTVTFASNGASGTPLSAGGTLLVDATRIVQGGTVRAPSGTIVFGVGDPANATTQAQFGNLPLVATDSVTFASGSVTSVSNNGAILPYGTTVDGVQWQFNPFTGVTAPDLSAPPSKFIGVNGSSVMLAKGATIDLSGGGDLQAVEWVPGTGGTRDVLSQYNVSYASGKGTTAVPTNAGAGNVYAIVPGAQAPVAAYDPVFAQSVQPAIAANGTATTTTATLGVGQAGLNDAIGKAVYLSGVPGLAAGYYTLLPGKYATLPGAYRVTVSSMAGNVAPGASAVLPDGTVVTSGYFADALTG
;
A
#
# COMPACT_ATOMS: atom_id res chain seq x y z
N MET A 1 36.43 26.97 -13.01
CA MET A 1 35.69 27.93 -13.87
C MET A 1 36.69 28.95 -14.40
N ASN A 2 36.75 29.17 -15.72
CA ASN A 2 37.49 30.29 -16.29
C ASN A 2 36.62 31.54 -16.16
N THR A 3 37.02 32.49 -15.32
CA THR A 3 36.26 33.74 -15.09
C THR A 3 36.51 34.75 -16.21
N THR A 4 35.54 35.62 -16.50
CA THR A 4 35.67 36.71 -17.50
C THR A 4 36.99 37.45 -17.35
N ARG A 5 37.69 37.73 -18.44
CA ARG A 5 38.95 38.48 -18.42
C ARG A 5 38.69 39.91 -18.88
N LEU A 6 39.00 40.88 -18.05
CA LEU A 6 38.89 42.31 -18.34
C LEU A 6 40.19 42.82 -18.96
N VAL A 7 40.12 43.88 -19.74
CA VAL A 7 41.27 44.67 -20.19
C VAL A 7 41.30 45.92 -19.33
N ASP A 8 42.34 46.09 -18.52
CA ASP A 8 42.53 47.35 -17.78
C ASP A 8 42.88 48.50 -18.74
N ALA A 9 42.84 49.74 -18.25
CA ALA A 9 43.12 50.93 -19.04
C ALA A 9 44.57 51.00 -19.58
N ASN A 10 45.47 50.15 -19.07
CA ASN A 10 46.85 50.01 -19.55
C ASN A 10 47.00 48.88 -20.60
N GLY A 11 45.92 48.16 -20.91
CA GLY A 11 45.89 47.07 -21.89
C GLY A 11 46.22 45.68 -21.31
N ALA A 12 46.36 45.53 -19.99
CA ALA A 12 46.62 44.24 -19.36
C ALA A 12 45.34 43.41 -19.21
N ILE A 13 45.46 42.09 -19.43
CA ILE A 13 44.34 41.16 -19.31
C ILE A 13 44.26 40.62 -17.87
N VAL A 14 43.20 40.99 -17.15
CA VAL A 14 43.01 40.65 -15.73
C VAL A 14 41.80 39.73 -15.56
N PRO A 15 41.90 38.55 -14.94
CA PRO A 15 40.73 37.75 -14.57
C PRO A 15 39.83 38.54 -13.60
N ILE A 16 38.52 38.59 -13.85
CA ILE A 16 37.57 39.40 -13.06
C ILE A 16 37.57 39.05 -11.56
N GLY A 17 37.87 37.80 -11.19
CA GLY A 17 38.01 37.40 -9.79
C GLY A 17 39.27 37.96 -9.09
N GLN A 18 40.20 38.54 -9.84
CA GLN A 18 41.43 39.19 -9.38
C GLN A 18 41.46 40.68 -9.75
N ALA A 19 40.38 41.18 -10.36
CA ALA A 19 40.26 42.58 -10.76
C ALA A 19 40.16 43.47 -9.51
N ASN A 20 41.10 44.39 -9.38
CA ASN A 20 41.04 45.44 -8.38
C ASN A 20 39.88 46.40 -8.72
N PRO A 21 38.91 46.64 -7.82
CA PRO A 21 37.80 47.56 -8.07
C PRO A 21 38.22 49.02 -8.23
N TYR A 22 39.47 49.38 -7.91
CA TYR A 22 40.01 50.72 -8.10
C TYR A 22 40.66 50.95 -9.48
N ASP A 23 40.82 49.91 -10.30
CA ASP A 23 41.35 50.03 -11.65
C ASP A 23 40.23 50.33 -12.66
N THR A 24 40.56 51.10 -13.69
CA THR A 24 39.63 51.38 -14.80
C THR A 24 39.77 50.27 -15.83
N TYR A 25 38.69 49.54 -16.12
CA TYR A 25 38.66 48.51 -17.16
C TYR A 25 37.94 49.04 -18.39
N VAL A 26 38.58 48.91 -19.55
CA VAL A 26 38.14 49.49 -20.82
C VAL A 26 37.43 48.49 -21.74
N GLY A 27 37.36 47.21 -21.34
CA GLY A 27 36.61 46.20 -22.06
C GLY A 27 36.81 44.79 -21.53
N ILE A 28 36.18 43.81 -22.18
CA ILE A 28 36.41 42.37 -21.96
C ILE A 28 37.43 41.90 -22.99
N ALA A 29 38.44 41.17 -22.56
CA ALA A 29 39.54 40.73 -23.40
C ALA A 29 39.05 39.84 -24.55
N GLY A 30 39.37 40.24 -25.78
CA GLY A 30 38.95 39.55 -26.99
C GLY A 30 37.52 39.83 -27.42
N GLN A 31 36.77 40.75 -26.78
CA GLN A 31 35.42 41.14 -27.18
C GLN A 31 35.45 42.44 -28.01
N PHE A 32 34.80 42.44 -29.17
CA PHE A 32 34.53 43.61 -29.99
C PHE A 32 33.01 43.77 -30.12
N THR A 33 32.46 44.95 -29.83
CA THR A 33 31.01 45.20 -29.90
C THR A 33 30.74 46.38 -30.83
N GLU A 34 29.88 46.17 -31.83
CA GLU A 34 29.36 47.19 -32.74
C GLU A 34 27.87 47.35 -32.46
N THR A 35 27.49 48.55 -32.04
CA THR A 35 26.10 48.91 -31.79
C THR A 35 25.58 49.69 -32.97
N HIS A 36 24.45 49.25 -33.55
CA HIS A 36 23.77 49.97 -34.62
C HIS A 36 22.53 50.70 -34.04
N PRO A 37 22.63 52.00 -33.68
CA PRO A 37 21.60 52.69 -32.91
C PRO A 37 20.29 52.87 -33.68
N ARG A 38 20.36 52.89 -35.02
CA ARG A 38 19.21 53.06 -35.89
C ARG A 38 18.27 51.85 -35.91
N TRP A 39 18.79 50.65 -35.64
CA TRP A 39 18.02 49.40 -35.70
C TRP A 39 17.90 48.71 -34.34
N GLY A 40 18.47 49.29 -33.27
CA GLY A 40 18.48 48.67 -31.94
C GLY A 40 19.27 47.35 -31.85
N VAL A 41 20.15 47.08 -32.81
CA VAL A 41 20.91 45.83 -32.88
C VAL A 41 22.34 46.05 -32.38
N THR A 42 22.76 45.26 -31.40
CA THR A 42 24.14 45.21 -30.93
C THR A 42 24.77 43.89 -31.37
N LYS A 43 25.83 43.94 -32.17
CA LYS A 43 26.61 42.77 -32.58
C LYS A 43 27.88 42.71 -31.77
N THR A 44 28.16 41.55 -31.19
CA THR A 44 29.38 41.33 -30.42
C THR A 44 30.13 40.14 -30.99
N TRP A 45 31.41 40.34 -31.28
CA TRP A 45 32.33 39.33 -31.78
C TRP A 45 33.39 39.03 -30.72
N TYR A 46 33.80 37.77 -30.66
CA TYR A 46 34.81 37.31 -29.70
C TYR A 46 35.99 36.69 -30.46
N ASN A 47 37.22 36.97 -30.02
CA ASN A 47 38.43 36.33 -30.53
C ASN A 47 38.64 34.97 -29.83
N PRO A 48 38.49 33.83 -30.54
CA PRO A 48 38.57 32.50 -29.96
C PRO A 48 39.97 32.11 -29.46
N LEU A 49 41.03 32.86 -29.82
CA LEU A 49 42.40 32.62 -29.33
C LEU A 49 42.70 33.28 -27.98
N LEU A 50 41.90 34.28 -27.56
CA LEU A 50 42.10 35.06 -26.33
C LEU A 50 41.01 34.79 -25.27
N ASN A 51 39.87 34.24 -25.68
CA ASN A 51 38.74 34.00 -24.81
C ASN A 51 38.27 32.53 -24.95
N THR A 52 38.61 31.69 -23.97
CA THR A 52 38.10 30.31 -23.85
C THR A 52 36.85 30.23 -22.94
N GLY A 53 36.26 31.38 -22.59
CA GLY A 53 35.03 31.47 -21.79
C GLY A 53 33.78 31.47 -22.67
N VAL A 54 32.70 30.84 -22.18
CA VAL A 54 31.39 30.88 -22.83
C VAL A 54 30.60 32.05 -22.26
N TYR A 55 30.08 32.93 -23.12
CA TYR A 55 29.13 33.96 -22.71
C TYR A 55 27.84 33.29 -22.21
N THR A 56 27.44 33.58 -20.98
CA THR A 56 26.16 33.12 -20.42
C THR A 56 25.26 34.33 -20.32
N GLY A 57 24.11 34.32 -21.01
CA GLY A 57 23.17 35.45 -20.99
C GLY A 57 22.52 35.68 -19.62
N ASP A 58 21.82 36.80 -19.50
CA ASP A 58 21.13 37.22 -18.28
C ASP A 58 20.04 36.23 -17.83
N TYR A 59 19.74 36.20 -16.54
CA TYR A 59 18.76 35.28 -15.95
C TYR A 59 17.33 35.77 -16.16
N ILE A 60 16.63 35.20 -17.14
CA ILE A 60 15.20 35.42 -17.38
C ILE A 60 14.39 34.42 -16.54
N VAL A 61 13.41 34.90 -15.76
CA VAL A 61 12.39 34.05 -15.10
C VAL A 61 11.05 34.31 -15.74
N GLY A 62 10.51 33.28 -16.36
CA GLY A 62 9.15 33.28 -16.88
C GLY A 62 8.10 33.00 -15.82
N GLY A 63 6.96 33.70 -15.92
CA GLY A 63 5.74 33.41 -15.16
C GLY A 63 4.72 32.62 -15.97
N ASN A 64 3.78 31.98 -15.28
CA ASN A 64 2.64 31.32 -15.90
C ASN A 64 1.72 32.33 -16.61
N ALA A 65 1.07 31.90 -17.68
CA ALA A 65 0.03 32.69 -18.34
C ALA A 65 -1.31 32.64 -17.57
N GLY A 66 -2.24 33.53 -17.95
CA GLY A 66 -3.55 33.68 -17.29
C GLY A 66 -4.64 32.72 -17.77
N THR A 67 -5.87 32.97 -17.30
CA THR A 67 -7.08 32.23 -17.67
C THR A 67 -8.05 33.14 -18.45
N LEU A 68 -8.65 32.61 -19.52
CA LEU A 68 -9.76 33.22 -20.25
C LEU A 68 -11.01 32.36 -20.07
N ASP A 69 -11.97 32.87 -19.31
CA ASP A 69 -13.28 32.26 -19.11
C ASP A 69 -14.33 32.94 -20.00
N LEU A 70 -15.03 32.15 -20.81
CA LEU A 70 -16.09 32.62 -21.70
C LEU A 70 -17.44 31.97 -21.33
N TYR A 71 -18.44 32.83 -21.13
CA TYR A 71 -19.81 32.44 -20.84
C TYR A 71 -20.73 32.98 -21.93
N ALA A 72 -21.11 32.12 -22.88
CA ALA A 72 -22.04 32.47 -23.95
C ALA A 72 -23.39 31.80 -23.71
N ALA A 73 -24.45 32.58 -23.50
CA ALA A 73 -25.79 32.08 -23.22
C ALA A 73 -26.62 31.78 -24.49
N GLN A 74 -26.33 32.46 -25.60
CA GLN A 74 -27.14 32.43 -26.82
C GLN A 74 -26.31 32.22 -28.08
N ALA A 75 -25.18 32.91 -28.23
CA ALA A 75 -24.28 32.80 -29.39
C ALA A 75 -22.84 33.15 -28.99
N LEU A 76 -21.85 32.59 -29.68
CA LEU A 76 -20.42 32.90 -29.52
C LEU A 76 -19.73 32.99 -30.88
N VAL A 77 -18.99 34.07 -31.11
CA VAL A 77 -18.10 34.22 -32.27
C VAL A 77 -16.74 34.72 -31.79
N LEU A 78 -15.70 33.93 -32.06
CA LEU A 78 -14.30 34.23 -31.69
C LEU A 78 -13.48 34.56 -32.95
N ASP A 79 -13.81 35.67 -33.58
CA ASP A 79 -13.21 36.15 -34.84
C ASP A 79 -12.08 37.16 -34.59
N GLY A 80 -11.06 36.75 -33.82
CA GLY A 80 -9.90 37.59 -33.48
C GLY A 80 -8.71 36.79 -32.94
N ASP A 81 -7.58 37.47 -32.74
CA ASP A 81 -6.36 36.87 -32.19
C ASP A 81 -6.40 36.78 -30.66
N ILE A 82 -5.97 35.63 -30.11
CA ILE A 82 -5.85 35.39 -28.66
C ILE A 82 -4.44 34.89 -28.36
N SER A 83 -3.76 35.50 -27.38
CA SER A 83 -2.43 35.07 -26.93
C SER A 83 -2.43 34.83 -25.41
N ALA A 84 -1.92 33.67 -25.02
CA ALA A 84 -1.71 33.23 -23.65
C ALA A 84 -0.37 32.49 -23.52
N GLN A 85 0.65 33.00 -24.23
CA GLN A 85 1.99 32.44 -24.26
C GLN A 85 2.70 32.61 -22.91
N SER A 86 3.54 31.63 -22.56
CA SER A 86 4.49 31.71 -21.45
C SER A 86 5.90 31.44 -21.99
N PHE A 87 6.91 32.08 -21.40
CA PHE A 87 8.30 32.00 -21.86
C PHE A 87 9.21 31.52 -20.74
N ALA A 88 9.95 30.44 -20.94
CA ALA A 88 10.85 29.90 -19.92
C ALA A 88 12.30 30.37 -20.08
N GLY A 89 12.96 30.72 -18.99
CA GLY A 89 14.41 30.93 -18.99
C GLY A 89 15.19 29.62 -19.03
N SER A 90 16.43 29.65 -19.54
CA SER A 90 17.30 28.47 -19.67
C SER A 90 17.54 27.73 -18.34
N LYS A 91 17.55 28.45 -17.21
CA LYS A 91 17.66 27.87 -15.87
C LYS A 91 16.38 27.18 -15.39
N GLN A 92 15.21 27.71 -15.74
CA GLN A 92 13.93 27.03 -15.47
C GLN A 92 13.81 25.74 -16.29
N VAL A 93 14.33 25.74 -17.52
CA VAL A 93 14.40 24.54 -18.37
C VAL A 93 15.36 23.51 -17.78
N GLN A 94 16.57 23.90 -17.35
CA GLN A 94 17.54 23.03 -16.67
C GLN A 94 17.00 22.47 -15.35
N GLY A 95 16.21 23.26 -14.63
CA GLY A 95 15.61 22.88 -13.34
C GLY A 95 14.27 22.16 -13.45
N ASN A 96 13.76 21.89 -14.65
CA ASN A 96 12.41 21.32 -14.87
C ASN A 96 11.30 22.10 -14.14
N SER A 97 11.34 23.43 -14.24
CA SER A 97 10.40 24.38 -13.61
C SER A 97 9.88 25.41 -14.60
N VAL A 98 9.52 24.94 -15.80
CA VAL A 98 9.06 25.74 -16.94
C VAL A 98 7.67 26.31 -16.63
N PRO A 99 7.41 27.61 -16.88
CA PRO A 99 6.07 28.20 -16.70
C PRO A 99 5.03 27.55 -17.62
N THR A 100 3.79 27.54 -17.16
CA THR A 100 2.64 26.94 -17.88
C THR A 100 1.96 27.95 -18.80
N GLY A 101 1.53 27.50 -19.98
CA GLY A 101 0.68 28.26 -20.89
C GLY A 101 -0.72 28.54 -20.34
N GLY A 102 -1.50 29.35 -21.06
CA GLY A 102 -2.80 29.83 -20.56
C GLY A 102 -3.88 28.76 -20.45
N THR A 103 -4.98 29.12 -19.81
CA THR A 103 -6.19 28.29 -19.70
C THR A 103 -7.35 28.94 -20.44
N PHE A 104 -8.03 28.20 -21.31
CA PHE A 104 -9.26 28.60 -21.98
C PHE A 104 -10.42 27.76 -21.44
N ASN A 105 -11.45 28.42 -20.93
CA ASN A 105 -12.66 27.75 -20.46
C ASN A 105 -13.87 28.31 -21.22
N LEU A 106 -14.66 27.42 -21.83
CA LEU A 106 -15.97 27.72 -22.39
C LEU A 106 -17.05 27.05 -21.53
N GLY A 107 -17.96 27.86 -20.99
CA GLY A 107 -18.97 27.42 -20.04
C GLY A 107 -18.51 27.58 -18.58
N VAL A 108 -19.03 26.75 -17.68
CA VAL A 108 -18.72 26.85 -16.25
C VAL A 108 -17.38 26.18 -15.91
N ASP A 109 -16.44 26.96 -15.34
CA ASP A 109 -15.26 26.42 -14.66
C ASP A 109 -15.65 25.86 -13.29
N LYS A 110 -15.44 24.55 -13.10
CA LYS A 110 -15.70 23.85 -11.82
C LYS A 110 -14.81 24.34 -10.68
N LYS A 111 -13.71 25.04 -10.95
CA LYS A 111 -12.78 25.58 -9.93
C LYS A 111 -13.23 26.93 -9.37
N LEU A 112 -14.17 27.62 -10.02
CA LEU A 112 -14.74 28.86 -9.53
C LEU A 112 -15.92 28.52 -8.59
N PRO A 113 -15.90 28.92 -7.30
CA PRO A 113 -17.01 28.68 -6.40
C PRO A 113 -18.31 29.27 -6.97
N SER A 114 -19.34 28.44 -7.09
CA SER A 114 -20.68 28.85 -7.50
C SER A 114 -21.21 29.90 -6.50
N GLY A 115 -21.13 31.19 -6.84
CA GLY A 115 -21.75 32.25 -6.04
C GLY A 115 -21.24 33.67 -6.25
N ALA A 116 -19.95 33.90 -6.55
CA ALA A 116 -19.40 35.27 -6.51
C ALA A 116 -19.19 35.94 -7.87
N VAL A 117 -18.79 35.21 -8.93
CA VAL A 117 -18.48 35.80 -10.26
C VAL A 117 -19.49 35.37 -11.33
N ILE A 118 -19.93 34.10 -11.32
CA ILE A 118 -20.93 33.57 -12.28
C ILE A 118 -22.26 34.33 -12.16
N GLY A 119 -22.69 34.64 -10.93
CA GLY A 119 -23.91 35.43 -10.69
C GLY A 119 -23.80 36.92 -11.06
N LEU A 120 -22.58 37.46 -11.19
CA LEU A 120 -22.34 38.84 -11.63
C LEU A 120 -22.25 38.97 -13.16
N ALA A 121 -21.88 37.90 -13.87
CA ALA A 121 -21.78 37.86 -15.32
C ALA A 121 -23.09 37.40 -16.01
N TRP A 122 -24.07 36.90 -15.25
CA TRP A 122 -25.33 36.34 -15.76
C TRP A 122 -26.53 37.25 -15.43
N ASN A 123 -27.13 37.86 -16.47
CA ASN A 123 -28.24 38.81 -16.36
C ASN A 123 -29.65 38.16 -16.24
N GLN A 124 -29.78 36.92 -15.75
CA GLN A 124 -31.06 36.18 -15.72
C GLN A 124 -31.40 35.67 -14.31
N SER A 125 -32.69 35.75 -13.94
CA SER A 125 -33.19 35.48 -12.58
C SER A 125 -33.55 34.02 -12.28
N SER A 126 -33.34 33.08 -13.22
CA SER A 126 -33.74 31.67 -13.10
C SER A 126 -32.53 30.73 -13.05
N GLY A 127 -31.71 30.84 -12.01
CA GLY A 127 -30.55 29.97 -11.78
C GLY A 127 -29.38 30.22 -12.74
N ALA A 128 -28.14 30.12 -12.24
CA ALA A 128 -26.98 30.10 -13.12
C ALA A 128 -27.02 28.83 -13.99
N PRO A 129 -26.74 28.89 -15.30
CA PRO A 129 -26.69 27.71 -16.15
C PRO A 129 -25.57 26.78 -15.69
N SER A 130 -25.67 25.52 -16.11
CA SER A 130 -24.63 24.52 -15.81
C SER A 130 -23.49 24.49 -16.84
N GLY A 131 -23.68 25.14 -18.00
CA GLY A 131 -22.71 25.21 -19.10
C GLY A 131 -23.25 26.00 -20.29
N VAL A 132 -22.65 25.83 -21.47
CA VAL A 132 -23.14 26.42 -22.74
C VAL A 132 -24.26 25.59 -23.36
N ALA A 133 -25.24 26.25 -23.99
CA ALA A 133 -26.33 25.59 -24.70
C ALA A 133 -26.01 25.38 -26.19
N GLY A 134 -26.69 24.44 -26.85
CA GLY A 134 -26.50 24.15 -28.27
C GLY A 134 -25.36 23.15 -28.54
N LEU A 135 -24.90 23.09 -29.78
CA LEU A 135 -23.82 22.22 -30.25
C LEU A 135 -22.49 22.98 -30.23
N VAL A 136 -21.44 22.45 -29.60
CA VAL A 136 -20.10 23.04 -29.71
C VAL A 136 -19.29 22.35 -30.81
N ILE A 137 -18.75 23.13 -31.75
CA ILE A 137 -17.90 22.63 -32.83
C ILE A 137 -16.48 23.18 -32.65
N LEU A 138 -15.50 22.28 -32.52
CA LEU A 138 -14.09 22.61 -32.66
C LEU A 138 -13.72 22.48 -34.14
N GLN A 139 -13.20 23.56 -34.70
CA GLN A 139 -12.65 23.62 -36.06
C GLN A 139 -11.50 24.62 -36.11
N ASP A 140 -10.65 24.58 -37.15
CA ASP A 140 -9.45 25.42 -37.18
C ASP A 140 -9.75 26.92 -37.09
N GLN A 141 -10.76 27.40 -37.82
CA GLN A 141 -11.11 28.82 -37.91
C GLN A 141 -12.53 29.06 -37.43
N ALA A 142 -12.76 30.15 -36.69
CA ALA A 142 -14.11 30.60 -36.36
C ALA A 142 -14.84 31.12 -37.61
N PRO A 143 -16.19 31.06 -37.64
CA PRO A 143 -16.96 31.76 -38.65
C PRO A 143 -16.62 33.25 -38.65
N GLN A 144 -16.32 33.80 -39.82
CA GLN A 144 -16.00 35.22 -39.97
C GLN A 144 -17.27 36.05 -39.79
N LEU A 145 -17.32 36.88 -38.75
CA LEU A 145 -18.51 37.65 -38.39
C LEU A 145 -18.92 38.59 -39.51
N THR A 146 -17.93 39.21 -40.16
CA THR A 146 -18.13 40.10 -41.32
C THR A 146 -18.72 39.38 -42.55
N GLY A 147 -18.50 38.08 -42.68
CA GLY A 147 -19.09 37.25 -43.74
C GLY A 147 -20.49 36.72 -43.39
N LEU A 148 -20.78 36.52 -42.11
CA LEU A 148 -22.09 36.07 -41.62
C LEU A 148 -23.09 37.22 -41.51
N MET A 149 -22.63 38.37 -41.02
CA MET A 149 -23.43 39.56 -40.73
C MET A 149 -22.59 40.82 -41.02
N PRO A 150 -22.51 41.27 -42.29
CA PRO A 150 -21.65 42.39 -42.70
C PRO A 150 -21.89 43.70 -41.95
N ASP A 151 -23.13 43.95 -41.51
CA ASP A 151 -23.56 45.13 -40.76
C ASP A 151 -23.74 44.85 -39.25
N PHE A 152 -23.08 43.82 -38.71
CA PHE A 152 -23.20 43.47 -37.30
C PHE A 152 -22.73 44.62 -36.39
N SER A 153 -23.59 45.01 -35.45
CA SER A 153 -23.30 45.99 -34.41
C SER A 153 -23.99 45.58 -33.11
N ILE A 154 -23.76 46.34 -32.03
CA ILE A 154 -24.41 46.09 -30.74
C ILE A 154 -25.95 46.17 -30.80
N GLU A 155 -26.51 46.87 -31.79
CA GLU A 155 -27.95 47.02 -31.98
C GLU A 155 -28.58 45.94 -32.87
N THR A 156 -27.77 45.04 -33.46
CA THR A 156 -28.24 44.00 -34.36
C THR A 156 -28.93 42.88 -33.55
N PRO A 157 -30.26 42.67 -33.69
CA PRO A 157 -30.95 41.64 -32.92
C PRO A 157 -30.60 40.25 -33.45
N LEU A 158 -30.07 39.38 -32.60
CA LEU A 158 -29.87 37.97 -32.92
C LEU A 158 -31.25 37.29 -33.03
N GLY A 159 -31.64 36.89 -34.24
CA GLY A 159 -32.86 36.12 -34.52
C GLY A 159 -34.06 36.86 -35.12
N ALA A 160 -33.99 38.19 -35.35
CA ALA A 160 -35.12 38.96 -35.90
C ALA A 160 -35.15 39.08 -37.44
N SER A 161 -34.05 38.78 -38.12
CA SER A 161 -33.99 38.58 -39.58
C SER A 161 -33.81 37.09 -39.84
N THR A 162 -34.67 36.46 -40.63
CA THR A 162 -34.54 35.04 -41.02
C THR A 162 -33.10 34.76 -41.45
N PRO A 163 -32.31 34.02 -40.66
CA PRO A 163 -31.02 33.54 -41.12
C PRO A 163 -31.27 32.74 -42.42
N PRO A 164 -30.27 32.60 -43.31
CA PRO A 164 -30.33 31.53 -44.30
C PRO A 164 -30.69 30.22 -43.59
N ALA A 165 -31.51 29.37 -44.20
CA ALA A 165 -31.94 28.09 -43.61
C ALA A 165 -30.78 27.09 -43.50
N TRP A 166 -29.75 27.45 -42.74
CA TRP A 166 -28.64 26.59 -42.37
C TRP A 166 -29.15 25.50 -41.44
N ALA A 167 -28.60 24.31 -41.60
CA ALA A 167 -28.91 23.20 -40.71
C ALA A 167 -28.50 23.56 -39.27
N ALA A 168 -29.11 22.89 -38.28
CA ALA A 168 -28.86 23.17 -36.87
C ALA A 168 -27.41 22.82 -36.44
N ASP A 169 -26.72 21.99 -37.23
CA ASP A 169 -25.34 21.55 -37.07
C ASP A 169 -24.34 22.29 -37.98
N ASP A 170 -24.79 23.28 -38.77
CA ASP A 170 -23.90 24.09 -39.60
C ASP A 170 -23.13 25.09 -38.69
N PRO A 171 -21.79 25.15 -38.74
CA PRO A 171 -20.98 26.04 -37.89
C PRO A 171 -21.26 27.53 -38.12
N ARG A 172 -21.98 27.91 -39.19
CA ARG A 172 -22.42 29.29 -39.44
C ARG A 172 -23.70 29.65 -38.69
N ASN A 173 -24.43 28.66 -38.18
CA ASN A 173 -25.68 28.87 -37.46
C ASN A 173 -25.42 29.28 -36.02
N LEU A 174 -25.28 30.59 -35.80
CA LEU A 174 -24.94 31.19 -34.49
C LEU A 174 -25.99 30.96 -33.38
N LEU A 175 -27.21 30.51 -33.73
CA LEU A 175 -28.29 30.27 -32.76
C LEU A 175 -28.29 28.85 -32.20
N THR A 176 -27.64 27.91 -32.88
CA THR A 176 -27.63 26.49 -32.50
C THR A 176 -26.23 25.94 -32.33
N THR A 177 -25.21 26.63 -32.83
CA THR A 177 -23.81 26.20 -32.77
C THR A 177 -22.90 27.26 -32.15
N MET A 178 -21.88 26.80 -31.42
CA MET A 178 -20.77 27.63 -30.93
C MET A 178 -19.45 27.07 -31.44
N VAL A 179 -18.63 27.90 -32.07
CA VAL A 179 -17.35 27.46 -32.63
C VAL A 179 -16.18 27.84 -31.73
N VAL A 180 -15.35 26.85 -31.39
CA VAL A 180 -14.06 27.03 -30.72
C VAL A 180 -12.94 26.95 -31.78
N PRO A 181 -12.24 28.06 -32.07
CA PRO A 181 -11.20 28.10 -33.11
C PRO A 181 -9.89 27.43 -32.66
N ALA A 182 -9.68 26.18 -33.05
CA ALA A 182 -8.55 25.36 -32.63
C ALA A 182 -7.18 25.94 -33.03
N ALA A 183 -7.08 26.58 -34.20
CA ALA A 183 -5.82 27.18 -34.66
C ALA A 183 -5.45 28.41 -33.81
N THR A 184 -6.44 29.23 -33.45
CA THR A 184 -6.24 30.39 -32.56
C THR A 184 -5.74 29.95 -31.19
N LEU A 185 -6.33 28.90 -30.60
CA LEU A 185 -5.89 28.37 -29.30
C LEU A 185 -4.50 27.74 -29.37
N THR A 186 -4.22 26.97 -30.43
CA THR A 186 -2.90 26.36 -30.66
C THR A 186 -1.81 27.43 -30.79
N ASN A 187 -2.02 28.43 -31.64
CA ASN A 187 -1.07 29.51 -31.87
C ASN A 187 -0.95 30.48 -30.68
N GLY A 188 -2.01 30.57 -29.87
CA GLY A 188 -2.07 31.38 -28.66
C GLY A 188 -1.20 30.87 -27.50
N GLY A 189 -0.69 29.62 -27.56
CA GLY A 189 0.16 29.07 -26.50
C GLY A 189 -0.60 28.55 -25.27
N PHE A 190 -1.87 28.17 -25.43
CA PHE A 190 -2.66 27.59 -24.35
C PHE A 190 -2.13 26.22 -23.92
N ALA A 191 -2.14 25.97 -22.61
CA ALA A 191 -1.87 24.67 -22.01
C ALA A 191 -3.16 23.95 -21.66
N ASN A 192 -4.24 24.66 -21.31
CA ASN A 192 -5.48 24.04 -20.86
C ASN A 192 -6.68 24.51 -21.67
N LEU A 193 -7.56 23.59 -22.04
CA LEU A 193 -8.88 23.82 -22.65
C LEU A 193 -9.94 23.06 -21.83
N SER A 194 -10.99 23.75 -21.38
CA SER A 194 -12.20 23.13 -20.86
C SER A 194 -13.43 23.60 -21.64
N VAL A 195 -14.29 22.67 -22.05
CA VAL A 195 -15.60 22.94 -22.65
C VAL A 195 -16.66 22.20 -21.83
N THR A 196 -17.57 22.96 -21.22
CA THR A 196 -18.67 22.42 -20.42
C THR A 196 -20.02 22.85 -21.01
N GLU A 197 -20.76 21.90 -21.58
CA GLU A 197 -22.14 22.12 -22.02
C GLU A 197 -23.15 22.03 -20.87
N ASP A 198 -24.30 22.64 -21.08
CA ASP A 198 -25.43 22.60 -20.15
C ASP A 198 -26.05 21.20 -20.05
N GLN A 199 -26.46 20.81 -18.83
CA GLN A 199 -27.08 19.53 -18.50
C GLN A 199 -28.39 19.23 -19.23
N THR A 200 -29.07 20.25 -19.76
CA THR A 200 -30.36 20.10 -20.43
C THR A 200 -30.33 20.64 -21.87
N ALA A 201 -29.66 21.77 -22.09
CA ALA A 201 -29.68 22.48 -23.36
C ALA A 201 -28.47 22.15 -24.26
N GLY A 202 -27.48 21.39 -23.78
CA GLY A 202 -26.38 20.88 -24.60
C GLY A 202 -26.87 19.94 -25.70
N LYS A 203 -26.20 19.96 -26.85
CA LYS A 203 -26.49 19.12 -28.03
C LYS A 203 -25.30 18.29 -28.50
N GLY A 204 -24.15 18.39 -27.83
CA GLY A 204 -22.98 17.59 -28.12
C GLY A 204 -21.78 18.40 -28.58
N ILE A 205 -20.61 17.77 -28.54
CA ILE A 205 -19.35 18.39 -28.92
C ILE A 205 -18.79 17.67 -30.15
N VAL A 206 -18.43 18.41 -31.20
CA VAL A 206 -17.85 17.86 -32.43
C VAL A 206 -16.46 18.44 -32.64
N VAL A 207 -15.45 17.60 -32.79
CA VAL A 207 -14.15 17.97 -33.34
C VAL A 207 -14.17 17.64 -34.82
N ALA A 208 -14.35 18.65 -35.66
CA ALA A 208 -14.57 18.47 -37.08
C ALA A 208 -13.37 17.80 -37.78
N PRO A 209 -13.56 17.06 -38.89
CA PRO A 209 -12.47 16.52 -39.68
C PRO A 209 -11.47 17.60 -40.09
N GLY A 210 -10.17 17.27 -40.08
CA GLY A 210 -9.10 18.21 -40.41
C GLY A 210 -8.67 19.16 -39.28
N THR A 211 -9.47 19.30 -38.22
CA THR A 211 -9.15 20.15 -37.06
C THR A 211 -7.89 19.68 -36.35
N GLN A 212 -7.00 20.62 -36.00
CA GLN A 212 -5.83 20.33 -35.17
C GLN A 212 -5.77 21.24 -33.95
N LEU A 213 -6.04 20.68 -32.77
CA LEU A 213 -5.82 21.34 -31.50
C LEU A 213 -4.56 20.77 -30.83
N ASN A 214 -3.49 21.56 -30.73
CA ASN A 214 -2.26 21.17 -30.04
C ASN A 214 -1.99 22.12 -28.87
N LEU A 215 -2.16 21.62 -27.64
CA LEU A 215 -1.85 22.36 -26.42
C LEU A 215 -0.41 22.14 -25.97
N GLN A 216 0.07 23.04 -25.10
CA GLN A 216 1.40 22.94 -24.51
C GLN A 216 1.60 21.65 -23.68
N PRO A 217 2.83 21.12 -23.57
CA PRO A 217 3.12 19.93 -22.77
C PRO A 217 2.74 20.06 -21.29
N GLY A 218 2.28 18.96 -20.69
CA GLY A 218 1.73 18.93 -19.33
C GLY A 218 0.35 19.58 -19.19
N GLY A 219 -0.23 20.03 -20.31
CA GLY A 219 -1.54 20.66 -20.39
C GLY A 219 -2.74 19.72 -20.27
N ALA A 220 -3.96 20.24 -20.43
CA ALA A 220 -5.18 19.46 -20.33
C ALA A 220 -6.27 19.85 -21.36
N ILE A 221 -6.99 18.86 -21.88
CA ILE A 221 -8.22 19.06 -22.67
C ILE A 221 -9.37 18.37 -21.93
N ALA A 222 -10.42 19.10 -21.58
CA ALA A 222 -11.58 18.57 -20.89
C ALA A 222 -12.87 18.92 -21.64
N PHE A 223 -13.61 17.91 -22.08
CA PHE A 223 -14.95 18.05 -22.66
C PHE A 223 -15.99 17.42 -21.75
N SER A 224 -17.06 18.15 -21.47
CA SER A 224 -18.18 17.70 -20.65
C SER A 224 -19.49 18.05 -21.35
N SER A 225 -20.15 17.04 -21.91
CA SER A 225 -21.45 17.12 -22.58
C SER A 225 -22.48 16.27 -21.80
N PRO A 226 -22.95 16.71 -20.61
CA PRO A 226 -23.72 15.85 -19.71
C PRO A 226 -25.19 15.61 -20.12
N ALA A 227 -25.72 16.34 -21.10
CA ALA A 227 -27.10 16.19 -21.54
C ALA A 227 -27.37 14.80 -22.15
N VAL A 228 -28.53 14.22 -21.83
CA VAL A 228 -28.91 12.88 -22.30
C VAL A 228 -28.96 12.85 -23.83
N GLY A 229 -28.23 11.92 -24.44
CA GLY A 229 -28.13 11.77 -25.90
C GLY A 229 -27.25 12.81 -26.61
N ALA A 230 -26.54 13.68 -25.87
CA ALA A 230 -25.61 14.66 -26.44
C ALA A 230 -24.23 14.04 -26.66
N ASP A 231 -23.97 13.59 -27.89
CA ASP A 231 -22.75 12.87 -28.28
C ASP A 231 -21.50 13.76 -28.30
N VAL A 232 -20.33 13.14 -28.09
CA VAL A 232 -19.02 13.76 -28.37
C VAL A 232 -18.33 13.02 -29.51
N ASN A 233 -18.14 13.69 -30.64
CA ASN A 233 -17.58 13.11 -31.86
C ASN A 233 -16.21 13.72 -32.17
N VAL A 234 -15.15 12.92 -32.13
CA VAL A 234 -13.78 13.32 -32.44
C VAL A 234 -13.37 12.80 -33.81
N ALA A 235 -13.50 13.64 -34.85
CA ALA A 235 -13.03 13.34 -36.20
C ALA A 235 -11.70 14.01 -36.57
N GLY A 236 -11.29 15.03 -35.80
CA GLY A 236 -9.99 15.70 -35.91
C GLY A 236 -8.95 15.22 -34.89
N ARG A 237 -7.90 16.03 -34.66
CA ARG A 237 -6.81 15.75 -33.73
C ARG A 237 -6.88 16.63 -32.47
N LEU A 238 -6.80 15.98 -31.32
CA LEU A 238 -6.60 16.58 -30.00
C LEU A 238 -5.23 16.15 -29.46
N SER A 239 -4.38 17.11 -29.06
CA SER A 239 -3.05 16.81 -28.53
C SER A 239 -2.73 17.64 -27.28
N ALA A 240 -2.34 16.96 -26.21
CA ALA A 240 -1.80 17.54 -24.98
C ALA A 240 -0.62 16.67 -24.49
N PRO A 241 0.60 16.86 -25.04
CA PRO A 241 1.74 15.99 -24.77
C PRO A 241 2.05 15.87 -23.27
N SER A 242 2.25 14.65 -22.76
CA SER A 242 2.40 14.36 -21.31
C SER A 242 1.29 14.92 -20.42
N GLY A 243 0.17 15.32 -21.00
CA GLY A 243 -0.95 15.99 -20.35
C GLY A 243 -2.14 15.07 -20.12
N SER A 244 -3.32 15.64 -19.89
CA SER A 244 -4.55 14.87 -19.68
C SER A 244 -5.65 15.26 -20.68
N ILE A 245 -6.26 14.28 -21.34
CA ILE A 245 -7.43 14.49 -22.19
C ILE A 245 -8.61 13.73 -21.60
N SER A 246 -9.68 14.42 -21.21
CA SER A 246 -10.88 13.81 -20.63
C SER A 246 -12.13 14.22 -21.40
N ILE A 247 -12.95 13.24 -21.79
CA ILE A 247 -14.22 13.44 -22.49
C ILE A 247 -15.32 12.73 -21.72
N ALA A 248 -16.32 13.48 -21.26
CA ALA A 248 -17.53 12.96 -20.64
C ALA A 248 -18.76 13.31 -21.48
N SER A 249 -19.59 12.32 -21.77
CA SER A 249 -20.78 12.44 -22.63
C SER A 249 -22.01 11.83 -21.96
N GLY A 250 -23.16 12.49 -22.08
CA GLY A 250 -24.48 11.93 -21.77
C GLY A 250 -25.08 11.15 -22.94
N GLY A 251 -24.41 11.13 -24.10
CA GLY A 251 -24.63 10.23 -25.22
C GLY A 251 -23.38 9.40 -25.52
N ASN A 252 -23.13 9.13 -26.80
CA ASN A 252 -21.95 8.40 -27.27
C ASN A 252 -20.67 9.24 -27.18
N VAL A 253 -19.53 8.55 -27.11
CA VAL A 253 -18.21 9.11 -27.44
C VAL A 253 -17.69 8.36 -28.65
N VAL A 254 -17.58 9.04 -29.78
CA VAL A 254 -17.13 8.42 -31.05
C VAL A 254 -15.78 9.03 -31.44
N VAL A 255 -14.77 8.18 -31.63
CA VAL A 255 -13.52 8.58 -32.27
C VAL A 255 -13.54 8.04 -33.69
N GLY A 256 -13.66 8.95 -34.65
CA GLY A 256 -13.83 8.61 -36.07
C GLY A 256 -12.55 8.03 -36.68
N PRO A 257 -12.58 7.55 -37.95
CA PRO A 257 -11.46 6.85 -38.57
C PRO A 257 -10.20 7.69 -38.78
N GLN A 258 -10.33 9.02 -38.70
CA GLN A 258 -9.24 10.00 -38.75
C GLN A 258 -9.00 10.68 -37.40
N GLY A 259 -9.80 10.34 -36.38
CA GLY A 259 -9.74 10.92 -35.06
C GLY A 259 -8.48 10.49 -34.32
N VAL A 260 -7.76 11.47 -33.77
CA VAL A 260 -6.56 11.23 -32.97
C VAL A 260 -6.68 11.95 -31.64
N ILE A 261 -6.51 11.21 -30.55
CA ILE A 261 -6.40 11.77 -29.20
C ILE A 261 -5.02 11.39 -28.67
N SER A 262 -4.14 12.37 -28.48
CA SER A 262 -2.72 12.12 -28.15
C SER A 262 -2.29 12.86 -26.89
N ALA A 263 -1.91 12.09 -25.87
CA ALA A 263 -1.23 12.54 -24.67
C ALA A 263 0.20 11.99 -24.60
N ALA A 264 0.81 11.67 -25.74
CA ALA A 264 2.13 11.04 -25.81
C ALA A 264 3.23 11.86 -25.13
N GLY A 265 4.23 11.16 -24.60
CA GLY A 265 5.44 11.77 -24.06
C GLY A 265 6.34 12.34 -25.15
N GLN A 266 7.18 13.29 -24.79
CA GLN A 266 8.10 13.96 -25.71
C GLN A 266 9.47 13.29 -25.76
N TRP A 267 10.01 13.18 -26.97
CA TRP A 267 11.44 12.95 -27.16
C TRP A 267 12.21 14.23 -26.90
N VAL A 268 13.19 14.19 -26.00
CA VAL A 268 14.06 15.32 -25.67
C VAL A 268 15.49 14.98 -26.06
N ASN A 269 16.09 15.76 -26.96
CA ASN A 269 17.49 15.60 -27.34
C ASN A 269 18.34 16.77 -26.82
N ASN A 270 19.00 16.55 -25.67
CA ASN A 270 19.88 17.53 -25.04
C ASN A 270 21.31 17.51 -25.61
N ASN A 271 21.61 16.67 -26.61
CA ASN A 271 22.92 16.60 -27.25
C ASN A 271 23.21 17.87 -28.07
N VAL A 272 23.87 18.83 -27.43
CA VAL A 272 24.25 20.12 -28.02
C VAL A 272 25.20 20.01 -29.22
N ARG A 273 25.85 18.85 -29.43
CA ARG A 273 26.72 18.60 -30.60
C ARG A 273 25.93 18.16 -31.82
N ALA A 274 24.92 17.31 -31.62
CA ALA A 274 24.04 16.85 -32.70
C ALA A 274 22.96 17.88 -33.03
N GLN A 275 22.54 18.68 -32.05
CA GLN A 275 21.57 19.75 -32.22
C GLN A 275 22.11 21.07 -31.62
N PRO A 276 22.85 21.88 -32.40
CA PRO A 276 23.30 23.19 -31.97
C PRO A 276 22.11 24.09 -31.60
N GLY A 277 22.08 24.62 -30.37
CA GLY A 277 21.03 25.52 -29.88
C GLY A 277 20.00 24.90 -28.93
N THR A 278 20.09 23.59 -28.62
CA THR A 278 19.27 22.99 -27.56
C THR A 278 19.73 23.43 -26.18
N THR A 279 18.79 23.69 -25.27
CA THR A 279 19.08 23.99 -23.87
C THR A 279 18.93 22.70 -23.07
N PRO A 280 19.99 22.15 -22.45
CA PRO A 280 19.89 20.95 -21.63
C PRO A 280 18.82 21.10 -20.54
N GLY A 281 17.93 20.11 -20.39
CA GLY A 281 16.82 20.10 -19.44
C GLY A 281 15.51 19.60 -20.05
N ASN A 282 14.38 20.01 -19.47
CA ASN A 282 13.02 19.66 -19.89
C ASN A 282 12.63 18.17 -19.84
N SER A 283 13.28 17.39 -18.98
CA SER A 283 13.02 15.95 -18.81
C SER A 283 11.63 15.63 -18.21
N GLN A 284 10.90 16.64 -17.76
CA GLN A 284 9.61 16.49 -17.08
C GLN A 284 8.47 15.96 -17.97
N PHE A 285 8.59 16.06 -19.29
CA PHE A 285 7.55 15.65 -20.26
C PHE A 285 7.93 14.42 -21.09
N ILE A 286 8.79 13.53 -20.58
CA ILE A 286 9.16 12.31 -21.32
C ILE A 286 8.14 11.17 -21.17
N ASN A 287 7.27 11.22 -20.17
CA ASN A 287 6.27 10.19 -19.93
C ASN A 287 4.97 10.47 -20.69
N GLY A 288 4.27 9.42 -21.10
CA GLY A 288 2.92 9.52 -21.61
C GLY A 288 1.94 10.01 -20.54
N GLY A 289 0.95 10.78 -20.98
CA GLY A 289 -0.10 11.38 -20.16
C GLY A 289 -1.30 10.46 -19.93
N SER A 290 -2.51 11.01 -19.87
CA SER A 290 -3.73 10.22 -19.65
C SER A 290 -4.85 10.58 -20.60
N ILE A 291 -5.57 9.57 -21.11
CA ILE A 291 -6.80 9.73 -21.89
C ILE A 291 -7.95 9.07 -21.11
N ALA A 292 -9.05 9.79 -20.87
CA ALA A 292 -10.24 9.27 -20.21
C ALA A 292 -11.49 9.58 -21.04
N LEU A 293 -12.19 8.56 -21.51
CA LEU A 293 -13.44 8.66 -22.24
C LEU A 293 -14.55 8.03 -21.39
N SER A 294 -15.63 8.76 -21.13
CA SER A 294 -16.75 8.27 -20.32
C SER A 294 -18.09 8.60 -20.95
N ALA A 295 -18.98 7.60 -21.01
CA ALA A 295 -20.39 7.76 -21.31
C ALA A 295 -21.22 7.53 -20.04
N ASN A 296 -22.03 8.51 -19.67
CA ASN A 296 -22.80 8.51 -18.42
C ASN A 296 -23.94 7.48 -18.48
N GLY A 297 -24.18 6.79 -17.37
CA GLY A 297 -25.38 5.95 -17.23
C GLY A 297 -26.64 6.81 -17.22
N SER A 298 -27.61 6.50 -18.08
CA SER A 298 -28.82 7.32 -18.25
C SER A 298 -30.04 6.47 -18.58
N SER A 299 -31.21 6.93 -18.15
CA SER A 299 -32.50 6.40 -18.58
C SER A 299 -33.44 7.54 -18.99
N ILE A 300 -34.44 7.22 -19.81
CA ILE A 300 -35.51 8.15 -20.19
C ILE A 300 -36.87 7.54 -19.89
N GLY A 301 -37.78 8.36 -19.36
CA GLY A 301 -39.19 7.98 -19.19
C GLY A 301 -39.92 7.96 -20.53
N LEU A 302 -40.64 6.88 -20.78
CA LEU A 302 -41.49 6.70 -21.96
C LEU A 302 -42.94 7.11 -21.64
N SER A 303 -43.71 7.40 -22.69
CA SER A 303 -45.11 7.83 -22.55
C SER A 303 -46.03 6.78 -21.91
N ASP A 304 -45.61 5.52 -21.89
CA ASP A 304 -46.31 4.40 -21.24
C ASP A 304 -45.96 4.24 -19.75
N GLY A 305 -45.12 5.13 -19.20
CA GLY A 305 -44.68 5.12 -17.81
C GLY A 305 -43.49 4.18 -17.53
N THR A 306 -42.93 3.52 -18.54
CA THR A 306 -41.72 2.71 -18.41
C THR A 306 -40.45 3.56 -18.60
N PHE A 307 -39.30 3.04 -18.20
CA PHE A 307 -38.00 3.69 -18.39
C PHE A 307 -37.12 2.84 -19.31
N ALA A 308 -36.58 3.47 -20.35
CA ALA A 308 -35.61 2.84 -21.25
C ALA A 308 -34.19 3.24 -20.88
N ASP A 309 -33.27 2.27 -20.92
CA ASP A 309 -31.82 2.53 -20.82
C ASP A 309 -31.34 3.25 -22.07
N THR A 310 -30.78 4.45 -21.91
CA THR A 310 -30.26 5.29 -23.00
C THR A 310 -28.77 5.55 -22.85
N THR A 311 -28.08 4.72 -22.06
CA THR A 311 -26.64 4.86 -21.82
C THR A 311 -25.85 4.84 -23.14
N GLY A 312 -24.98 5.83 -23.31
CA GLY A 312 -24.17 5.98 -24.51
C GLY A 312 -23.01 4.99 -24.60
N SER A 313 -22.52 4.79 -25.83
CA SER A 313 -21.41 3.89 -26.14
C SER A 313 -20.10 4.64 -26.34
N ILE A 314 -18.97 3.96 -26.15
CA ILE A 314 -17.65 4.48 -26.57
C ILE A 314 -17.20 3.69 -27.79
N LEU A 315 -17.11 4.37 -28.92
CA LEU A 315 -16.87 3.77 -30.23
C LEU A 315 -15.54 4.26 -30.80
N LEU A 316 -14.51 3.44 -30.67
CA LEU A 316 -13.24 3.63 -31.37
C LEU A 316 -13.37 2.99 -32.75
N GLN A 317 -13.60 3.80 -33.78
CA GLN A 317 -13.80 3.27 -35.12
C GLN A 317 -12.46 2.82 -35.74
N PRO A 318 -12.47 1.85 -36.68
CA PRO A 318 -11.26 1.46 -37.41
C PRO A 318 -10.54 2.67 -38.01
N GLY A 319 -9.25 2.81 -37.71
CA GLY A 319 -8.41 3.96 -38.10
C GLY A 319 -8.23 5.03 -37.02
N SER A 320 -9.11 5.09 -36.01
CA SER A 320 -8.93 6.00 -34.86
C SER A 320 -7.67 5.67 -34.06
N VAL A 321 -7.05 6.68 -33.44
CA VAL A 321 -5.84 6.51 -32.61
C VAL A 321 -5.99 7.16 -31.25
N LEU A 322 -5.75 6.38 -30.19
CA LEU A 322 -5.46 6.89 -28.85
C LEU A 322 -3.96 6.70 -28.60
N ASP A 323 -3.23 7.79 -28.38
CA ASP A 323 -1.77 7.75 -28.21
C ASP A 323 -1.35 8.25 -26.84
N VAL A 324 -0.88 7.32 -26.02
CA VAL A 324 -0.30 7.58 -24.69
C VAL A 324 1.13 7.06 -24.62
N SER A 325 1.78 6.84 -25.77
CA SER A 325 3.11 6.24 -25.81
C SER A 325 4.16 7.16 -25.15
N SER A 326 5.27 6.57 -24.69
CA SER A 326 6.32 7.35 -24.03
C SER A 326 7.16 8.13 -25.03
N GLY A 327 7.77 9.20 -24.51
CA GLY A 327 8.98 9.80 -25.06
C GLY A 327 10.24 9.18 -24.44
N GLY A 328 11.30 9.97 -24.37
CA GLY A 328 12.59 9.59 -23.79
C GLY A 328 13.59 10.75 -23.85
N GLU A 329 14.77 10.58 -23.28
CA GLU A 329 15.79 11.63 -23.24
C GLU A 329 17.16 11.15 -23.73
N MET A 330 17.79 11.95 -24.59
CA MET A 330 19.22 11.92 -24.86
C MET A 330 19.91 13.00 -24.04
N LEU A 331 20.88 12.61 -23.22
CA LEU A 331 21.65 13.52 -22.36
C LEU A 331 22.59 14.42 -23.17
N ALA A 332 23.09 15.48 -22.53
CA ALA A 332 24.01 16.44 -23.17
C ALA A 332 25.32 15.84 -23.68
N ASN A 333 25.70 14.66 -23.16
CA ASN A 333 26.89 13.92 -23.59
C ASN A 333 26.62 12.97 -24.78
N GLY A 334 25.40 12.95 -25.33
CA GLY A 334 25.01 12.08 -26.45
C GLY A 334 24.73 10.64 -26.05
N GLN A 335 24.57 10.35 -24.76
CA GLN A 335 24.09 9.06 -24.28
C GLN A 335 22.59 9.12 -23.97
N LEU A 336 21.89 8.01 -24.24
CA LEU A 336 20.50 7.84 -23.84
C LEU A 336 20.42 7.86 -22.30
N GLN A 337 19.41 8.51 -21.74
CA GLN A 337 19.16 8.46 -20.30
C GLN A 337 18.67 7.06 -19.93
N MET A 338 19.45 6.36 -19.11
CA MET A 338 19.18 4.98 -18.69
C MET A 338 18.95 4.90 -17.19
N GLN A 339 18.04 4.02 -16.78
CA GLN A 339 17.85 3.58 -15.41
C GLN A 339 17.85 2.05 -15.40
N ASN A 340 18.74 1.43 -14.62
CA ASN A 340 18.86 -0.02 -14.50
C ASN A 340 18.94 -0.75 -15.85
N GLY A 341 19.72 -0.24 -16.81
CA GLY A 341 19.87 -0.88 -18.12
C GLY A 341 18.71 -0.65 -19.10
N VAL A 342 17.68 0.12 -18.73
CA VAL A 342 16.53 0.44 -19.59
C VAL A 342 16.45 1.95 -19.83
N PRO A 343 16.10 2.43 -21.05
CA PRO A 343 15.89 3.85 -21.28
C PRO A 343 14.71 4.39 -20.48
N THR A 344 14.81 5.63 -20.01
CA THR A 344 13.71 6.27 -19.27
C THR A 344 12.59 6.71 -20.20
N GLY A 345 11.34 6.54 -19.75
CA GLY A 345 10.15 6.98 -20.46
C GLY A 345 9.05 5.93 -20.33
N ARG A 346 8.02 6.25 -19.54
CA ARG A 346 6.86 5.37 -19.30
C ARG A 346 5.69 5.80 -20.18
N ALA A 347 4.93 4.84 -20.70
CA ALA A 347 3.67 5.16 -21.37
C ALA A 347 2.58 5.56 -20.35
N GLY A 348 1.53 6.17 -20.86
CA GLY A 348 0.44 6.76 -20.11
C GLY A 348 -0.76 5.86 -19.90
N ASN A 349 -1.83 6.43 -19.33
CA ASN A 349 -3.05 5.70 -18.94
C ASN A 349 -4.19 5.94 -19.94
N VAL A 350 -5.03 4.92 -20.15
CA VAL A 350 -6.28 5.02 -20.91
C VAL A 350 -7.42 4.50 -20.05
N THR A 351 -8.50 5.29 -19.90
CA THR A 351 -9.73 4.88 -19.21
C THR A 351 -10.90 5.01 -20.18
N LEU A 352 -11.63 3.92 -20.41
CA LEU A 352 -12.84 3.88 -21.23
C LEU A 352 -14.00 3.36 -20.36
N SER A 353 -14.98 4.19 -20.06
CA SER A 353 -16.04 3.84 -19.11
C SER A 353 -17.43 4.10 -19.67
N THR A 354 -18.20 3.05 -19.95
CA THR A 354 -19.66 3.17 -20.07
C THR A 354 -20.30 3.07 -18.68
N TYR A 355 -21.55 3.50 -18.56
CA TYR A 355 -22.25 3.58 -17.27
C TYR A 355 -21.47 4.39 -16.22
N ALA A 356 -20.75 5.43 -16.65
CA ALA A 356 -20.05 6.32 -15.73
C ALA A 356 -21.07 7.05 -14.85
N THR A 357 -20.81 7.16 -13.54
CA THR A 357 -21.75 7.76 -12.59
C THR A 357 -21.39 9.22 -12.33
N PRO A 358 -22.30 10.18 -12.62
CA PRO A 358 -22.23 11.49 -11.99
C PRO A 358 -22.55 11.33 -10.49
N THR A 359 -21.82 12.03 -9.63
CA THR A 359 -22.13 12.12 -8.19
C THR A 359 -23.59 12.54 -8.00
N TYR A 360 -24.36 11.66 -7.34
CA TYR A 360 -25.80 11.73 -7.02
C TYR A 360 -26.75 11.33 -8.16
N ALA A 361 -27.33 10.12 -8.02
CA ALA A 361 -28.38 9.45 -8.82
C ALA A 361 -27.88 8.43 -9.87
N GLN A 362 -27.83 7.14 -9.49
CA GLN A 362 -27.77 6.02 -10.44
C GLN A 362 -29.05 6.03 -11.28
N PHE A 363 -28.91 6.31 -12.58
CA PHE A 363 -29.99 6.43 -13.57
C PHE A 363 -31.09 7.48 -13.33
N GLY A 364 -31.19 8.10 -12.16
CA GLY A 364 -32.39 8.84 -11.75
C GLY A 364 -33.55 7.88 -11.48
N ASN A 365 -34.09 7.25 -12.52
CA ASN A 365 -35.05 6.13 -12.45
C ASN A 365 -34.46 4.89 -13.12
N LEU A 366 -34.59 3.72 -12.50
CA LEU A 366 -34.08 2.48 -13.07
C LEU A 366 -34.84 2.08 -14.34
N PRO A 367 -34.14 1.62 -15.40
CA PRO A 367 -34.76 1.02 -16.57
C PRO A 367 -35.73 -0.12 -16.18
N THR A 368 -36.87 -0.19 -16.85
CA THR A 368 -37.91 -1.20 -16.59
C THR A 368 -37.50 -2.59 -17.11
N VAL A 369 -36.66 -2.64 -18.13
CA VAL A 369 -36.07 -3.86 -18.69
C VAL A 369 -34.58 -3.89 -18.35
N GLN A 370 -33.99 -5.09 -18.33
CA GLN A 370 -32.55 -5.28 -18.13
C GLN A 370 -31.72 -4.32 -19.01
N PRO A 371 -30.86 -3.48 -18.40
CA PRO A 371 -29.91 -2.64 -19.12
C PRO A 371 -29.04 -3.43 -20.09
N THR A 372 -29.00 -2.99 -21.33
CA THR A 372 -28.22 -3.59 -22.42
C THR A 372 -27.63 -2.54 -23.38
N ALA A 373 -27.83 -1.25 -23.09
CA ALA A 373 -27.25 -0.17 -23.87
C ALA A 373 -25.74 0.00 -23.57
N GLY A 374 -25.12 1.05 -24.11
CA GLY A 374 -23.74 1.42 -23.82
C GLY A 374 -22.69 0.33 -24.00
N THR A 375 -22.12 0.22 -25.21
CA THR A 375 -21.03 -0.73 -25.52
C THR A 375 -19.66 -0.06 -25.60
N LEU A 376 -18.60 -0.86 -25.43
CA LEU A 376 -17.22 -0.48 -25.77
C LEU A 376 -16.83 -1.18 -27.08
N ALA A 377 -16.66 -0.41 -28.15
CA ALA A 377 -16.12 -0.92 -29.41
C ALA A 377 -14.66 -0.46 -29.56
N LEU A 378 -13.72 -1.41 -29.49
CA LEU A 378 -12.27 -1.16 -29.52
C LEU A 378 -11.68 -1.36 -30.94
N GLY A 379 -12.32 -0.83 -31.97
CA GLY A 379 -11.87 -0.97 -33.37
C GLY A 379 -10.67 -0.10 -33.75
N GLY A 380 -10.31 0.87 -32.92
CA GLY A 380 -9.16 1.77 -33.10
C GLY A 380 -7.81 1.19 -32.66
N THR A 381 -6.75 1.97 -32.86
CA THR A 381 -5.39 1.65 -32.37
C THR A 381 -5.09 2.40 -31.08
N ILE A 382 -4.53 1.71 -30.09
CA ILE A 382 -4.06 2.33 -28.84
C ILE A 382 -2.54 2.21 -28.78
N LEU A 383 -1.83 3.32 -28.94
CA LEU A 383 -0.37 3.37 -28.81
C LEU A 383 0.00 3.55 -27.34
N SER A 384 0.55 2.49 -26.74
CA SER A 384 0.74 2.37 -25.28
C SER A 384 2.14 1.94 -24.88
N GLU A 385 3.09 1.93 -25.81
CA GLU A 385 4.44 1.44 -25.59
C GLU A 385 5.32 2.51 -24.91
N GLY A 386 6.08 2.08 -23.92
CA GLY A 386 7.12 2.88 -23.28
C GLY A 386 8.46 2.16 -23.23
N PHE A 387 9.56 2.91 -23.08
CA PHE A 387 10.88 2.32 -22.86
C PHE A 387 10.94 1.60 -21.51
N SER A 388 10.60 2.30 -20.42
CA SER A 388 10.66 1.79 -19.05
C SER A 388 9.30 1.27 -18.53
N GLY A 389 8.45 0.79 -19.45
CA GLY A 389 7.15 0.19 -19.16
C GLY A 389 5.92 1.07 -19.47
N GLY A 390 4.74 0.51 -19.28
CA GLY A 390 3.46 1.11 -19.64
C GLY A 390 2.64 1.67 -18.49
N GLY A 391 1.60 2.44 -18.83
CA GLY A 391 0.57 2.86 -17.89
C GLY A 391 -0.53 1.81 -17.72
N THR A 392 -1.71 2.27 -17.33
CA THR A 392 -2.89 1.42 -17.04
C THR A 392 -3.96 1.58 -18.11
N LEU A 393 -4.51 0.47 -18.59
CA LEU A 393 -5.78 0.45 -19.33
C LEU A 393 -6.93 0.09 -18.37
N THR A 394 -7.88 0.99 -18.20
CA THR A 394 -9.10 0.76 -17.43
C THR A 394 -10.30 0.70 -18.37
N LEU A 395 -11.03 -0.41 -18.36
CA LEU A 395 -12.27 -0.58 -19.11
C LEU A 395 -13.42 -0.78 -18.13
N GLN A 396 -14.54 -0.10 -18.33
CA GLN A 396 -15.79 -0.35 -17.61
C GLN A 396 -16.92 -0.55 -18.60
N ALA A 397 -17.61 -1.69 -18.47
CA ALA A 397 -18.68 -2.13 -19.35
C ALA A 397 -19.74 -2.92 -18.56
N LEU A 398 -20.82 -3.35 -19.22
CA LEU A 398 -21.81 -4.23 -18.60
C LEU A 398 -21.21 -5.58 -18.23
N GLY A 399 -20.50 -6.25 -19.13
CA GLY A 399 -19.82 -7.51 -18.82
C GLY A 399 -18.57 -7.71 -19.66
N PHE A 400 -17.74 -8.67 -19.28
CA PHE A 400 -16.55 -9.05 -20.04
C PHE A 400 -16.49 -10.57 -20.23
N ARG A 401 -16.21 -10.98 -21.46
CA ARG A 401 -15.81 -12.35 -21.79
C ARG A 401 -14.39 -12.35 -22.36
N ILE A 402 -13.48 -13.07 -21.71
CA ILE A 402 -12.09 -13.17 -22.13
C ILE A 402 -11.83 -14.56 -22.70
N GLY A 403 -11.46 -14.60 -23.98
CA GLY A 403 -11.18 -15.83 -24.73
C GLY A 403 -12.41 -16.71 -24.99
N GLY A 404 -12.16 -17.93 -25.47
CA GLY A 404 -13.21 -18.84 -25.96
C GLY A 404 -13.93 -18.33 -27.22
N ASP A 405 -15.06 -18.98 -27.54
CA ASP A 405 -15.91 -18.61 -28.68
C ASP A 405 -16.62 -17.27 -28.42
N PRO A 406 -16.44 -16.25 -29.30
CA PRO A 406 -17.19 -15.00 -29.22
C PRO A 406 -18.71 -15.17 -29.25
N ALA A 407 -19.23 -16.19 -29.94
CA ALA A 407 -20.67 -16.44 -30.05
C ALA A 407 -21.32 -16.89 -28.72
N ALA A 408 -20.51 -17.32 -27.75
CA ALA A 408 -20.95 -17.67 -26.41
C ALA A 408 -20.95 -16.46 -25.43
N SER A 409 -20.65 -15.25 -25.92
CA SER A 409 -20.75 -14.02 -25.14
C SER A 409 -22.21 -13.68 -24.85
N SER A 410 -22.48 -13.16 -23.66
CA SER A 410 -23.79 -12.57 -23.37
C SER A 410 -24.00 -11.34 -24.26
N PRO A 411 -25.25 -10.92 -24.54
CA PRO A 411 -25.53 -9.76 -25.40
C PRO A 411 -24.89 -8.44 -24.95
N TRP A 412 -24.50 -8.35 -23.69
CA TRP A 412 -23.89 -7.17 -23.05
C TRP A 412 -22.38 -7.29 -22.82
N ASP A 413 -21.78 -8.44 -23.14
CA ASP A 413 -20.36 -8.66 -22.91
C ASP A 413 -19.50 -7.93 -23.94
N VAL A 414 -18.44 -7.29 -23.47
CA VAL A 414 -17.30 -6.91 -24.31
C VAL A 414 -16.39 -8.13 -24.44
N TYR A 415 -16.29 -8.68 -25.65
CA TYR A 415 -15.39 -9.79 -25.94
C TYR A 415 -13.95 -9.29 -26.08
N LEU A 416 -13.03 -9.90 -25.33
CA LEU A 416 -11.59 -9.66 -25.43
C LEU A 416 -10.86 -10.97 -25.77
N PRO A 417 -10.11 -11.05 -26.89
CA PRO A 417 -9.29 -12.22 -27.16
C PRO A 417 -8.14 -12.31 -26.15
N ALA A 418 -7.68 -13.53 -25.83
CA ALA A 418 -6.60 -13.73 -24.87
C ALA A 418 -5.28 -13.02 -25.26
N SER A 419 -5.02 -12.87 -26.57
CA SER A 419 -3.85 -12.17 -27.09
C SER A 419 -3.85 -10.66 -26.82
N PHE A 420 -5.01 -10.07 -26.48
CA PHE A 420 -5.15 -8.64 -26.17
C PHE A 420 -4.15 -8.17 -25.10
N PHE A 421 -3.87 -9.02 -24.13
CA PHE A 421 -3.03 -8.72 -22.97
C PHE A 421 -1.52 -8.84 -23.19
N SER A 422 -1.09 -9.34 -24.36
CA SER A 422 0.33 -9.50 -24.74
C SER A 422 0.75 -8.64 -25.94
N GLN A 423 -0.22 -7.96 -26.56
CA GLN A 423 -0.03 -7.15 -27.77
C GLN A 423 0.02 -5.64 -27.51
N GLN A 424 -0.27 -5.20 -26.29
CA GLN A 424 -0.26 -3.78 -25.91
C GLN A 424 0.96 -3.47 -25.04
N GLY A 425 1.27 -2.18 -24.92
CA GLY A 425 2.34 -1.71 -24.06
C GLY A 425 1.94 -1.43 -22.61
N PHE A 426 0.70 -1.70 -22.20
CA PHE A 426 0.22 -1.42 -20.84
C PHE A 426 0.87 -2.32 -19.78
N GLY A 427 1.29 -1.71 -18.67
CA GLY A 427 1.80 -2.42 -17.49
C GLY A 427 0.70 -2.83 -16.50
N LYS A 428 -0.54 -2.39 -16.71
CA LYS A 428 -1.69 -2.81 -15.90
C LYS A 428 -3.00 -2.78 -16.69
N TYR A 429 -3.86 -3.75 -16.45
CA TYR A 429 -5.23 -3.80 -16.94
C TYR A 429 -6.21 -3.81 -15.77
N VAL A 430 -7.28 -3.01 -15.85
CA VAL A 430 -8.38 -2.97 -14.87
C VAL A 430 -9.68 -3.10 -15.65
N LEU A 431 -10.40 -4.21 -15.48
CA LEU A 431 -11.68 -4.46 -16.14
C LEU A 431 -12.79 -4.46 -15.09
N ASN A 432 -13.71 -3.50 -15.18
CA ASN A 432 -14.80 -3.31 -14.23
C ASN A 432 -16.15 -3.63 -14.88
N ALA A 433 -16.68 -4.81 -14.61
CA ALA A 433 -18.01 -5.19 -15.09
C ALA A 433 -19.10 -4.70 -14.14
N GLN A 434 -20.20 -4.21 -14.72
CA GLN A 434 -21.44 -4.01 -13.97
C GLN A 434 -22.04 -5.35 -13.57
N TYR A 435 -22.16 -6.29 -14.51
CA TYR A 435 -22.66 -7.64 -14.37
C TYR A 435 -21.52 -8.62 -14.07
N ASP A 436 -21.06 -9.39 -15.06
CA ASP A 436 -20.14 -10.52 -14.88
C ASP A 436 -18.83 -10.32 -15.62
N THR A 437 -17.76 -10.88 -15.06
CA THR A 437 -16.49 -11.04 -15.78
C THR A 437 -16.12 -12.51 -15.84
N THR A 438 -16.01 -13.07 -17.04
CA THR A 438 -15.67 -14.49 -17.25
C THR A 438 -14.42 -14.64 -18.11
N VAL A 439 -13.43 -15.37 -17.59
CA VAL A 439 -12.37 -15.95 -18.41
C VAL A 439 -12.85 -17.34 -18.85
N ALA A 440 -13.04 -17.52 -20.15
CA ALA A 440 -13.72 -18.69 -20.70
C ALA A 440 -12.89 -19.99 -20.51
N PRO A 441 -13.54 -21.17 -20.50
CA PRO A 441 -12.86 -22.45 -20.32
C PRO A 441 -11.69 -22.65 -21.28
N GLY A 442 -10.57 -23.19 -20.78
CA GLY A 442 -9.37 -23.47 -21.59
C GLY A 442 -8.59 -22.23 -22.10
N THR A 443 -9.01 -21.01 -21.74
CA THR A 443 -8.34 -19.78 -22.18
C THR A 443 -7.01 -19.59 -21.46
N SER A 444 -5.92 -19.30 -22.18
CA SER A 444 -4.62 -18.95 -21.58
C SER A 444 -4.27 -17.49 -21.88
N ILE A 445 -4.16 -16.69 -20.83
CA ILE A 445 -3.80 -15.27 -20.89
C ILE A 445 -2.32 -15.13 -20.57
N ALA A 446 -1.54 -14.59 -21.50
CA ALA A 446 -0.18 -14.13 -21.25
C ALA A 446 -0.19 -12.63 -20.93
N LEU A 447 0.10 -12.27 -19.68
CA LEU A 447 0.21 -10.89 -19.21
C LEU A 447 1.66 -10.43 -19.29
N THR A 448 1.99 -9.76 -20.39
CA THR A 448 3.30 -9.16 -20.65
C THR A 448 3.10 -7.91 -21.50
N GLN A 449 3.89 -6.87 -21.24
CA GLN A 449 3.84 -5.64 -22.03
C GLN A 449 4.80 -5.66 -23.23
N GLN A 450 4.42 -4.95 -24.28
CA GLN A 450 5.33 -4.50 -25.32
C GLN A 450 6.03 -3.20 -24.90
N ASN A 451 7.29 -3.06 -25.27
CA ASN A 451 8.15 -1.93 -24.99
C ASN A 451 8.63 -1.28 -26.29
N ARG A 452 9.03 0.00 -26.19
CA ARG A 452 9.83 0.63 -27.23
C ARG A 452 11.27 0.13 -27.11
N ILE A 453 11.80 -0.46 -28.16
CA ILE A 453 13.21 -0.86 -28.26
C ILE A 453 13.94 0.22 -29.08
N PRO A 454 14.95 0.90 -28.51
CA PRO A 454 15.61 2.04 -29.16
C PRO A 454 16.61 1.60 -30.24
N ASP A 455 16.60 2.29 -31.39
CA ASP A 455 17.81 2.43 -32.22
C ASP A 455 18.59 3.65 -31.71
N VAL A 456 19.58 3.41 -30.86
CA VAL A 456 20.33 4.48 -30.16
C VAL A 456 21.02 5.42 -31.15
N LEU A 457 21.56 4.90 -32.26
CA LEU A 457 22.28 5.71 -33.25
C LEU A 457 21.31 6.61 -34.02
N ALA A 458 20.13 6.09 -34.38
CA ALA A 458 19.09 6.89 -35.02
C ALA A 458 18.54 7.97 -34.08
N LEU A 459 18.29 7.62 -32.80
CA LEU A 459 17.81 8.55 -31.78
C LEU A 459 18.80 9.67 -31.47
N GLN A 460 20.11 9.42 -31.55
CA GLN A 460 21.13 10.47 -31.40
C GLN A 460 20.98 11.60 -32.43
N GLN A 461 20.49 11.29 -33.63
CA GLN A 461 20.25 12.24 -34.72
C GLN A 461 18.83 12.82 -34.70
N ALA A 462 17.89 12.21 -33.97
CA ALA A 462 16.51 12.65 -33.88
C ALA A 462 16.40 13.93 -33.05
N GLY A 463 15.79 14.98 -33.61
CA GLY A 463 15.59 16.23 -32.89
C GLY A 463 14.49 16.17 -31.83
N THR A 464 14.57 17.04 -30.82
CA THR A 464 13.52 17.18 -29.80
C THR A 464 12.14 17.31 -30.45
N GLY A 465 11.16 16.56 -29.94
CA GLY A 465 9.80 16.48 -30.50
C GLY A 465 9.62 15.46 -31.64
N ALA A 466 10.66 14.68 -31.99
CA ALA A 466 10.53 13.60 -32.97
C ALA A 466 9.45 12.59 -32.55
N ASN A 467 8.65 12.15 -33.53
CA ASN A 467 7.68 11.07 -33.33
C ASN A 467 8.41 9.73 -33.25
N LEU A 468 8.50 9.15 -32.05
CA LEU A 468 9.22 7.90 -31.82
C LEU A 468 8.54 6.67 -32.46
N ALA A 469 7.28 6.78 -32.88
CA ALA A 469 6.60 5.75 -33.68
C ALA A 469 7.01 5.78 -35.16
N ALA A 470 7.79 6.78 -35.61
CA ALA A 470 8.33 6.79 -36.96
C ALA A 470 9.28 5.61 -37.19
N ALA A 471 9.21 5.01 -38.38
CA ALA A 471 10.07 3.90 -38.76
C ALA A 471 11.56 4.24 -38.58
N ALA A 472 12.34 3.26 -38.12
CA ALA A 472 13.79 3.34 -37.87
C ALA A 472 14.27 4.14 -36.64
N LEU A 473 13.38 4.71 -35.80
CA LEU A 473 13.78 5.28 -34.50
C LEU A 473 13.62 4.28 -33.35
N THR A 474 12.49 3.57 -33.33
CA THR A 474 12.21 2.51 -32.35
C THR A 474 11.49 1.35 -33.02
N THR A 475 11.52 0.18 -32.38
CA THR A 475 10.68 -0.98 -32.73
C THR A 475 9.87 -1.43 -31.52
N SER A 476 8.71 -2.04 -31.75
CA SER A 476 7.95 -2.73 -30.71
C SER A 476 8.61 -4.07 -30.38
N GLY A 477 8.76 -4.38 -29.10
CA GLY A 477 9.25 -5.68 -28.64
C GLY A 477 9.22 -5.83 -27.13
N GLN A 478 9.53 -7.00 -26.61
CA GLN A 478 9.57 -7.23 -25.17
C GLN A 478 10.99 -7.01 -24.63
N LEU A 479 11.10 -6.37 -23.48
CA LEU A 479 12.33 -6.42 -22.69
C LEU A 479 12.53 -7.84 -22.14
N ASP A 480 13.79 -8.20 -21.86
CA ASP A 480 14.09 -9.45 -21.19
C ASP A 480 13.51 -9.48 -19.76
N ALA A 481 13.28 -10.67 -19.23
CA ALA A 481 12.59 -10.86 -17.95
C ALA A 481 13.32 -10.23 -16.74
N TYR A 482 14.63 -9.97 -16.83
CA TYR A 482 15.37 -9.30 -15.74
C TYR A 482 15.10 -7.80 -15.70
N HIS A 483 14.97 -7.16 -16.86
CA HIS A 483 14.76 -5.71 -17.02
C HIS A 483 13.29 -5.29 -17.18
N ARG A 484 12.44 -6.19 -17.67
CA ARG A 484 11.02 -5.92 -17.93
C ARG A 484 10.28 -5.63 -16.63
N GLN A 485 9.40 -4.62 -16.67
CA GLN A 485 8.49 -4.33 -15.56
C GLN A 485 7.29 -5.30 -15.60
N PRO A 486 6.71 -5.68 -14.45
CA PRO A 486 5.59 -6.62 -14.44
C PRO A 486 4.30 -6.01 -15.04
N THR A 487 3.52 -6.85 -15.73
CA THR A 487 2.17 -6.52 -16.19
C THR A 487 1.11 -7.10 -15.26
N SER A 488 0.30 -6.23 -14.64
CA SER A 488 -0.72 -6.60 -13.64
C SER A 488 -2.14 -6.63 -14.22
N LEU A 489 -3.05 -7.37 -13.58
CA LEU A 489 -4.46 -7.50 -14.01
C LEU A 489 -5.41 -7.40 -12.82
N VAL A 490 -6.46 -6.60 -12.96
CA VAL A 490 -7.60 -6.55 -12.04
C VAL A 490 -8.87 -6.82 -12.82
N LEU A 491 -9.67 -7.78 -12.35
CA LEU A 491 -11.01 -8.09 -12.86
C LEU A 491 -12.02 -7.86 -11.75
N THR A 492 -13.05 -7.04 -12.01
CA THR A 492 -14.16 -6.85 -11.08
C THR A 492 -15.51 -7.07 -11.74
N ALA A 493 -16.51 -7.38 -10.91
CA ALA A 493 -17.88 -7.65 -11.35
C ALA A 493 -18.89 -7.24 -10.27
N GLY A 494 -20.18 -7.28 -10.59
CA GLY A 494 -21.28 -7.12 -9.63
C GLY A 494 -21.63 -5.69 -9.24
N SER A 495 -21.09 -4.67 -9.93
CA SER A 495 -21.40 -3.25 -9.62
C SER A 495 -22.86 -2.86 -9.89
N TYR A 496 -23.60 -3.64 -10.68
CA TYR A 496 -25.05 -3.49 -10.87
C TYR A 496 -25.84 -3.64 -9.56
N ALA A 497 -25.26 -4.27 -8.53
CA ALA A 497 -25.81 -4.35 -7.18
C ALA A 497 -26.10 -2.98 -6.55
N SER A 498 -25.47 -1.93 -7.09
CA SER A 498 -25.70 -0.56 -6.69
C SER A 498 -27.00 0.01 -7.28
N TRP A 499 -27.51 -0.52 -8.39
CA TRP A 499 -28.72 -0.06 -9.09
C TRP A 499 -30.01 -0.48 -8.36
N ARG A 500 -30.27 0.13 -7.21
CA ARG A 500 -31.40 -0.24 -6.36
C ARG A 500 -32.53 0.78 -6.41
N ALA A 501 -33.77 0.29 -6.53
CA ALA A 501 -34.97 1.13 -6.41
C ALA A 501 -35.24 1.54 -4.95
N SER A 502 -34.81 0.70 -4.00
CA SER A 502 -34.88 0.94 -2.56
C SER A 502 -33.62 0.36 -1.88
N PRO A 503 -33.26 0.77 -0.66
CA PRO A 503 -32.06 0.27 0.02
C PRO A 503 -32.00 -1.26 0.17
N THR A 504 -33.14 -1.95 0.21
CA THR A 504 -33.23 -3.37 0.58
C THR A 504 -33.48 -4.32 -0.60
N THR A 505 -33.93 -3.82 -1.76
CA THR A 505 -34.25 -4.69 -2.90
C THR A 505 -33.17 -4.60 -3.96
N MET A 506 -32.45 -5.70 -4.15
CA MET A 506 -31.45 -5.86 -5.20
C MET A 506 -32.11 -6.10 -6.56
N PRO A 507 -31.60 -5.51 -7.65
CA PRO A 507 -31.99 -5.93 -8.98
C PRO A 507 -31.57 -7.39 -9.22
N SER A 508 -32.40 -8.15 -9.93
CA SER A 508 -32.07 -9.49 -10.41
C SER A 508 -32.36 -9.54 -11.91
N TYR A 509 -31.36 -9.97 -12.67
CA TYR A 509 -31.43 -10.00 -14.12
C TYR A 509 -31.16 -11.42 -14.64
N PRO A 510 -31.93 -11.92 -15.62
CA PRO A 510 -31.68 -13.22 -16.21
C PRO A 510 -30.24 -13.34 -16.74
N GLY A 511 -29.53 -14.40 -16.35
CA GLY A 511 -28.17 -14.68 -16.81
C GLY A 511 -27.07 -13.83 -16.16
N VAL A 512 -27.40 -12.97 -15.18
CA VAL A 512 -26.42 -12.16 -14.44
C VAL A 512 -26.18 -12.77 -13.06
N THR A 513 -24.93 -13.02 -12.71
CA THR A 513 -24.54 -13.55 -11.39
C THR A 513 -23.79 -12.52 -10.53
N GLY A 514 -23.24 -11.48 -11.14
CA GLY A 514 -22.36 -10.52 -10.48
C GLY A 514 -20.97 -11.07 -10.19
N ALA A 515 -20.59 -12.22 -10.74
CA ALA A 515 -19.39 -12.94 -10.35
C ALA A 515 -18.18 -12.63 -11.25
N VAL A 516 -16.98 -12.78 -10.68
CA VAL A 516 -15.75 -12.94 -11.44
C VAL A 516 -15.41 -14.43 -11.48
N THR A 517 -15.36 -15.01 -12.69
CA THR A 517 -15.10 -16.45 -12.87
C THR A 517 -13.89 -16.71 -13.75
N LEU A 518 -12.85 -17.37 -13.20
CA LEU A 518 -11.81 -18.05 -13.96
C LEU A 518 -12.25 -19.50 -14.17
N SER A 519 -12.71 -19.82 -15.37
CA SER A 519 -13.31 -21.13 -15.68
C SER A 519 -12.29 -22.28 -15.64
N ALA A 520 -12.81 -23.51 -15.62
CA ALA A 520 -11.98 -24.72 -15.63
C ALA A 520 -11.03 -24.75 -16.85
N GLY A 521 -9.78 -25.14 -16.61
CA GLY A 521 -8.72 -25.18 -17.62
C GLY A 521 -8.22 -23.81 -18.10
N ALA A 522 -8.82 -22.71 -17.65
CA ALA A 522 -8.29 -21.38 -17.94
C ALA A 522 -7.02 -21.09 -17.13
N SER A 523 -6.12 -20.26 -17.66
CA SER A 523 -4.85 -19.89 -17.04
C SER A 523 -4.53 -18.41 -17.23
N ILE A 524 -3.97 -17.78 -16.19
CA ILE A 524 -3.37 -16.46 -16.26
C ILE A 524 -1.88 -16.62 -15.95
N HIS A 525 -1.01 -16.29 -16.91
CA HIS A 525 0.44 -16.30 -16.76
C HIS A 525 0.97 -14.87 -16.79
N ALA A 526 1.39 -14.37 -15.63
CA ALA A 526 1.88 -13.02 -15.46
C ALA A 526 3.40 -12.94 -15.36
N ASP A 527 3.92 -11.76 -15.68
CA ASP A 527 5.31 -11.43 -15.47
C ASP A 527 5.72 -11.56 -13.99
N ALA A 528 7.01 -11.81 -13.77
CA ALA A 528 7.58 -11.91 -12.44
C ALA A 528 7.37 -10.62 -11.64
N GLY A 529 6.80 -10.72 -10.43
CA GLY A 529 6.44 -9.59 -9.58
C GLY A 529 5.09 -8.94 -9.90
N ALA A 530 4.28 -9.51 -10.80
CA ALA A 530 2.96 -8.97 -11.15
C ALA A 530 1.90 -9.17 -10.06
N SER A 531 0.92 -8.27 -10.03
CA SER A 531 -0.25 -8.38 -9.16
C SER A 531 -1.50 -8.79 -9.95
N ILE A 532 -2.21 -9.80 -9.47
CA ILE A 532 -3.49 -10.27 -10.00
C ILE A 532 -4.58 -10.06 -8.94
N GLY A 533 -5.65 -9.36 -9.30
CA GLY A 533 -6.76 -9.04 -8.40
C GLY A 533 -8.10 -9.44 -9.00
N LEU A 534 -8.90 -10.24 -8.29
CA LEU A 534 -10.28 -10.58 -8.67
C LEU A 534 -11.24 -10.10 -7.58
N GLY A 535 -12.23 -9.29 -7.94
CA GLY A 535 -13.11 -8.62 -6.97
C GLY A 535 -14.60 -8.66 -7.32
N SER A 536 -15.47 -9.04 -6.40
CA SER A 536 -16.93 -8.94 -6.60
C SER A 536 -17.66 -8.82 -5.26
N PRO A 537 -18.68 -7.95 -5.12
CA PRO A 537 -19.49 -7.92 -3.89
C PRO A 537 -20.34 -9.20 -3.71
N MET A 538 -20.36 -10.11 -4.69
CA MET A 538 -21.13 -11.36 -4.69
C MET A 538 -20.23 -12.59 -4.65
N GLN A 539 -19.49 -12.87 -5.72
CA GLN A 539 -18.71 -14.11 -5.81
C GLN A 539 -17.45 -13.96 -6.67
N VAL A 540 -16.35 -14.55 -6.20
CA VAL A 540 -15.13 -14.74 -6.98
C VAL A 540 -14.84 -16.24 -7.04
N THR A 541 -14.82 -16.80 -8.24
CA THR A 541 -14.66 -18.24 -8.47
C THR A 541 -13.44 -18.51 -9.35
N VAL A 542 -12.53 -19.36 -8.86
CA VAL A 542 -11.33 -19.81 -9.58
C VAL A 542 -11.37 -21.33 -9.71
N LEU A 543 -11.51 -21.81 -10.94
CA LEU A 543 -11.49 -23.24 -11.30
C LEU A 543 -10.28 -23.62 -12.17
N GLY A 544 -9.46 -22.63 -12.53
CA GLY A 544 -8.26 -22.77 -13.35
C GLY A 544 -6.99 -22.36 -12.59
N SER A 545 -5.97 -21.89 -13.31
CA SER A 545 -4.67 -21.51 -12.72
C SER A 545 -4.35 -20.02 -12.84
N VAL A 546 -3.71 -19.46 -11.82
CA VAL A 546 -3.13 -18.12 -11.84
C VAL A 546 -1.68 -18.24 -11.41
N VAL A 547 -0.77 -17.82 -12.29
CA VAL A 547 0.69 -17.89 -12.11
C VAL A 547 1.25 -16.48 -12.17
N ALA A 548 1.78 -15.98 -11.05
CA ALA A 548 2.40 -14.66 -10.92
C ALA A 548 3.67 -14.76 -10.07
N PRO A 549 4.79 -15.25 -10.63
CA PRO A 549 5.98 -15.64 -9.86
C PRO A 549 6.55 -14.47 -9.04
N GLY A 550 6.77 -14.67 -7.75
CA GLY A 550 7.20 -13.63 -6.80
C GLY A 550 6.29 -12.39 -6.74
N GLY A 551 5.07 -12.49 -7.25
CA GLY A 551 4.07 -11.44 -7.33
C GLY A 551 3.01 -11.54 -6.24
N SER A 552 1.77 -11.14 -6.55
CA SER A 552 0.66 -11.26 -5.60
C SER A 552 -0.66 -11.62 -6.27
N ILE A 553 -1.46 -12.47 -5.62
CA ILE A 553 -2.82 -12.81 -6.03
C ILE A 553 -3.78 -12.43 -4.91
N THR A 554 -4.79 -11.59 -5.19
CA THR A 554 -5.85 -11.25 -4.24
C THR A 554 -7.22 -11.56 -4.82
N LEU A 555 -7.96 -12.44 -4.14
CA LEU A 555 -9.34 -12.79 -4.44
C LEU A 555 -10.21 -12.20 -3.33
N SER A 556 -11.13 -11.33 -3.70
CA SER A 556 -11.89 -10.55 -2.72
C SER A 556 -13.36 -10.53 -3.06
N THR A 557 -14.18 -10.84 -2.06
CA THR A 557 -15.57 -10.41 -2.06
C THR A 557 -15.88 -9.37 -1.02
N ASP A 558 -14.89 -8.63 -0.52
CA ASP A 558 -15.07 -7.63 0.52
C ASP A 558 -16.03 -6.50 0.11
N SER A 559 -16.82 -6.02 1.07
CA SER A 559 -17.68 -4.84 0.95
C SER A 559 -16.97 -3.53 1.29
N GLY A 560 -15.66 -3.59 1.53
CA GLY A 560 -14.75 -2.47 1.77
C GLY A 560 -13.51 -2.94 2.55
N GLY A 561 -12.52 -2.05 2.72
CA GLY A 561 -11.34 -2.34 3.54
C GLY A 561 -10.09 -2.73 2.75
N LEU A 562 -9.19 -3.48 3.41
CA LEU A 562 -7.80 -3.65 2.99
C LEU A 562 -7.61 -4.50 1.72
N PHE A 563 -8.51 -5.44 1.44
CA PHE A 563 -8.36 -6.39 0.33
C PHE A 563 -9.32 -6.12 -0.85
N THR A 564 -10.10 -5.03 -0.79
CA THR A 564 -10.97 -4.60 -1.89
C THR A 564 -10.15 -4.24 -3.13
N GLN A 565 -10.59 -4.71 -4.30
CA GLN A 565 -9.91 -4.44 -5.56
C GLN A 565 -10.31 -3.08 -6.16
N PRO A 566 -9.41 -2.39 -6.90
CA PRO A 566 -9.78 -1.17 -7.63
C PRO A 566 -10.97 -1.41 -8.56
N GLY A 567 -12.04 -0.65 -8.39
CA GLY A 567 -13.28 -0.78 -9.18
C GLY A 567 -14.32 -1.75 -8.59
N GLN A 568 -13.98 -2.52 -7.55
CA GLN A 568 -14.93 -3.35 -6.83
C GLN A 568 -15.91 -2.48 -6.04
N LEU A 569 -17.20 -2.81 -6.12
CA LEU A 569 -18.24 -2.12 -5.38
C LEU A 569 -18.11 -2.41 -3.87
N GLY A 570 -17.81 -1.37 -3.08
CA GLY A 570 -17.79 -1.43 -1.62
C GLY A 570 -19.20 -1.32 -1.02
N LEU A 571 -20.06 -2.30 -1.31
CA LEU A 571 -21.42 -2.35 -0.78
C LEU A 571 -21.71 -3.75 -0.24
N PHE A 572 -22.24 -3.84 0.98
CA PHE A 572 -22.74 -5.11 1.49
C PHE A 572 -23.97 -5.56 0.68
N VAL A 573 -23.86 -6.72 0.07
CA VAL A 573 -24.96 -7.43 -0.58
C VAL A 573 -25.23 -8.69 0.24
N PRO A 574 -26.40 -8.82 0.90
CA PRO A 574 -26.78 -10.06 1.56
C PRO A 574 -26.93 -11.16 0.50
N SER A 575 -26.21 -12.26 0.67
CA SER A 575 -26.37 -13.47 -0.12
C SER A 575 -25.82 -14.66 0.66
N ASP A 576 -26.58 -15.76 0.67
CA ASP A 576 -26.17 -17.01 1.30
C ASP A 576 -25.13 -17.78 0.48
N SER A 577 -24.90 -17.39 -0.79
CA SER A 577 -23.88 -17.96 -1.68
C SER A 577 -22.60 -17.12 -1.79
N ARG A 578 -22.54 -15.96 -1.10
CA ARG A 578 -21.41 -15.04 -1.19
C ARG A 578 -20.10 -15.71 -0.77
N SER A 579 -19.17 -15.83 -1.70
CA SER A 579 -17.96 -16.62 -1.48
C SER A 579 -16.77 -16.21 -2.35
N VAL A 580 -15.57 -16.37 -1.79
CA VAL A 580 -14.36 -16.60 -2.58
C VAL A 580 -14.17 -18.11 -2.68
N TRP A 581 -14.03 -18.63 -3.89
CA TRP A 581 -14.04 -20.07 -4.16
C TRP A 581 -12.85 -20.52 -5.00
N LEU A 582 -12.09 -21.49 -4.48
CA LEU A 582 -11.12 -22.29 -5.26
C LEU A 582 -11.67 -23.70 -5.50
N GLY A 583 -11.86 -24.04 -6.78
CA GLY A 583 -12.26 -25.38 -7.22
C GLY A 583 -11.14 -26.42 -7.03
N PRO A 584 -11.44 -27.72 -7.14
CA PRO A 584 -10.49 -28.80 -6.83
C PRO A 584 -9.28 -28.84 -7.79
N ASP A 585 -9.36 -28.27 -8.99
CA ASP A 585 -8.24 -28.18 -9.93
C ASP A 585 -7.55 -26.81 -9.92
N ALA A 586 -7.98 -25.91 -9.02
CA ALA A 586 -7.48 -24.55 -8.98
C ALA A 586 -6.05 -24.48 -8.45
N THR A 587 -5.20 -23.70 -9.12
CA THR A 587 -3.82 -23.45 -8.68
C THR A 587 -3.55 -21.95 -8.61
N LEU A 588 -3.13 -21.47 -7.45
CA LEU A 588 -2.60 -20.12 -7.25
C LEU A 588 -1.09 -20.25 -7.01
N ASP A 589 -0.28 -19.84 -7.98
CA ASP A 589 1.18 -19.97 -7.94
C ASP A 589 1.83 -18.58 -7.99
N VAL A 590 2.43 -18.19 -6.88
CA VAL A 590 3.29 -17.00 -6.77
C VAL A 590 4.69 -17.38 -6.31
N SER A 591 5.11 -18.61 -6.59
CA SER A 591 6.44 -19.10 -6.21
C SER A 591 7.56 -18.21 -6.74
N GLY A 592 8.68 -18.18 -6.03
CA GLY A 592 9.85 -17.39 -6.36
C GLY A 592 10.41 -17.77 -7.73
N ILE A 593 11.21 -16.87 -8.31
CA ILE A 593 11.83 -17.11 -9.61
C ILE A 593 13.21 -16.45 -9.70
N ALA A 594 14.14 -17.13 -10.35
CA ALA A 594 15.44 -16.58 -10.68
C ALA A 594 15.42 -15.93 -12.07
N LEU A 595 15.97 -14.72 -12.15
CA LEU A 595 16.06 -13.92 -13.36
C LEU A 595 17.54 -13.65 -13.64
N ALA A 596 18.07 -14.23 -14.71
CA ALA A 596 19.44 -13.97 -15.17
C ALA A 596 19.51 -12.63 -15.90
N ASN A 597 20.58 -11.88 -15.68
CA ASN A 597 20.84 -10.58 -16.30
C ASN A 597 21.57 -10.78 -17.64
N PRO A 598 20.90 -10.61 -18.78
CA PRO A 598 21.54 -10.79 -20.08
C PRO A 598 22.50 -9.66 -20.46
N LEU A 599 22.50 -8.54 -19.71
CA LEU A 599 23.33 -7.35 -19.96
C LEU A 599 24.53 -7.26 -18.99
N ALA A 600 24.93 -8.37 -18.38
CA ALA A 600 26.11 -8.42 -17.52
C ALA A 600 27.36 -7.94 -18.28
N ALA A 601 28.10 -6.98 -17.69
CA ALA A 601 29.30 -6.44 -18.32
C ALA A 601 30.46 -7.44 -18.28
N PRO A 602 31.30 -7.53 -19.33
CA PRO A 602 32.52 -8.33 -19.28
C PRO A 602 33.46 -7.85 -18.17
N VAL A 603 33.99 -8.78 -17.39
CA VAL A 603 34.93 -8.53 -16.31
C VAL A 603 36.24 -9.27 -16.56
N ARG A 604 37.31 -8.79 -15.92
CA ARG A 604 38.59 -9.51 -15.89
C ARG A 604 38.49 -10.66 -14.89
N ILE A 605 38.71 -11.88 -15.36
CA ILE A 605 38.80 -13.10 -14.54
C ILE A 605 40.23 -13.61 -14.67
N GLY A 606 41.10 -13.23 -13.73
CA GLY A 606 42.55 -13.42 -13.87
C GLY A 606 43.11 -12.64 -15.08
N SER A 607 43.78 -13.34 -16.00
CA SER A 607 44.31 -12.75 -17.25
C SER A 607 43.29 -12.72 -18.41
N ALA A 608 42.15 -13.40 -18.28
CA ALA A 608 41.11 -13.50 -19.32
C ALA A 608 39.99 -12.46 -19.12
N ILE A 609 39.22 -12.20 -20.17
CA ILE A 609 37.96 -11.44 -20.11
C ILE A 609 36.83 -12.45 -20.25
N GLY A 610 35.88 -12.43 -19.31
CA GLY A 610 34.68 -13.28 -19.32
C GLY A 610 33.46 -12.49 -18.90
N VAL A 611 32.26 -12.97 -19.22
CA VAL A 611 30.99 -12.39 -18.76
C VAL A 611 30.50 -13.27 -17.59
N PRO A 612 30.38 -12.73 -16.36
CA PRO A 612 29.88 -13.49 -15.24
C PRO A 612 28.38 -13.74 -15.39
N ASP A 613 27.90 -14.92 -14.99
CA ASP A 613 26.47 -15.19 -14.89
C ASP A 613 25.91 -14.46 -13.67
N THR A 614 25.19 -13.36 -13.88
CA THR A 614 24.64 -12.56 -12.79
C THR A 614 23.14 -12.50 -12.89
N GLY A 615 22.44 -12.24 -11.79
CA GLY A 615 20.99 -12.16 -11.79
C GLY A 615 20.41 -11.83 -10.43
N LYS A 616 19.10 -12.04 -10.28
CA LYS A 616 18.36 -11.86 -9.03
C LYS A 616 17.40 -13.02 -8.82
N VAL A 617 17.19 -13.40 -7.56
CA VAL A 617 16.15 -14.36 -7.17
C VAL A 617 15.04 -13.59 -6.45
N LEU A 618 13.82 -13.66 -6.98
CA LEU A 618 12.65 -13.08 -6.33
C LEU A 618 12.10 -14.08 -5.29
N PRO A 619 11.71 -13.62 -4.09
CA PRO A 619 11.06 -14.46 -3.08
C PRO A 619 9.71 -14.97 -3.54
N GLY A 620 9.19 -15.97 -2.82
CA GLY A 620 7.79 -16.33 -2.93
C GLY A 620 6.89 -15.12 -2.68
N GLY A 621 5.83 -15.00 -3.47
CA GLY A 621 4.87 -13.91 -3.44
C GLY A 621 3.77 -14.08 -2.40
N SER A 622 2.71 -13.28 -2.51
CA SER A 622 1.57 -13.34 -1.57
C SER A 622 0.27 -13.80 -2.21
N VAL A 623 -0.51 -14.59 -1.48
CA VAL A 623 -1.86 -15.01 -1.86
C VAL A 623 -2.84 -14.60 -0.77
N THR A 624 -3.90 -13.88 -1.14
CA THR A 624 -4.96 -13.45 -0.23
C THR A 624 -6.32 -13.89 -0.75
N LEU A 625 -7.10 -14.59 0.08
CA LEU A 625 -8.50 -14.90 -0.14
C LEU A 625 -9.31 -14.20 0.94
N SER A 626 -10.14 -13.22 0.58
CA SER A 626 -10.88 -12.41 1.55
C SER A 626 -12.37 -12.33 1.24
N SER A 627 -13.18 -12.53 2.28
CA SER A 627 -14.62 -12.29 2.26
C SER A 627 -15.06 -11.77 3.62
N ASP A 628 -15.16 -10.46 3.77
CA ASP A 628 -15.57 -9.81 5.03
C ASP A 628 -16.97 -10.23 5.51
N ASN A 629 -17.90 -10.49 4.60
CA ASN A 629 -19.28 -10.89 4.89
C ASN A 629 -19.74 -12.08 4.05
N GLY A 630 -18.89 -13.09 3.92
CA GLY A 630 -19.22 -14.33 3.24
C GLY A 630 -18.24 -15.44 3.58
N TYR A 631 -18.24 -16.47 2.74
CA TYR A 631 -17.42 -17.65 2.92
C TYR A 631 -16.11 -17.56 2.13
N VAL A 632 -15.07 -18.22 2.63
CA VAL A 632 -13.88 -18.55 1.85
C VAL A 632 -13.80 -20.07 1.75
N VAL A 633 -13.81 -20.58 0.52
CA VAL A 633 -13.77 -22.01 0.21
C VAL A 633 -12.54 -22.30 -0.63
N ALA A 634 -11.74 -23.25 -0.19
CA ALA A 634 -10.69 -23.85 -0.97
C ALA A 634 -10.81 -25.37 -0.92
N GLN A 635 -11.25 -25.96 -2.02
CA GLN A 635 -11.59 -27.38 -2.06
C GLN A 635 -10.35 -28.29 -2.04
N ALA A 636 -10.52 -29.50 -1.52
CA ALA A 636 -9.52 -30.55 -1.63
C ALA A 636 -9.12 -30.76 -3.11
N GLY A 637 -7.82 -30.81 -3.36
CA GLY A 637 -7.23 -30.84 -4.71
C GLY A 637 -6.63 -29.50 -5.14
N SER A 638 -7.20 -28.37 -4.69
CA SER A 638 -6.65 -27.05 -5.01
C SER A 638 -5.27 -26.86 -4.38
N LYS A 639 -4.42 -26.02 -5.01
CA LYS A 639 -3.07 -25.73 -4.55
C LYS A 639 -2.82 -24.23 -4.45
N ILE A 640 -2.20 -23.81 -3.33
CA ILE A 640 -1.66 -22.47 -3.15
C ILE A 640 -0.15 -22.60 -2.95
N ASP A 641 0.64 -22.07 -3.89
CA ASP A 641 2.11 -22.14 -3.88
C ASP A 641 2.73 -20.75 -3.73
N VAL A 642 3.42 -20.54 -2.61
CA VAL A 642 4.18 -19.35 -2.26
C VAL A 642 5.65 -19.69 -1.99
N SER A 643 6.14 -20.85 -2.49
CA SER A 643 7.50 -21.31 -2.21
C SER A 643 8.57 -20.34 -2.74
N GLY A 644 9.73 -20.25 -2.09
CA GLY A 644 10.89 -19.53 -2.60
C GLY A 644 11.57 -20.27 -3.76
N ALA A 645 12.60 -19.64 -4.34
CA ALA A 645 13.40 -20.23 -5.42
C ALA A 645 14.89 -20.21 -5.09
N ALA A 646 15.66 -20.98 -5.85
CA ALA A 646 17.11 -20.95 -5.81
C ALA A 646 17.70 -21.00 -7.22
N ALA A 647 18.87 -20.38 -7.36
CA ALA A 647 19.68 -20.40 -8.57
C ALA A 647 21.16 -20.25 -8.20
N HIS A 648 22.03 -20.43 -9.19
CA HIS A 648 23.46 -20.17 -9.04
C HIS A 648 23.82 -18.93 -9.84
N PHE A 649 24.53 -17.99 -9.23
CA PHE A 649 25.09 -16.82 -9.91
C PHE A 649 26.56 -16.64 -9.54
N ASP A 650 27.35 -16.14 -10.48
CA ASP A 650 28.74 -15.81 -10.29
C ASP A 650 28.90 -14.55 -9.42
N GLN A 651 29.64 -14.70 -8.33
CA GLN A 651 29.98 -13.61 -7.43
C GLN A 651 31.51 -13.39 -7.40
N LEU A 652 31.92 -12.12 -7.36
CA LEU A 652 33.31 -11.74 -7.18
C LEU A 652 33.81 -12.20 -5.80
N GLN A 653 34.90 -12.96 -5.81
CA GLN A 653 35.58 -13.51 -4.65
C GLN A 653 36.72 -12.59 -4.17
N ALA A 654 37.16 -12.74 -2.92
CA ALA A 654 38.24 -11.94 -2.34
C ALA A 654 39.58 -12.04 -3.09
N ASN A 655 39.81 -13.13 -3.84
CA ASN A 655 40.98 -13.34 -4.68
C ASN A 655 40.89 -12.64 -6.06
N GLY A 656 39.83 -11.86 -6.31
CA GLY A 656 39.60 -11.16 -7.57
C GLY A 656 39.05 -12.03 -8.72
N THR A 657 38.69 -13.29 -8.45
CA THR A 657 38.04 -14.18 -9.43
C THR A 657 36.54 -14.26 -9.21
N TYR A 658 35.77 -14.65 -10.22
CA TYR A 658 34.35 -14.94 -10.09
C TYR A 658 34.16 -16.43 -9.85
N ALA A 659 33.28 -16.78 -8.92
CA ALA A 659 32.88 -18.16 -8.66
C ALA A 659 31.37 -18.24 -8.51
N SER A 660 30.79 -19.32 -9.03
CA SER A 660 29.38 -19.64 -8.90
C SER A 660 29.02 -19.83 -7.42
N GLN A 661 28.00 -19.10 -6.96
CA GLN A 661 27.47 -19.16 -5.61
C GLN A 661 25.98 -19.50 -5.65
N PRO A 662 25.49 -20.39 -4.77
CA PRO A 662 24.06 -20.59 -4.59
C PRO A 662 23.42 -19.32 -4.02
N MET A 663 22.35 -18.88 -4.66
CA MET A 663 21.49 -17.79 -4.23
C MET A 663 20.08 -18.35 -4.08
N TRP A 664 19.40 -18.00 -3.00
CA TRP A 664 18.05 -18.47 -2.73
C TRP A 664 17.21 -17.33 -2.17
N SER A 665 15.91 -17.57 -2.11
CA SER A 665 14.95 -16.67 -1.51
C SER A 665 14.07 -17.40 -0.51
N ASP A 666 13.54 -16.64 0.44
CA ASP A 666 12.50 -17.12 1.35
C ASP A 666 11.19 -17.39 0.59
N ALA A 667 10.33 -18.18 1.21
CA ALA A 667 8.95 -18.32 0.79
C ALA A 667 8.13 -17.07 1.14
N GLY A 668 6.97 -16.98 0.51
CA GLY A 668 6.03 -15.88 0.65
C GLY A 668 4.95 -16.13 1.70
N SER A 669 3.75 -15.59 1.45
CA SER A 669 2.68 -15.57 2.45
C SER A 669 1.30 -15.92 1.91
N ILE A 670 0.48 -16.57 2.74
CA ILE A 670 -0.90 -16.93 2.47
C ILE A 670 -1.78 -16.27 3.53
N THR A 671 -2.82 -15.58 3.09
CA THR A 671 -3.80 -14.90 3.94
C THR A 671 -5.21 -15.40 3.63
N LEU A 672 -5.87 -15.96 4.63
CA LEU A 672 -7.26 -16.43 4.54
C LEU A 672 -8.12 -15.60 5.49
N ALA A 673 -9.01 -14.77 4.94
CA ALA A 673 -9.84 -13.85 5.68
C ALA A 673 -11.33 -14.11 5.41
N ALA A 674 -12.11 -14.42 6.45
CA ALA A 674 -13.51 -14.80 6.27
C ALA A 674 -14.41 -14.23 7.38
N GLY A 675 -15.64 -13.89 7.02
CA GLY A 675 -16.67 -13.39 7.93
C GLY A 675 -17.70 -14.42 8.34
N TYR A 676 -18.22 -15.23 7.40
CA TYR A 676 -19.25 -16.23 7.70
C TYR A 676 -18.68 -17.61 8.01
N GLY A 677 -17.63 -18.02 7.28
CA GLY A 677 -16.96 -19.30 7.50
C GLY A 677 -15.75 -19.48 6.59
N LEU A 678 -14.77 -20.25 7.08
CA LEU A 678 -13.58 -20.65 6.32
C LEU A 678 -13.60 -22.18 6.15
N PHE A 679 -13.49 -22.61 4.90
CA PHE A 679 -13.39 -24.01 4.50
C PHE A 679 -12.13 -24.21 3.65
N ALA A 680 -10.98 -24.39 4.31
CA ALA A 680 -9.67 -24.46 3.67
C ALA A 680 -9.13 -25.91 3.63
N ASP A 681 -9.49 -26.66 2.59
CA ASP A 681 -9.00 -28.01 2.30
C ASP A 681 -7.92 -28.05 1.19
N ALA A 682 -7.41 -26.89 0.78
CA ALA A 682 -6.32 -26.78 -0.20
C ALA A 682 -4.99 -27.36 0.30
N THR A 683 -4.15 -27.78 -0.65
CA THR A 683 -2.73 -28.03 -0.41
C THR A 683 -1.98 -26.71 -0.34
N LEU A 684 -1.27 -26.47 0.75
CA LEU A 684 -0.43 -25.28 0.95
C LEU A 684 1.03 -25.66 0.67
N SER A 685 1.74 -24.86 -0.14
CA SER A 685 3.17 -25.03 -0.44
C SER A 685 3.89 -23.71 -0.24
N ALA A 686 4.86 -23.68 0.67
CA ALA A 686 5.49 -22.47 1.16
C ALA A 686 6.95 -22.75 1.58
N HIS A 687 7.64 -23.60 0.84
CA HIS A 687 9.01 -23.99 1.15
C HIS A 687 10.00 -22.88 0.81
N GLY A 688 10.97 -22.60 1.67
CA GLY A 688 12.09 -21.76 1.29
C GLY A 688 12.85 -22.33 0.09
N GLY A 689 13.50 -21.49 -0.72
CA GLY A 689 14.18 -21.92 -1.94
C GLY A 689 15.41 -22.82 -1.69
N ALA A 690 15.93 -22.82 -0.47
CA ALA A 690 16.99 -23.71 0.02
C ALA A 690 16.72 -24.08 1.49
N ALA A 691 17.46 -25.04 2.05
CA ALA A 691 17.30 -25.43 3.45
C ALA A 691 17.60 -24.30 4.45
N GLN A 692 18.40 -23.31 4.03
CA GLN A 692 18.75 -22.11 4.79
C GLN A 692 17.75 -20.95 4.59
N ALA A 693 16.77 -21.11 3.70
CA ALA A 693 15.78 -20.08 3.40
C ALA A 693 14.59 -20.19 4.36
N GLY A 694 14.01 -19.06 4.74
CA GLY A 694 12.81 -19.01 5.57
C GLY A 694 11.61 -19.66 4.88
N GLY A 695 10.85 -20.47 5.62
CA GLY A 695 9.55 -20.97 5.18
C GLY A 695 8.46 -19.89 5.25
N GLY A 696 7.32 -20.15 4.63
CA GLY A 696 6.32 -19.11 4.42
C GLY A 696 5.46 -18.79 5.64
N THR A 697 4.63 -17.77 5.50
CA THR A 697 3.70 -17.31 6.55
C THR A 697 2.26 -17.64 6.19
N LEU A 698 1.52 -18.30 7.08
CA LEU A 698 0.06 -18.45 6.99
C LEU A 698 -0.61 -17.52 8.00
N THR A 699 -1.53 -16.68 7.52
CA THR A 699 -2.36 -15.80 8.35
C THR A 699 -3.83 -16.15 8.19
N ILE A 700 -4.52 -16.43 9.30
CA ILE A 700 -5.98 -16.65 9.34
C ILE A 700 -6.63 -15.45 10.05
N LEU A 701 -7.42 -14.66 9.31
CA LEU A 701 -8.07 -13.45 9.83
C LEU A 701 -9.59 -13.59 9.89
N PRO A 702 -10.17 -13.75 11.09
CA PRO A 702 -11.60 -13.58 11.30
C PRO A 702 -12.04 -12.13 10.99
N ARG A 703 -13.03 -11.95 10.12
CA ARG A 703 -13.53 -10.61 9.72
C ARG A 703 -14.86 -10.28 10.39
N GLN A 704 -14.88 -9.18 11.12
CA GLN A 704 -16.07 -8.65 11.78
C GLN A 704 -16.62 -7.44 11.04
N ASN A 705 -17.94 -7.23 11.12
CA ASN A 705 -18.64 -6.13 10.46
C ASN A 705 -19.77 -5.57 11.33
N VAL A 706 -20.17 -4.33 11.06
CA VAL A 706 -21.25 -3.63 11.78
C VAL A 706 -22.59 -3.86 11.09
N GLY A 707 -23.62 -4.17 11.87
CA GLY A 707 -25.01 -4.25 11.38
C GLY A 707 -25.34 -5.50 10.57
N VAL A 708 -24.40 -6.43 10.42
CA VAL A 708 -24.54 -7.70 9.68
C VAL A 708 -23.76 -8.80 10.40
N PRO A 709 -24.07 -10.10 10.18
CA PRO A 709 -23.27 -11.19 10.71
C PRO A 709 -21.79 -11.07 10.28
N GLY A 710 -20.90 -11.59 11.10
CA GLY A 710 -19.46 -11.63 10.87
C GLY A 710 -18.82 -12.65 11.81
N ALA A 711 -17.49 -12.70 11.84
CA ALA A 711 -16.79 -13.75 12.55
C ALA A 711 -17.04 -13.69 14.07
N THR A 712 -17.32 -14.85 14.67
CA THR A 712 -17.66 -15.03 16.09
C THR A 712 -16.58 -15.78 16.86
N ALA A 713 -15.86 -16.68 16.21
CA ALA A 713 -14.73 -17.44 16.77
C ALA A 713 -13.80 -17.95 15.67
N LEU A 714 -12.52 -18.16 16.01
CA LEU A 714 -11.56 -18.91 15.21
C LEU A 714 -11.28 -20.25 15.89
N VAL A 715 -11.76 -21.34 15.30
CA VAL A 715 -11.61 -22.70 15.83
C VAL A 715 -10.48 -23.43 15.09
N VAL A 716 -9.50 -23.90 15.85
CA VAL A 716 -8.43 -24.77 15.39
C VAL A 716 -8.71 -26.21 15.85
N ARG A 717 -8.60 -27.15 14.92
CA ARG A 717 -8.67 -28.59 15.18
C ARG A 717 -7.43 -29.28 14.62
N GLN A 718 -7.11 -30.48 15.09
CA GLN A 718 -5.98 -31.22 14.53
C GLN A 718 -6.23 -31.63 13.08
N SER A 719 -7.37 -32.31 12.81
CA SER A 719 -7.65 -32.98 11.54
C SER A 719 -9.11 -32.81 11.08
N GLY A 720 -9.42 -33.31 9.88
CA GLY A 720 -10.76 -33.38 9.31
C GLY A 720 -10.94 -32.56 8.03
N ALA A 721 -11.94 -32.91 7.22
CA ALA A 721 -12.37 -32.11 6.08
C ALA A 721 -13.28 -30.96 6.53
N LEU A 722 -13.15 -29.80 5.89
CA LEU A 722 -13.95 -28.62 6.21
C LEU A 722 -15.06 -28.39 5.20
N VAL A 723 -14.78 -28.56 3.90
CA VAL A 723 -15.72 -28.29 2.82
C VAL A 723 -16.88 -29.30 2.84
N PRO A 724 -18.15 -28.85 2.91
CA PRO A 724 -19.30 -29.73 2.78
C PRO A 724 -19.30 -30.55 1.48
N ALA A 725 -19.65 -31.83 1.58
CA ALA A 725 -19.72 -32.71 0.42
C ALA A 725 -20.81 -32.25 -0.56
N GLY A 726 -20.46 -32.17 -1.85
CA GLY A 726 -21.38 -31.81 -2.93
C GLY A 726 -21.65 -30.31 -3.10
N LEU A 727 -21.08 -29.45 -2.26
CA LEU A 727 -21.19 -27.99 -2.39
C LEU A 727 -20.41 -27.49 -3.61
N ALA A 728 -21.05 -26.67 -4.45
CA ALA A 728 -20.48 -26.06 -5.64
C ALA A 728 -20.52 -24.52 -5.60
N PRO A 729 -19.74 -23.82 -6.45
CA PRO A 729 -19.80 -22.36 -6.53
C PRO A 729 -21.21 -21.87 -6.85
N GLY A 730 -21.74 -21.00 -5.99
CA GLY A 730 -23.02 -20.31 -6.19
C GLY A 730 -24.18 -21.00 -5.47
N ASP A 731 -23.95 -22.20 -4.92
CA ASP A 731 -24.91 -22.88 -4.07
C ASP A 731 -25.18 -22.10 -2.77
N ASP A 732 -26.38 -22.31 -2.24
CA ASP A 732 -26.80 -21.80 -0.94
C ASP A 732 -26.10 -22.59 0.19
N PHE A 733 -25.26 -21.90 0.96
CA PHE A 733 -24.55 -22.53 2.08
C PHE A 733 -25.50 -22.98 3.20
N THR A 734 -26.68 -22.38 3.34
CA THR A 734 -27.60 -22.68 4.45
C THR A 734 -28.14 -24.11 4.41
N ALA A 735 -28.23 -24.70 3.21
CA ALA A 735 -28.69 -26.06 2.99
C ALA A 735 -27.57 -27.12 3.13
N ALA A 736 -26.30 -26.70 3.13
CA ALA A 736 -25.16 -27.61 3.24
C ALA A 736 -24.95 -28.07 4.68
N THR A 737 -24.21 -29.17 4.87
CA THR A 737 -23.93 -29.76 6.19
C THR A 737 -22.44 -29.79 6.50
N TYR A 738 -22.07 -29.48 7.75
CA TYR A 738 -20.69 -29.59 8.20
C TYR A 738 -20.23 -31.07 8.19
N PRO A 739 -19.08 -31.39 7.58
CA PRO A 739 -18.59 -32.77 7.54
C PRO A 739 -18.35 -33.39 8.93
N ALA A 740 -17.87 -32.59 9.89
CA ALA A 740 -17.50 -33.08 11.22
C ALA A 740 -18.70 -33.44 12.10
N THR A 741 -19.83 -32.73 11.94
CA THR A 741 -20.98 -32.81 12.86
C THR A 741 -22.23 -33.39 12.20
N ALA A 742 -22.23 -33.49 10.86
CA ALA A 742 -23.37 -33.80 10.02
C ALA A 742 -24.59 -32.87 10.25
N GLN A 743 -24.39 -31.71 10.88
CA GLN A 743 -25.43 -30.71 11.09
C GLN A 743 -25.52 -29.74 9.91
N PRO A 744 -26.72 -29.25 9.57
CA PRO A 744 -26.86 -28.15 8.63
C PRO A 744 -26.06 -26.92 9.08
N ILE A 745 -25.47 -26.22 8.12
CA ILE A 745 -24.89 -24.90 8.37
C ILE A 745 -26.01 -23.94 8.82
N GLY A 746 -27.17 -24.00 8.16
CA GLY A 746 -28.29 -23.14 8.51
C GLY A 746 -27.92 -21.67 8.29
N GLN A 747 -28.07 -20.83 9.30
CA GLN A 747 -27.70 -19.41 9.19
C GLN A 747 -26.19 -19.21 9.40
N PRO A 748 -25.59 -18.12 8.87
CA PRO A 748 -24.18 -17.81 9.11
C PRO A 748 -23.84 -17.80 10.62
N THR A 749 -22.93 -18.68 11.04
CA THR A 749 -22.49 -18.79 12.44
C THR A 749 -21.30 -17.89 12.75
N GLY A 750 -20.54 -17.49 11.72
CA GLY A 750 -19.31 -16.72 11.85
C GLY A 750 -18.14 -17.54 12.42
N VAL A 751 -18.26 -18.87 12.46
CA VAL A 751 -17.20 -19.73 12.99
C VAL A 751 -16.18 -20.00 11.89
N ILE A 752 -14.98 -19.46 12.08
CA ILE A 752 -13.84 -19.64 11.16
C ILE A 752 -13.10 -20.90 11.58
N GLN A 753 -13.08 -21.92 10.74
CA GLN A 753 -12.44 -23.21 11.08
C GLN A 753 -11.11 -23.36 10.34
N PHE A 754 -10.09 -23.86 11.03
CA PHE A 754 -8.80 -24.24 10.46
C PHE A 754 -8.33 -25.59 11.03
N VAL A 755 -7.59 -26.34 10.22
CA VAL A 755 -7.10 -27.69 10.54
C VAL A 755 -5.58 -27.68 10.57
N ALA A 756 -4.98 -28.06 11.69
CA ALA A 756 -3.55 -27.98 11.94
C ALA A 756 -2.72 -28.92 11.05
N ASP A 757 -3.23 -30.11 10.70
CA ASP A 757 -2.57 -31.05 9.78
C ASP A 757 -2.29 -30.44 8.39
N ARG A 758 -2.94 -29.32 8.03
CA ARG A 758 -2.63 -28.58 6.79
C ARG A 758 -1.25 -27.92 6.80
N LEU A 759 -0.61 -27.83 7.97
CA LEU A 759 0.74 -27.30 8.13
C LEU A 759 1.82 -28.37 7.85
N ASP A 760 1.50 -29.65 8.01
CA ASP A 760 2.46 -30.74 7.89
C ASP A 760 3.00 -30.85 6.47
N GLY A 761 4.33 -30.74 6.33
CA GLY A 761 5.00 -30.80 5.03
C GLY A 761 4.71 -29.62 4.10
N SER A 762 3.98 -28.59 4.55
CA SER A 762 3.60 -27.43 3.73
C SER A 762 4.74 -26.43 3.50
N GLY A 763 5.78 -26.46 4.33
CA GLY A 763 6.83 -25.44 4.36
C GLY A 763 6.44 -24.16 5.11
N ILE A 764 5.22 -24.04 5.64
CA ILE A 764 4.83 -22.92 6.50
C ILE A 764 5.70 -22.93 7.76
N ALA A 765 6.37 -21.81 7.99
CA ALA A 765 7.26 -21.60 9.13
C ALA A 765 6.67 -20.67 10.18
N ASN A 766 5.77 -19.78 9.76
CA ASN A 766 5.15 -18.76 10.59
C ASN A 766 3.63 -18.89 10.53
N LEU A 767 2.97 -19.03 11.68
CA LEU A 767 1.51 -19.09 11.78
C LEU A 767 0.99 -17.88 12.55
N VAL A 768 0.08 -17.13 11.95
CA VAL A 768 -0.61 -15.99 12.57
C VAL A 768 -2.10 -16.27 12.62
N LEU A 769 -2.67 -16.32 13.82
CA LEU A 769 -4.09 -16.54 14.06
C LEU A 769 -4.71 -15.28 14.66
N GLY A 770 -5.75 -14.76 14.05
CA GLY A 770 -6.44 -13.55 14.51
C GLY A 770 -5.82 -12.24 14.01
N ASP A 771 -6.48 -11.13 14.34
CA ASP A 771 -6.13 -9.79 13.88
C ASP A 771 -5.55 -8.96 15.02
N SER A 772 -4.36 -8.38 14.80
CA SER A 772 -3.70 -7.49 15.76
C SER A 772 -4.03 -6.02 15.54
N THR A 773 -4.70 -5.69 14.43
CA THR A 773 -5.08 -4.31 14.12
C THR A 773 -6.13 -3.84 15.13
N PRO A 774 -6.04 -2.57 15.59
CA PRO A 774 -7.06 -2.02 16.47
C PRO A 774 -8.41 -2.04 15.77
N SER A 775 -9.38 -2.77 16.34
CA SER A 775 -10.72 -2.83 15.76
C SER A 775 -11.36 -1.43 15.80
N PRO A 776 -11.80 -0.88 14.65
CA PRO A 776 -12.60 0.34 14.64
C PRO A 776 -14.02 0.11 15.18
N LEU A 777 -14.39 -1.16 15.39
CA LEU A 777 -15.72 -1.56 15.81
C LEU A 777 -15.78 -1.73 17.33
N PRO A 778 -16.88 -1.30 17.99
CA PRO A 778 -17.07 -1.51 19.42
C PRO A 778 -17.50 -2.95 19.71
N MET A 779 -16.69 -3.92 19.30
CA MET A 779 -16.94 -5.35 19.42
C MET A 779 -15.67 -6.08 19.88
N PRO A 780 -15.79 -7.15 20.69
CA PRO A 780 -14.65 -7.99 21.03
C PRO A 780 -14.11 -8.69 19.78
N VAL A 781 -12.79 -8.71 19.61
CA VAL A 781 -12.12 -9.50 18.56
C VAL A 781 -12.45 -10.99 18.76
N PRO A 782 -12.66 -11.78 17.68
CA PRO A 782 -13.05 -13.18 17.81
C PRO A 782 -12.06 -13.99 18.66
N PRO A 783 -12.54 -14.77 19.65
CA PRO A 783 -11.69 -15.68 20.42
C PRO A 783 -11.03 -16.76 19.56
N ILE A 784 -9.85 -17.22 19.97
CA ILE A 784 -9.22 -18.41 19.41
C ILE A 784 -9.60 -19.61 20.28
N VAL A 785 -10.06 -20.68 19.64
CA VAL A 785 -10.57 -21.87 20.30
C VAL A 785 -9.87 -23.09 19.76
N PHE A 786 -9.39 -23.96 20.65
CA PHE A 786 -8.88 -25.28 20.30
C PHE A 786 -9.94 -26.33 20.64
N ALA A 787 -10.41 -27.08 19.65
CA ALA A 787 -11.40 -28.12 19.86
C ALA A 787 -10.77 -29.51 19.73
N GLY A 788 -10.73 -30.24 20.84
CA GLY A 788 -9.94 -31.47 20.99
C GLY A 788 -8.43 -31.21 21.08
N ASP A 789 -7.64 -32.28 21.09
CA ASP A 789 -6.17 -32.20 21.10
C ASP A 789 -5.66 -31.49 19.85
N VAL A 790 -4.72 -30.55 20.02
CA VAL A 790 -4.10 -29.81 18.91
C VAL A 790 -2.60 -29.65 19.16
N ASN A 791 -1.80 -30.01 18.17
CA ASN A 791 -0.36 -29.79 18.15
C ASN A 791 0.02 -28.84 17.01
N LEU A 792 0.55 -27.68 17.37
CA LEU A 792 1.10 -26.69 16.44
C LEU A 792 2.63 -26.70 16.58
N ALA A 793 3.32 -27.41 15.69
CA ALA A 793 4.79 -27.45 15.65
C ALA A 793 5.31 -26.71 14.41
N LEU A 794 5.92 -25.54 14.61
CA LEU A 794 6.36 -24.65 13.54
C LEU A 794 7.86 -24.33 13.68
N PRO A 795 8.63 -24.28 12.57
CA PRO A 795 10.08 -24.07 12.62
C PRO A 795 10.50 -22.64 12.94
N THR A 796 9.61 -21.64 12.89
CA THR A 796 9.98 -20.24 13.21
C THR A 796 9.05 -19.61 14.25
N SER A 797 7.76 -19.43 13.96
CA SER A 797 6.87 -18.72 14.89
C SER A 797 5.40 -19.12 14.91
N VAL A 798 4.76 -18.91 16.06
CA VAL A 798 3.30 -18.92 16.22
C VAL A 798 2.85 -17.63 16.93
N THR A 799 1.93 -16.89 16.31
CA THR A 799 1.35 -15.66 16.86
C THR A 799 -0.16 -15.81 17.01
N LEU A 800 -0.66 -15.62 18.22
CA LEU A 800 -2.08 -15.62 18.56
C LEU A 800 -2.53 -14.20 18.90
N ASN A 801 -3.34 -13.60 18.04
CA ASN A 801 -3.90 -12.26 18.21
C ASN A 801 -5.36 -12.36 18.65
N THR A 802 -5.60 -12.44 19.95
CA THR A 802 -6.94 -12.54 20.52
C THR A 802 -6.97 -12.12 21.98
N GLY A 803 -8.11 -11.60 22.43
CA GLY A 803 -8.33 -11.33 23.86
C GLY A 803 -8.67 -12.59 24.65
N ARG A 804 -8.94 -13.73 24.00
CA ARG A 804 -9.38 -14.95 24.68
C ARG A 804 -8.96 -16.22 23.93
N ILE A 805 -8.34 -17.14 24.67
CA ILE A 805 -7.98 -18.50 24.21
C ILE A 805 -8.78 -19.51 25.03
N ALA A 806 -9.46 -20.45 24.38
CA ALA A 806 -10.25 -21.47 25.07
C ALA A 806 -10.01 -22.88 24.51
N ALA A 807 -10.20 -23.89 25.36
CA ALA A 807 -10.40 -25.27 24.94
C ALA A 807 -11.90 -25.62 24.93
N LEU A 808 -12.37 -26.36 23.92
CA LEU A 808 -13.73 -26.87 23.84
C LEU A 808 -13.76 -28.38 23.58
N GLY A 809 -14.79 -29.02 24.13
CA GLY A 809 -15.20 -30.37 23.74
C GLY A 809 -15.93 -30.38 22.39
N LEU A 810 -16.07 -31.56 21.79
CA LEU A 810 -16.76 -31.72 20.51
C LEU A 810 -18.26 -31.39 20.59
N ASP A 811 -18.91 -31.67 21.73
CA ASP A 811 -20.30 -31.31 22.01
C ASP A 811 -20.52 -29.78 22.05
N GLN A 812 -19.57 -29.07 22.66
CA GLN A 812 -19.57 -27.60 22.68
C GLN A 812 -19.29 -27.03 21.29
N LEU A 813 -18.42 -27.67 20.51
CA LEU A 813 -18.17 -27.30 19.12
C LEU A 813 -19.44 -27.48 18.26
N ASP A 814 -20.16 -28.59 18.40
CA ASP A 814 -21.43 -28.83 17.69
C ASP A 814 -22.45 -27.72 17.99
N THR A 815 -22.54 -27.32 19.26
CA THR A 815 -23.41 -26.22 19.68
C THR A 815 -22.98 -24.90 19.04
N LEU A 816 -21.67 -24.62 19.01
CA LEU A 816 -21.12 -23.41 18.40
C LEU A 816 -21.37 -23.37 16.88
N LEU A 817 -21.22 -24.50 16.19
CA LEU A 817 -21.43 -24.63 14.74
C LEU A 817 -22.90 -24.64 14.32
N SER A 818 -23.84 -24.81 15.25
CA SER A 818 -25.28 -24.79 14.97
C SER A 818 -25.98 -23.52 15.48
N THR A 819 -25.26 -22.65 16.20
CA THR A 819 -25.82 -21.40 16.72
C THR A 819 -25.52 -20.24 15.78
N PRO A 820 -26.54 -19.57 15.22
CA PRO A 820 -26.34 -18.42 14.33
C PRO A 820 -25.56 -17.28 15.02
N ALA A 821 -24.78 -16.54 14.22
CA ALA A 821 -24.08 -15.37 14.72
C ALA A 821 -25.09 -14.33 15.23
N GLN A 822 -24.97 -13.93 16.51
CA GLN A 822 -25.78 -12.85 17.03
C GLN A 822 -25.22 -11.49 16.60
N GLN A 823 -26.09 -10.59 16.15
CA GLN A 823 -25.72 -9.22 15.84
C GLN A 823 -25.51 -8.42 17.13
N TRP A 824 -24.38 -7.72 17.22
CA TRP A 824 -24.09 -6.54 18.05
C TRP A 824 -24.39 -6.62 19.58
N GLY A 825 -23.36 -6.42 20.41
CA GLY A 825 -23.50 -6.02 21.82
C GLY A 825 -24.03 -7.07 22.82
N GLY A 826 -24.36 -8.29 22.39
CA GLY A 826 -24.78 -9.40 23.26
C GLY A 826 -23.67 -10.43 23.53
N ASN A 827 -23.88 -11.31 24.53
CA ASN A 827 -23.03 -12.48 24.74
C ASN A 827 -23.02 -13.34 23.47
N THR A 828 -21.85 -13.57 22.87
CA THR A 828 -21.74 -14.51 21.73
C THR A 828 -22.11 -15.92 22.19
N ALA A 829 -22.50 -16.80 21.25
CA ALA A 829 -22.72 -18.22 21.53
C ALA A 829 -21.54 -18.84 22.30
N LEU A 830 -20.31 -18.50 21.91
CA LEU A 830 -19.10 -18.90 22.61
C LEU A 830 -19.01 -18.32 24.03
N THR A 831 -19.35 -17.04 24.25
CA THR A 831 -19.33 -16.44 25.59
C THR A 831 -20.34 -17.14 26.52
N ALA A 832 -21.52 -17.50 26.01
CA ALA A 832 -22.52 -18.27 26.76
C ALA A 832 -22.04 -19.69 27.07
N LEU A 833 -21.42 -20.38 26.10
CA LEU A 833 -20.80 -21.70 26.30
C LEU A 833 -19.70 -21.67 27.35
N LEU A 834 -18.84 -20.65 27.32
CA LEU A 834 -17.73 -20.49 28.26
C LEU A 834 -18.19 -19.99 29.63
N ALA A 835 -19.40 -19.46 29.78
CA ALA A 835 -19.94 -19.04 31.08
C ALA A 835 -20.41 -20.21 31.94
N GLN A 836 -20.43 -21.44 31.40
CA GLN A 836 -20.83 -22.64 32.11
C GLN A 836 -19.69 -23.66 32.05
N ALA A 837 -19.52 -24.42 33.14
CA ALA A 837 -18.58 -25.54 33.13
C ALA A 837 -18.97 -26.55 32.03
N PRO A 838 -18.01 -27.12 31.29
CA PRO A 838 -18.29 -28.17 30.33
C PRO A 838 -19.05 -29.34 30.98
N ALA A 839 -19.97 -29.96 30.23
CA ALA A 839 -20.79 -31.08 30.73
C ALA A 839 -19.93 -32.32 31.08
N HIS A 840 -18.78 -32.45 30.41
CA HIS A 840 -17.81 -33.50 30.61
C HIS A 840 -16.40 -32.90 30.75
N PRO A 841 -15.48 -33.56 31.47
CA PRO A 841 -14.06 -33.22 31.41
C PRO A 841 -13.60 -33.22 29.95
N LEU A 842 -12.87 -32.17 29.55
CA LEU A 842 -12.44 -31.97 28.17
C LEU A 842 -11.28 -32.89 27.80
N GLY A 843 -10.38 -33.17 28.74
CA GLY A 843 -9.15 -33.94 28.50
C GLY A 843 -8.24 -33.39 27.39
N THR A 844 -8.46 -32.14 26.98
CA THR A 844 -7.86 -31.53 25.80
C THR A 844 -6.43 -31.09 26.08
N HIS A 845 -5.49 -31.49 25.21
CA HIS A 845 -4.09 -31.08 25.23
C HIS A 845 -3.78 -30.20 24.03
N VAL A 846 -3.49 -28.93 24.28
CA VAL A 846 -3.01 -27.99 23.27
C VAL A 846 -1.51 -27.82 23.43
N THR A 847 -0.75 -28.12 22.40
CA THR A 847 0.71 -27.90 22.38
C THR A 847 1.06 -26.94 21.26
N ILE A 848 1.82 -25.90 21.59
CA ILE A 848 2.39 -24.94 20.66
C ILE A 848 3.91 -25.02 20.82
N ASP A 849 4.62 -25.46 19.78
CA ASP A 849 6.08 -25.56 19.75
C ASP A 849 6.61 -24.74 18.56
N ALA A 850 7.30 -23.64 18.85
CA ALA A 850 7.99 -22.84 17.84
C ALA A 850 9.10 -21.99 18.47
N PRO A 851 10.21 -21.66 17.78
CA PRO A 851 11.26 -20.81 18.32
C PRO A 851 10.77 -19.48 18.90
N TYR A 852 9.74 -18.87 18.31
CA TYR A 852 9.07 -17.70 18.89
C TYR A 852 7.56 -17.90 19.01
N VAL A 853 7.00 -17.62 20.20
CA VAL A 853 5.56 -17.61 20.41
C VAL A 853 5.11 -16.27 20.96
N SER A 854 4.12 -15.66 20.32
CA SER A 854 3.48 -14.43 20.79
C SER A 854 2.01 -14.68 21.09
N VAL A 855 1.57 -14.35 22.31
CA VAL A 855 0.15 -14.31 22.68
C VAL A 855 -0.23 -12.87 22.99
N ALA A 856 -1.07 -12.28 22.14
CA ALA A 856 -1.36 -10.87 22.16
C ALA A 856 -2.86 -10.59 22.17
N GLY A 857 -3.32 -9.87 23.19
CA GLY A 857 -4.63 -9.24 23.18
C GLY A 857 -4.72 -8.13 22.13
N PRO A 858 -5.93 -7.75 21.70
CA PRO A 858 -6.13 -6.63 20.78
C PRO A 858 -5.60 -5.33 21.39
N VAL A 859 -5.22 -4.39 20.52
CA VAL A 859 -4.85 -3.04 20.93
C VAL A 859 -6.12 -2.28 21.29
N ASN A 860 -6.21 -1.80 22.53
CA ASN A 860 -7.37 -1.05 23.01
C ASN A 860 -7.40 0.36 22.39
N THR A 861 -8.57 0.77 21.95
CA THR A 861 -8.91 2.12 21.47
C THR A 861 -10.03 2.70 22.34
N SER A 862 -10.40 3.96 22.11
CA SER A 862 -11.56 4.57 22.77
C SER A 862 -12.89 3.83 22.52
N SER A 863 -12.95 2.99 21.48
CA SER A 863 -14.13 2.22 21.10
C SER A 863 -14.09 0.76 21.57
N SER A 864 -12.98 0.30 22.15
CA SER A 864 -12.85 -1.10 22.59
C SER A 864 -13.86 -1.48 23.67
N VAL A 865 -14.27 -2.74 23.71
CA VAL A 865 -15.10 -3.25 24.81
C VAL A 865 -14.20 -3.51 26.03
N PRO A 866 -14.60 -3.11 27.25
CA PRO A 866 -13.84 -3.40 28.46
C PRO A 866 -13.58 -4.91 28.62
N PHE A 867 -12.39 -5.26 29.09
CA PHE A 867 -12.03 -6.65 29.36
C PHE A 867 -12.87 -7.20 30.52
N ALA A 868 -13.75 -8.16 30.20
CA ALA A 868 -14.65 -8.80 31.17
C ALA A 868 -14.31 -10.30 31.29
N PRO A 869 -13.61 -10.73 32.35
CA PRO A 869 -13.19 -12.10 32.51
C PRO A 869 -14.37 -13.05 32.82
N VAL A 870 -14.30 -14.28 32.29
CA VAL A 870 -15.23 -15.37 32.62
C VAL A 870 -14.52 -16.46 33.42
N ALA A 871 -14.84 -16.60 34.70
CA ALA A 871 -14.18 -17.57 35.58
C ALA A 871 -14.73 -18.99 35.39
N THR A 872 -14.33 -19.66 34.31
CA THR A 872 -14.70 -21.06 34.03
C THR A 872 -13.47 -21.90 33.71
N VAL A 873 -13.29 -22.98 34.48
CA VAL A 873 -12.15 -23.91 34.41
C VAL A 873 -12.63 -25.32 34.06
N SER A 874 -11.76 -26.10 33.42
CA SER A 874 -11.91 -27.54 33.19
C SER A 874 -10.53 -28.20 33.26
N ASP A 875 -10.38 -29.43 32.81
CA ASP A 875 -9.14 -30.22 32.89
C ASP A 875 -8.21 -30.09 31.66
N ALA A 876 -8.46 -29.12 30.76
CA ALA A 876 -7.60 -28.93 29.60
C ALA A 876 -6.20 -28.42 29.98
N THR A 877 -5.20 -28.76 29.18
CA THR A 877 -3.80 -28.33 29.35
C THR A 877 -3.32 -27.55 28.13
N LEU A 878 -2.72 -26.38 28.35
CA LEU A 878 -2.01 -25.60 27.32
C LEU A 878 -0.50 -25.68 27.58
N ASN A 879 0.27 -26.16 26.60
CA ASN A 879 1.73 -26.16 26.63
C ASN A 879 2.27 -25.25 25.54
N VAL A 880 3.03 -24.23 25.92
CA VAL A 880 3.71 -23.31 24.99
C VAL A 880 5.22 -23.47 25.16
N ASN A 881 5.87 -24.07 24.17
CA ASN A 881 7.30 -24.31 24.12
C ASN A 881 7.95 -23.37 23.10
N ALA A 882 8.90 -22.54 23.53
CA ALA A 882 9.59 -21.64 22.61
C ALA A 882 11.05 -21.36 23.01
N SER A 883 11.78 -20.65 22.17
CA SER A 883 13.06 -20.02 22.54
C SER A 883 12.86 -18.63 23.13
N PHE A 884 11.77 -17.94 22.76
CA PHE A 884 11.36 -16.68 23.36
C PHE A 884 9.82 -16.59 23.34
N ILE A 885 9.20 -16.11 24.43
CA ILE A 885 7.74 -15.93 24.51
C ILE A 885 7.42 -14.46 24.79
N ASP A 886 6.51 -13.88 24.01
CA ASP A 886 5.92 -12.57 24.27
C ASP A 886 4.45 -12.72 24.70
N LEU A 887 4.09 -12.13 25.84
CA LEU A 887 2.71 -11.99 26.31
C LEU A 887 2.33 -10.52 26.30
N ARG A 888 1.28 -10.16 25.56
CA ARG A 888 0.97 -8.75 25.27
C ARG A 888 -0.48 -8.39 25.52
N ASN A 889 -0.70 -7.14 25.93
CA ASN A 889 -2.04 -6.56 26.13
C ASN A 889 -2.87 -7.43 27.08
N GLN A 890 -4.16 -7.59 26.84
CA GLN A 890 -5.10 -8.25 27.75
C GLN A 890 -5.61 -9.54 27.14
N VAL A 891 -5.32 -10.67 27.81
CA VAL A 891 -5.62 -12.03 27.35
C VAL A 891 -6.23 -12.84 28.48
N GLN A 892 -7.26 -13.61 28.15
CA GLN A 892 -7.87 -14.61 29.02
C GLN A 892 -7.63 -16.03 28.49
N LEU A 893 -7.38 -16.98 29.41
CA LEU A 893 -7.46 -18.42 29.16
C LEU A 893 -8.76 -18.98 29.77
N ASN A 894 -9.48 -19.82 29.02
CA ASN A 894 -10.72 -20.50 29.47
C ASN A 894 -10.62 -22.01 29.35
N ASN A 895 -11.24 -22.72 30.31
CA ASN A 895 -11.30 -24.19 30.40
C ASN A 895 -9.96 -24.90 30.60
N PHE A 896 -8.84 -24.18 30.69
CA PHE A 896 -7.54 -24.76 31.03
C PHE A 896 -7.38 -24.87 32.54
N GLY A 897 -7.19 -26.09 33.04
CA GLY A 897 -6.80 -26.36 34.43
C GLY A 897 -5.32 -26.09 34.67
N HIS A 898 -4.52 -26.21 33.61
CA HIS A 898 -3.08 -25.94 33.60
C HIS A 898 -2.65 -25.23 32.31
N ALA A 899 -1.85 -24.18 32.42
CA ALA A 899 -1.13 -23.59 31.29
C ALA A 899 0.35 -23.43 31.62
N ASN A 900 1.21 -23.98 30.76
CA ASN A 900 2.66 -24.02 30.88
C ASN A 900 3.28 -23.16 29.77
N PHE A 901 4.11 -22.19 30.16
CA PHE A 901 4.89 -21.35 29.26
C PHE A 901 6.38 -21.63 29.48
N ASP A 902 6.93 -22.49 28.63
CA ASP A 902 8.30 -22.99 28.68
C ASP A 902 9.16 -22.32 27.58
N SER A 903 9.86 -21.24 27.93
CA SER A 903 10.77 -20.51 27.03
C SER A 903 12.22 -20.88 27.29
N ARG A 904 13.01 -21.38 26.32
CA ARG A 904 14.46 -21.66 26.47
C ARG A 904 15.30 -20.41 26.73
N GLY A 905 14.79 -19.23 26.39
CA GLY A 905 15.35 -17.91 26.67
C GLY A 905 14.42 -17.15 27.61
N ASP A 906 14.04 -15.93 27.25
CA ASP A 906 13.25 -15.07 28.12
C ASP A 906 11.74 -15.17 27.84
N ILE A 907 10.94 -14.71 28.80
CA ILE A 907 9.52 -14.39 28.65
C ILE A 907 9.33 -12.90 28.90
N ARG A 908 8.76 -12.18 27.93
CA ARG A 908 8.52 -10.74 28.05
C ARG A 908 7.04 -10.41 28.14
N LEU A 909 6.71 -9.53 29.08
CA LEU A 909 5.35 -9.03 29.33
C LEU A 909 5.25 -7.59 28.79
N SER A 910 4.27 -7.29 27.94
CA SER A 910 4.18 -5.98 27.29
C SER A 910 2.75 -5.45 27.17
N SER A 911 2.63 -4.14 27.01
CA SER A 911 1.40 -3.51 26.53
C SER A 911 1.70 -2.52 25.43
N THR A 912 0.84 -2.50 24.41
CA THR A 912 0.79 -1.49 23.35
C THR A 912 -0.55 -0.76 23.34
N SER A 913 -1.43 -1.09 24.29
CA SER A 913 -2.78 -0.54 24.43
C SER A 913 -2.76 0.81 25.12
N VAL A 914 -3.67 1.70 24.71
CA VAL A 914 -3.87 3.02 25.34
C VAL A 914 -4.92 2.90 26.44
N THR A 915 -4.77 3.67 27.53
CA THR A 915 -5.82 3.87 28.53
C THR A 915 -7.08 4.43 27.88
N MET A 916 -8.24 3.79 28.14
CA MET A 916 -9.52 4.18 27.55
C MET A 916 -10.14 5.43 28.19
N THR A 917 -9.80 5.69 29.46
CA THR A 917 -10.28 6.81 30.27
C THR A 917 -9.10 7.46 31.01
N GLY A 918 -9.10 8.78 31.15
CA GLY A 918 -8.03 9.54 31.82
C GLY A 918 -6.89 10.00 30.88
N PRO A 919 -5.73 10.39 31.42
CA PRO A 919 -4.56 10.78 30.63
C PRO A 919 -4.11 9.63 29.72
N THR A 920 -3.73 9.96 28.48
CA THR A 920 -3.25 8.99 27.49
C THR A 920 -1.94 8.35 27.96
N ALA A 921 -2.02 7.10 28.41
CA ALA A 921 -0.93 6.32 28.98
C ALA A 921 -1.05 4.84 28.56
N LEU A 922 0.00 4.04 28.77
CA LEU A 922 -0.07 2.61 28.50
C LEU A 922 -1.13 1.97 29.42
N ALA A 923 -2.12 1.31 28.83
CA ALA A 923 -3.05 0.48 29.59
C ALA A 923 -2.29 -0.74 30.14
N PRO A 924 -2.64 -1.24 31.34
CA PRO A 924 -2.04 -2.45 31.86
C PRO A 924 -2.33 -3.66 30.97
N GLY A 925 -1.29 -4.48 30.77
CA GLY A 925 -1.43 -5.83 30.23
C GLY A 925 -1.94 -6.81 31.31
N MET A 926 -2.61 -7.86 30.87
CA MET A 926 -3.29 -8.83 31.73
C MET A 926 -3.18 -10.21 31.11
N LEU A 927 -2.76 -11.20 31.91
CA LEU A 927 -3.00 -12.61 31.64
C LEU A 927 -3.91 -13.15 32.73
N TYR A 928 -5.17 -13.39 32.41
CA TYR A 928 -6.16 -13.95 33.33
C TYR A 928 -6.41 -15.44 33.04
N THR A 929 -6.42 -16.27 34.08
CA THR A 929 -6.88 -17.67 34.00
C THR A 929 -7.60 -18.08 35.29
N PRO A 930 -8.61 -18.96 35.20
CA PRO A 930 -9.19 -19.61 36.38
C PRO A 930 -8.41 -20.88 36.82
N GLY A 931 -7.38 -21.30 36.08
CA GLY A 931 -6.55 -22.46 36.37
C GLY A 931 -5.16 -22.14 36.91
N ASN A 932 -4.26 -23.13 36.88
CA ASN A 932 -2.87 -22.96 37.32
C ASN A 932 -1.98 -22.47 36.17
N LEU A 933 -0.95 -21.66 36.51
CA LEU A 933 0.08 -21.19 35.58
C LEU A 933 1.47 -21.68 35.99
N ALA A 934 2.25 -22.10 35.01
CA ALA A 934 3.68 -22.35 35.18
C ALA A 934 4.48 -21.59 34.11
N PHE A 935 5.52 -20.88 34.54
CA PHE A 935 6.48 -20.19 33.69
C PHE A 935 7.86 -20.78 33.91
N LYS A 936 8.55 -21.15 32.83
CA LYS A 936 9.93 -21.60 32.87
C LYS A 936 10.75 -20.82 31.85
N ALA A 937 11.72 -20.05 32.34
CA ALA A 937 12.49 -19.12 31.50
C ALA A 937 13.87 -18.80 32.10
N ALA A 938 14.75 -18.23 31.29
CA ALA A 938 16.02 -17.66 31.73
C ALA A 938 15.78 -16.35 32.49
N ASP A 939 14.82 -15.56 32.02
CA ASP A 939 14.26 -14.39 32.70
C ASP A 939 12.76 -14.19 32.35
N LEU A 940 12.02 -13.59 33.27
CA LEU A 940 10.66 -13.10 33.04
C LEU A 940 10.57 -11.65 33.48
N TYR A 941 10.20 -10.75 32.56
CA TYR A 941 10.23 -9.31 32.81
C TYR A 941 9.19 -8.50 32.00
N PRO A 942 8.71 -7.36 32.52
CA PRO A 942 7.95 -6.39 31.75
C PRO A 942 8.85 -5.55 30.84
N SER A 943 8.33 -5.15 29.67
CA SER A 943 8.95 -4.16 28.78
C SER A 943 8.92 -2.74 29.36
N THR A 944 9.67 -1.81 28.75
CA THR A 944 9.85 -0.46 29.27
C THR A 944 8.52 0.25 29.51
N GLY A 945 8.30 0.71 30.75
CA GLY A 945 7.09 1.43 31.17
C GLY A 945 5.79 0.61 31.19
N SER A 946 5.82 -0.68 30.85
CA SER A 946 4.62 -1.52 30.85
C SER A 946 4.24 -1.96 32.27
N SER A 947 2.95 -1.82 32.62
CA SER A 947 2.37 -2.49 33.78
C SER A 947 1.67 -3.78 33.35
N PHE A 948 1.86 -4.87 34.08
CA PHE A 948 1.31 -6.18 33.73
C PHE A 948 0.84 -6.94 34.99
N ILE A 949 -0.27 -7.67 34.88
CA ILE A 949 -0.74 -8.62 35.90
C ILE A 949 -0.79 -10.04 35.34
N VAL A 950 -0.26 -10.99 36.12
CA VAL A 950 -0.46 -12.43 35.95
C VAL A 950 -1.48 -12.84 37.02
N ASP A 951 -2.71 -13.09 36.60
CA ASP A 951 -3.85 -13.33 37.48
C ASP A 951 -4.39 -14.75 37.29
N ALA A 952 -4.18 -15.58 38.31
CA ALA A 952 -4.76 -16.91 38.41
C ALA A 952 -5.81 -16.92 39.54
N ALA A 953 -7.05 -16.55 39.23
CA ALA A 953 -8.14 -16.54 40.21
C ALA A 953 -9.24 -17.52 39.80
N GLY A 954 -9.34 -18.62 40.56
CA GLY A 954 -10.30 -19.69 40.34
C GLY A 954 -11.75 -19.26 40.56
N PRO A 955 -12.73 -19.97 39.95
CA PRO A 955 -14.13 -19.67 40.16
C PRO A 955 -14.52 -19.78 41.64
N ALA A 956 -15.45 -18.94 42.07
CA ALA A 956 -16.08 -19.11 43.37
C ALA A 956 -16.85 -20.44 43.40
N ASP A 957 -16.57 -21.26 44.41
CA ASP A 957 -17.33 -22.47 44.67
C ASP A 957 -18.79 -22.07 44.98
N PRO A 958 -19.80 -22.63 44.27
CA PRO A 958 -21.20 -22.21 44.44
C PRO A 958 -21.79 -22.42 45.84
N VAL A 959 -21.17 -23.27 46.66
CA VAL A 959 -21.65 -23.62 48.01
C VAL A 959 -20.93 -22.78 49.08
N THR A 960 -19.61 -22.68 49.00
CA THR A 960 -18.79 -22.01 50.01
C THR A 960 -18.54 -20.53 49.70
N GLY A 961 -18.70 -20.12 48.44
CA GLY A 961 -18.39 -18.77 47.96
C GLY A 961 -16.89 -18.45 47.93
N LEU A 962 -16.02 -19.39 48.30
CA LEU A 962 -14.58 -19.22 48.26
C LEU A 962 -14.05 -19.55 46.86
N PRO A 963 -13.05 -18.79 46.35
CA PRO A 963 -12.42 -19.11 45.07
C PRO A 963 -11.68 -20.45 45.13
N MET A 964 -11.78 -21.25 44.07
CA MET A 964 -10.98 -22.47 43.93
C MET A 964 -9.48 -22.13 44.00
N PRO A 965 -8.68 -22.89 44.77
CA PRO A 965 -7.25 -22.60 44.90
C PRO A 965 -6.49 -22.74 43.58
N THR A 966 -5.64 -21.74 43.30
CA THR A 966 -4.78 -21.69 42.12
C THR A 966 -3.31 -21.57 42.52
N THR A 967 -2.42 -22.00 41.62
CA THR A 967 -0.97 -21.85 41.78
C THR A 967 -0.34 -21.17 40.58
N VAL A 968 0.50 -20.17 40.82
CA VAL A 968 1.44 -19.62 39.84
C VAL A 968 2.86 -20.05 40.23
N THR A 969 3.55 -20.73 39.32
CA THR A 969 4.92 -21.22 39.51
C THR A 969 5.88 -20.59 38.52
N PHE A 970 7.05 -20.15 39.00
CA PHE A 970 8.18 -19.74 38.18
C PHE A 970 9.34 -20.71 38.38
N ALA A 971 9.97 -21.14 37.29
CA ALA A 971 11.15 -21.98 37.27
C ALA A 971 12.24 -21.37 36.38
N SER A 972 13.50 -21.57 36.74
CA SER A 972 14.62 -21.22 35.88
C SER A 972 14.94 -22.37 34.93
N ASN A 973 15.42 -22.05 33.73
CA ASN A 973 16.06 -23.01 32.83
C ASN A 973 17.43 -22.55 32.30
N GLY A 974 17.97 -21.48 32.87
CA GLY A 974 19.19 -20.85 32.41
C GLY A 974 19.44 -19.52 33.13
N ALA A 975 20.57 -18.91 32.81
CA ALA A 975 20.91 -17.57 33.26
C ALA A 975 20.68 -16.57 32.12
N SER A 976 20.08 -15.43 32.44
CA SER A 976 19.93 -14.28 31.52
C SER A 976 20.58 -13.03 32.12
N GLY A 977 20.96 -12.10 31.25
CA GLY A 977 21.46 -10.77 31.64
C GLY A 977 20.33 -9.86 32.11
N THR A 978 20.67 -8.65 32.58
CA THR A 978 19.63 -7.65 32.87
C THR A 978 18.98 -7.22 31.55
N PRO A 979 17.65 -7.29 31.42
CA PRO A 979 16.97 -6.93 30.19
C PRO A 979 17.10 -5.44 29.89
N LEU A 980 17.10 -5.07 28.61
CA LEU A 980 17.07 -3.68 28.15
C LEU A 980 15.65 -3.09 28.28
N SER A 981 15.09 -3.15 29.48
CA SER A 981 13.79 -2.56 29.83
C SER A 981 13.86 -1.85 31.19
N ALA A 982 13.12 -0.76 31.35
CA ALA A 982 13.09 0.01 32.60
C ALA A 982 11.69 0.50 32.98
N GLY A 983 11.43 0.67 34.28
CA GLY A 983 10.20 1.30 34.77
C GLY A 983 8.92 0.45 34.63
N GLY A 984 9.06 -0.85 34.36
CA GLY A 984 7.92 -1.76 34.26
C GLY A 984 7.38 -2.19 35.64
N THR A 985 6.12 -2.61 35.68
CA THR A 985 5.44 -3.11 36.89
C THR A 985 4.85 -4.49 36.65
N LEU A 986 5.07 -5.43 37.57
CA LEU A 986 4.50 -6.78 37.56
C LEU A 986 3.74 -7.05 38.86
N LEU A 987 2.47 -7.43 38.77
CA LEU A 987 1.70 -8.04 39.86
C LEU A 987 1.42 -9.51 39.54
N VAL A 988 1.62 -10.40 40.51
CA VAL A 988 1.25 -11.81 40.40
C VAL A 988 0.18 -12.11 41.44
N ASP A 989 -1.01 -12.52 41.00
CA ASP A 989 -2.13 -12.93 41.86
C ASP A 989 -2.44 -14.42 41.71
N ALA A 990 -2.51 -15.11 42.85
CA ALA A 990 -2.88 -16.52 43.00
C ALA A 990 -3.07 -16.86 44.47
N THR A 991 -3.77 -17.97 44.76
CA THR A 991 -3.81 -18.53 46.12
C THR A 991 -2.43 -18.99 46.60
N ARG A 992 -1.62 -19.58 45.70
CA ARG A 992 -0.25 -20.03 45.99
C ARG A 992 0.71 -19.54 44.93
N ILE A 993 1.82 -18.96 45.36
CA ILE A 993 2.89 -18.48 44.47
C ILE A 993 4.20 -19.19 44.82
N VAL A 994 4.83 -19.81 43.81
CA VAL A 994 6.14 -20.46 43.94
C VAL A 994 7.12 -19.78 42.99
N GLN A 995 7.97 -18.91 43.50
CA GLN A 995 9.00 -18.20 42.74
C GLN A 995 10.32 -18.97 42.85
N GLY A 996 10.59 -19.84 41.87
CA GLY A 996 11.82 -20.65 41.77
C GLY A 996 12.72 -20.31 40.58
N GLY A 997 12.38 -19.26 39.82
CA GLY A 997 13.11 -18.82 38.63
C GLY A 997 13.78 -17.45 38.79
N THR A 998 14.03 -16.79 37.66
CA THR A 998 14.48 -15.38 37.60
C THR A 998 13.29 -14.51 37.16
N VAL A 999 12.93 -13.52 37.97
CA VAL A 999 11.90 -12.52 37.66
C VAL A 999 12.48 -11.13 37.88
N ARG A 1000 12.41 -10.26 36.87
CA ARG A 1000 12.99 -8.92 36.93
C ARG A 1000 12.03 -7.81 36.51
N ALA A 1001 12.23 -6.62 37.06
CA ALA A 1001 11.66 -5.36 36.58
C ALA A 1001 12.66 -4.23 36.86
N PRO A 1002 13.71 -4.05 36.02
CA PRO A 1002 14.75 -3.06 36.29
C PRO A 1002 14.17 -1.65 36.45
N SER A 1003 14.61 -0.94 37.49
CA SER A 1003 14.04 0.38 37.87
C SER A 1003 12.51 0.37 37.95
N GLY A 1004 11.92 -0.74 38.39
CA GLY A 1004 10.49 -0.97 38.35
C GLY A 1004 9.95 -1.64 39.60
N THR A 1005 8.76 -2.21 39.48
CA THR A 1005 8.01 -2.77 40.60
C THR A 1005 7.65 -4.23 40.36
N ILE A 1006 7.86 -5.10 41.36
CA ILE A 1006 7.38 -6.48 41.39
C ILE A 1006 6.54 -6.69 42.65
N VAL A 1007 5.35 -7.25 42.52
CA VAL A 1007 4.50 -7.61 43.65
C VAL A 1007 4.05 -9.07 43.50
N PHE A 1008 4.38 -9.89 44.50
CA PHE A 1008 3.85 -11.25 44.62
C PHE A 1008 2.72 -11.28 45.64
N GLY A 1009 1.52 -11.59 45.17
CA GLY A 1009 0.33 -11.84 45.96
C GLY A 1009 -0.51 -10.59 46.27
N VAL A 1010 -1.78 -10.84 46.56
CA VAL A 1010 -2.78 -9.83 46.93
C VAL A 1010 -3.26 -10.11 48.35
N GLY A 1011 -3.15 -9.11 49.23
CA GLY A 1011 -3.58 -9.22 50.63
C GLY A 1011 -5.07 -8.95 50.84
N ASP A 1012 -5.59 -7.91 50.19
CA ASP A 1012 -7.01 -7.55 50.20
C ASP A 1012 -7.55 -7.59 48.75
N PRO A 1013 -8.24 -8.66 48.34
CA PRO A 1013 -8.79 -8.79 47.00
C PRO A 1013 -9.92 -7.79 46.72
N ALA A 1014 -10.47 -7.11 47.74
CA ALA A 1014 -11.49 -6.08 47.61
C ALA A 1014 -10.91 -4.65 47.55
N ASN A 1015 -9.58 -4.51 47.50
CA ASN A 1015 -8.95 -3.20 47.41
C ASN A 1015 -9.31 -2.49 46.09
N ALA A 1016 -10.16 -1.47 46.19
CA ALA A 1016 -10.70 -0.75 45.03
C ALA A 1016 -9.62 -0.12 44.14
N THR A 1017 -8.49 0.32 44.69
CA THR A 1017 -7.39 0.90 43.92
C THR A 1017 -6.66 -0.15 43.07
N THR A 1018 -6.40 -1.32 43.65
CA THR A 1018 -5.76 -2.44 42.95
C THR A 1018 -6.66 -2.99 41.85
N GLN A 1019 -7.95 -3.18 42.15
CA GLN A 1019 -8.94 -3.56 41.14
C GLN A 1019 -9.02 -2.54 40.00
N ALA A 1020 -9.16 -1.24 40.32
CA ALA A 1020 -9.24 -0.19 39.31
C ALA A 1020 -7.99 -0.10 38.43
N GLN A 1021 -6.80 -0.34 39.00
CA GLN A 1021 -5.54 -0.34 38.24
C GLN A 1021 -5.54 -1.39 37.14
N PHE A 1022 -6.15 -2.57 37.36
CA PHE A 1022 -6.20 -3.66 36.40
C PHE A 1022 -7.63 -3.91 35.88
N GLY A 1023 -8.43 -2.86 35.66
CA GLY A 1023 -9.71 -3.01 34.94
C GLY A 1023 -10.79 -3.79 35.69
N ASN A 1024 -10.74 -3.82 37.02
CA ASN A 1024 -11.63 -4.54 37.92
C ASN A 1024 -11.62 -6.07 37.74
N LEU A 1025 -10.43 -6.65 37.49
CA LEU A 1025 -10.25 -8.10 37.51
C LEU A 1025 -10.68 -8.72 38.87
N PRO A 1026 -11.21 -9.96 38.86
CA PRO A 1026 -11.45 -10.71 40.08
C PRO A 1026 -10.12 -11.12 40.69
N LEU A 1027 -9.84 -10.66 41.91
CA LEU A 1027 -8.61 -10.97 42.63
C LEU A 1027 -8.85 -12.03 43.71
N VAL A 1028 -7.81 -12.76 44.09
CA VAL A 1028 -7.84 -13.76 45.17
C VAL A 1028 -6.88 -13.38 46.31
N ALA A 1029 -7.25 -13.64 47.56
CA ALA A 1029 -6.32 -13.46 48.66
C ALA A 1029 -5.22 -14.54 48.58
N THR A 1030 -3.95 -14.12 48.64
CA THR A 1030 -2.82 -15.05 48.58
C THR A 1030 -2.61 -15.75 49.91
N ASP A 1031 -2.64 -17.09 49.92
CA ASP A 1031 -2.36 -17.88 51.11
C ASP A 1031 -0.86 -18.02 51.34
N SER A 1032 -0.08 -18.27 50.29
CA SER A 1032 1.36 -18.50 50.45
C SER A 1032 2.21 -18.01 49.28
N VAL A 1033 3.36 -17.42 49.61
CA VAL A 1033 4.44 -17.11 48.67
C VAL A 1033 5.71 -17.83 49.10
N THR A 1034 6.27 -18.62 48.19
CA THR A 1034 7.54 -19.34 48.39
C THR A 1034 8.58 -18.89 47.39
N PHE A 1035 9.67 -18.30 47.87
CA PHE A 1035 10.89 -18.08 47.10
C PHE A 1035 11.81 -19.30 47.27
N ALA A 1036 11.93 -20.11 46.22
CA ALA A 1036 12.66 -21.37 46.26
C ALA A 1036 14.18 -21.18 46.15
N SER A 1037 14.95 -22.21 46.49
CA SER A 1037 16.42 -22.14 46.45
C SER A 1037 16.92 -21.81 45.04
N GLY A 1038 17.85 -20.84 44.92
CA GLY A 1038 18.42 -20.39 43.65
C GLY A 1038 17.57 -19.38 42.88
N SER A 1039 16.39 -19.01 43.40
CA SER A 1039 15.53 -18.04 42.73
C SER A 1039 16.09 -16.62 42.81
N VAL A 1040 15.77 -15.78 41.82
CA VAL A 1040 16.15 -14.37 41.76
C VAL A 1040 14.91 -13.53 41.50
N THR A 1041 14.62 -12.59 42.39
CA THR A 1041 13.64 -11.52 42.19
C THR A 1041 14.40 -10.19 42.25
N SER A 1042 14.44 -9.42 41.16
CA SER A 1042 15.29 -8.22 41.09
C SER A 1042 14.61 -7.01 40.42
N VAL A 1043 14.79 -5.84 41.01
CA VAL A 1043 14.47 -4.53 40.40
C VAL A 1043 15.73 -3.70 40.11
N SER A 1044 16.90 -4.33 40.22
CA SER A 1044 18.19 -3.69 39.97
C SER A 1044 18.47 -3.53 38.48
N ASN A 1045 19.17 -2.46 38.11
CA ASN A 1045 19.71 -2.29 36.76
C ASN A 1045 21.05 -3.03 36.61
N ASN A 1046 21.61 -3.59 37.71
CA ASN A 1046 22.87 -4.33 37.71
C ASN A 1046 24.04 -3.54 37.07
N GLY A 1047 24.08 -2.23 37.29
CA GLY A 1047 25.11 -1.36 36.71
C GLY A 1047 24.89 -0.96 35.24
N ALA A 1048 23.83 -1.44 34.58
CA ALA A 1048 23.52 -1.09 33.19
C ALA A 1048 22.94 0.32 33.05
N ILE A 1049 23.17 0.92 31.88
CA ILE A 1049 22.45 2.12 31.42
C ILE A 1049 21.26 1.66 30.59
N LEU A 1050 20.05 2.04 30.99
CA LEU A 1050 18.81 1.60 30.36
C LEU A 1050 18.06 2.80 29.77
N PRO A 1051 17.61 2.74 28.50
CA PRO A 1051 16.79 3.80 27.94
C PRO A 1051 15.45 3.96 28.68
N TYR A 1052 15.06 5.20 28.93
CA TYR A 1052 13.75 5.55 29.48
C TYR A 1052 13.39 7.00 29.13
N GLY A 1053 12.59 7.18 28.07
CA GLY A 1053 12.03 8.48 27.69
C GLY A 1053 12.95 9.39 26.87
N THR A 1054 12.52 10.64 26.72
CA THR A 1054 13.19 11.71 25.97
C THR A 1054 13.31 12.97 26.80
N THR A 1055 14.21 13.89 26.43
CA THR A 1055 14.21 15.26 26.97
C THR A 1055 13.65 16.27 25.97
N VAL A 1056 13.16 17.39 26.47
CA VAL A 1056 12.94 18.64 25.71
C VAL A 1056 13.84 19.71 26.30
N ASP A 1057 14.65 20.33 25.44
CA ASP A 1057 15.69 21.32 25.77
C ASP A 1057 16.68 20.85 26.86
N GLY A 1058 16.88 19.53 26.98
CA GLY A 1058 17.73 18.91 28.00
C GLY A 1058 17.25 19.05 29.45
N VAL A 1059 16.05 19.59 29.69
CA VAL A 1059 15.54 19.88 31.06
C VAL A 1059 14.28 19.08 31.38
N GLN A 1060 13.36 18.96 30.43
CA GLN A 1060 12.06 18.34 30.65
C GLN A 1060 12.13 16.86 30.30
N TRP A 1061 12.20 15.99 31.29
CA TRP A 1061 12.23 14.54 31.08
C TRP A 1061 10.80 14.00 30.88
N GLN A 1062 10.53 13.41 29.72
CA GLN A 1062 9.21 12.90 29.35
C GLN A 1062 9.26 11.44 28.95
N PHE A 1063 8.19 10.69 29.24
CA PHE A 1063 7.96 9.34 28.72
C PHE A 1063 6.67 9.34 27.90
N ASN A 1064 6.82 9.42 26.57
CA ASN A 1064 5.71 9.52 25.61
C ASN A 1064 5.59 8.21 24.80
N PRO A 1065 4.89 7.19 25.30
CA PRO A 1065 4.81 5.88 24.64
C PRO A 1065 3.97 5.89 23.35
N PHE A 1066 3.20 6.96 23.10
CA PHE A 1066 2.36 7.12 21.91
C PHE A 1066 2.69 8.40 21.16
N THR A 1067 2.47 8.36 19.85
CA THR A 1067 2.72 9.48 18.93
C THR A 1067 1.71 10.62 19.14
N GLY A 1068 2.18 11.87 19.12
CA GLY A 1068 1.30 13.05 19.16
C GLY A 1068 0.68 13.35 20.53
N VAL A 1069 1.14 12.66 21.58
CA VAL A 1069 0.72 12.85 22.97
C VAL A 1069 1.87 13.47 23.74
N THR A 1070 1.60 14.54 24.49
CA THR A 1070 2.55 15.10 25.46
C THR A 1070 2.13 14.65 26.85
N ALA A 1071 2.87 13.69 27.42
CA ALA A 1071 2.71 13.32 28.82
C ALA A 1071 3.28 14.40 29.74
N PRO A 1072 2.81 14.50 31.00
CA PRO A 1072 3.44 15.35 32.00
C PRO A 1072 4.93 15.02 32.19
N ASP A 1073 5.74 16.04 32.47
CA ASP A 1073 7.15 15.85 32.79
C ASP A 1073 7.32 14.96 34.04
N LEU A 1074 8.29 14.05 33.98
CA LEU A 1074 8.68 13.20 35.10
C LEU A 1074 9.39 14.05 36.16
N SER A 1075 8.87 14.03 37.39
CA SER A 1075 9.47 14.72 38.53
C SER A 1075 10.56 13.91 39.24
N ALA A 1076 10.63 12.61 38.97
CA ALA A 1076 11.61 11.68 39.50
C ALA A 1076 11.73 10.45 38.58
N PRO A 1077 12.86 9.72 38.61
CA PRO A 1077 12.95 8.41 37.98
C PRO A 1077 11.93 7.42 38.59
N PRO A 1078 11.50 6.40 37.83
CA PRO A 1078 10.67 5.31 38.35
C PRO A 1078 11.21 4.70 39.66
N SER A 1079 10.31 4.39 40.59
CA SER A 1079 10.67 3.80 41.88
C SER A 1079 10.94 2.30 41.76
N LYS A 1080 11.97 1.84 42.45
CA LYS A 1080 12.27 0.42 42.64
C LYS A 1080 11.47 -0.13 43.82
N PHE A 1081 10.65 -1.16 43.62
CA PHE A 1081 9.84 -1.74 44.69
C PHE A 1081 9.66 -3.26 44.51
N ILE A 1082 9.84 -4.03 45.59
CA ILE A 1082 9.45 -5.44 45.66
C ILE A 1082 8.48 -5.61 46.84
N GLY A 1083 7.25 -6.02 46.54
CA GLY A 1083 6.21 -6.32 47.52
C GLY A 1083 5.89 -7.81 47.58
N VAL A 1084 5.57 -8.32 48.77
CA VAL A 1084 5.14 -9.71 48.98
C VAL A 1084 3.97 -9.74 49.95
N ASN A 1085 2.83 -10.27 49.51
CA ASN A 1085 1.63 -10.45 50.32
C ASN A 1085 1.27 -11.94 50.36
N GLY A 1086 1.02 -12.45 51.56
CA GLY A 1086 0.46 -13.77 51.76
C GLY A 1086 0.32 -14.11 53.24
N SER A 1087 -0.59 -15.03 53.56
CA SER A 1087 -0.73 -15.55 54.94
C SER A 1087 0.54 -16.24 55.43
N SER A 1088 1.34 -16.80 54.52
CA SER A 1088 2.67 -17.39 54.78
C SER A 1088 3.67 -16.98 53.70
N VAL A 1089 4.83 -16.45 54.10
CA VAL A 1089 5.93 -16.11 53.19
C VAL A 1089 7.17 -16.90 53.58
N MET A 1090 7.70 -17.69 52.64
CA MET A 1090 8.92 -18.48 52.82
C MET A 1090 10.03 -17.99 51.88
N LEU A 1091 11.18 -17.64 52.46
CA LEU A 1091 12.43 -17.36 51.73
C LEU A 1091 13.41 -18.51 51.95
N ALA A 1092 13.56 -19.40 50.98
CA ALA A 1092 14.44 -20.55 51.09
C ALA A 1092 15.92 -20.13 51.03
N LYS A 1093 16.81 -20.95 51.63
CA LYS A 1093 18.26 -20.73 51.55
C LYS A 1093 18.73 -20.71 50.09
N GLY A 1094 19.42 -19.65 49.69
CA GLY A 1094 19.91 -19.46 48.33
C GLY A 1094 18.97 -18.71 47.38
N ALA A 1095 17.76 -18.34 47.84
CA ALA A 1095 16.92 -17.37 47.13
C ALA A 1095 17.49 -15.95 47.26
N THR A 1096 17.35 -15.13 46.21
CA THR A 1096 17.87 -13.76 46.13
C THR A 1096 16.73 -12.77 45.86
N ILE A 1097 16.60 -11.77 46.74
CA ILE A 1097 15.77 -10.58 46.50
C ILE A 1097 16.74 -9.40 46.36
N ASP A 1098 16.78 -8.81 45.17
CA ASP A 1098 17.77 -7.81 44.77
C ASP A 1098 17.12 -6.44 44.54
N LEU A 1099 17.33 -5.57 45.52
CA LEU A 1099 16.91 -4.16 45.54
C LEU A 1099 18.08 -3.20 45.29
N SER A 1100 19.22 -3.71 44.80
CA SER A 1100 20.46 -2.94 44.74
C SER A 1100 20.31 -1.65 43.91
N GLY A 1101 20.92 -0.59 44.45
CA GLY A 1101 21.20 0.63 43.70
C GLY A 1101 22.38 0.42 42.75
N GLY A 1102 22.41 1.18 41.65
CA GLY A 1102 23.43 1.06 40.61
C GLY A 1102 22.82 0.93 39.20
N GLY A 1103 23.57 1.40 38.20
CA GLY A 1103 23.10 1.63 36.84
C GLY A 1103 22.31 2.94 36.70
N ASP A 1104 22.10 3.38 35.46
CA ASP A 1104 21.52 4.68 35.12
C ASP A 1104 20.31 4.53 34.19
N LEU A 1105 19.42 5.53 34.21
CA LEU A 1105 18.39 5.69 33.20
C LEU A 1105 18.82 6.77 32.20
N GLN A 1106 18.67 6.50 30.92
CA GLN A 1106 19.05 7.41 29.84
C GLN A 1106 17.81 7.93 29.12
N ALA A 1107 17.65 9.25 29.08
CA ALA A 1107 16.74 9.92 28.17
C ALA A 1107 17.52 10.48 26.98
N VAL A 1108 16.87 10.56 25.82
CA VAL A 1108 17.52 11.05 24.57
C VAL A 1108 16.73 12.21 23.97
N GLU A 1109 17.44 13.12 23.32
CA GLU A 1109 16.83 14.22 22.56
C GLU A 1109 17.64 14.45 21.30
N TRP A 1110 16.92 14.60 20.19
CA TRP A 1110 17.52 15.04 18.94
C TRP A 1110 17.27 16.53 18.78
N VAL A 1111 18.37 17.31 18.72
CA VAL A 1111 18.33 18.75 18.52
C VAL A 1111 18.92 19.08 17.15
N PRO A 1112 18.14 19.62 16.19
CA PRO A 1112 18.69 20.09 14.92
C PRO A 1112 19.62 21.29 15.16
N GLY A 1113 20.84 21.27 14.60
CA GLY A 1113 21.81 22.34 14.86
C GLY A 1113 23.07 22.27 14.00
N THR A 1114 24.12 22.97 14.42
CA THR A 1114 25.40 23.05 13.69
C THR A 1114 26.10 21.70 13.52
N GLY A 1115 25.77 20.71 14.35
CA GLY A 1115 26.24 19.32 14.23
C GLY A 1115 25.53 18.49 13.14
N GLY A 1116 24.45 19.02 12.53
CA GLY A 1116 23.71 18.35 11.46
C GLY A 1116 22.22 18.65 11.50
N THR A 1117 21.58 18.62 10.33
CA THR A 1117 20.12 18.80 10.17
C THR A 1117 19.37 17.46 10.08
N ARG A 1118 20.04 16.34 10.36
CA ARG A 1118 19.52 14.98 10.18
C ARG A 1118 19.62 14.18 11.48
N ASP A 1119 18.53 13.57 11.90
CA ASP A 1119 18.53 12.46 12.84
C ASP A 1119 19.02 11.20 12.13
N VAL A 1120 20.28 10.86 12.37
CA VAL A 1120 20.93 9.71 11.76
C VAL A 1120 20.42 8.37 12.29
N LEU A 1121 19.74 8.37 13.45
CA LEU A 1121 19.18 7.17 14.08
C LEU A 1121 17.75 6.88 13.61
N SER A 1122 17.14 7.81 12.89
CA SER A 1122 15.84 7.66 12.25
C SER A 1122 15.96 7.32 10.76
N GLN A 1123 14.99 6.56 10.24
CA GLN A 1123 14.93 6.19 8.82
C GLN A 1123 14.69 7.40 7.91
N TYR A 1124 13.86 8.35 8.36
CA TYR A 1124 13.54 9.59 7.66
C TYR A 1124 13.75 10.82 8.56
N ASN A 1125 14.04 11.94 7.92
CA ASN A 1125 14.11 13.28 8.51
C ASN A 1125 12.93 14.13 8.06
N VAL A 1126 12.51 15.08 8.89
CA VAL A 1126 11.52 16.10 8.51
C VAL A 1126 12.24 17.27 7.83
N SER A 1127 11.85 17.60 6.60
CA SER A 1127 12.35 18.73 5.81
C SER A 1127 11.25 19.74 5.51
N TYR A 1128 11.57 21.02 5.62
CA TYR A 1128 10.69 22.15 5.30
C TYR A 1128 11.09 22.86 3.98
N ALA A 1129 12.08 22.33 3.26
CA ALA A 1129 12.77 23.04 2.17
C ALA A 1129 11.93 23.27 0.89
N SER A 1130 10.82 22.56 0.70
CA SER A 1130 10.05 22.57 -0.55
C SER A 1130 8.94 23.63 -0.64
N GLY A 1131 8.69 24.39 0.44
CA GLY A 1131 7.62 25.39 0.51
C GLY A 1131 6.18 24.82 0.48
N LYS A 1132 6.02 23.49 0.40
CA LYS A 1132 4.73 22.78 0.35
C LYS A 1132 4.33 22.13 1.68
N GLY A 1133 5.05 22.41 2.77
CA GLY A 1133 4.83 21.82 4.11
C GLY A 1133 5.98 20.92 4.57
N THR A 1134 5.77 20.21 5.69
CA THR A 1134 6.68 19.18 6.24
C THR A 1134 6.78 18.00 5.30
N THR A 1135 7.98 17.56 4.92
CA THR A 1135 8.20 16.41 4.03
C THR A 1135 9.19 15.43 4.65
N ALA A 1136 8.90 14.12 4.60
CA ALA A 1136 9.85 13.10 5.04
C ALA A 1136 10.92 12.89 3.96
N VAL A 1137 12.19 13.06 4.32
CA VAL A 1137 13.33 12.84 3.42
C VAL A 1137 14.16 11.68 3.99
N PRO A 1138 14.48 10.64 3.18
CA PRO A 1138 15.30 9.53 3.65
C PRO A 1138 16.62 9.99 4.27
N THR A 1139 16.96 9.45 5.43
CA THR A 1139 18.26 9.70 6.08
C THR A 1139 19.40 9.08 5.28
N ASN A 1140 19.18 7.87 4.76
CA ASN A 1140 20.11 7.13 3.91
C ASN A 1140 19.51 6.92 2.51
N ALA A 1141 20.37 6.79 1.50
CA ALA A 1141 19.94 6.46 0.14
C ALA A 1141 19.17 5.12 0.12
N GLY A 1142 18.07 5.06 -0.63
CA GLY A 1142 17.19 3.89 -0.69
C GLY A 1142 16.24 3.74 0.49
N ALA A 1143 16.24 4.68 1.46
CA ALA A 1143 15.33 4.68 2.60
C ALA A 1143 15.32 3.40 3.46
N GLY A 1144 16.47 2.71 3.56
CA GLY A 1144 16.60 1.52 4.40
C GLY A 1144 16.47 1.82 5.90
N ASN A 1145 16.00 0.83 6.66
CA ASN A 1145 15.93 0.86 8.13
C ASN A 1145 17.31 1.16 8.74
N VAL A 1146 17.29 1.84 9.90
CA VAL A 1146 18.48 2.12 10.71
C VAL A 1146 18.43 1.26 11.97
N TYR A 1147 19.54 0.58 12.24
CA TYR A 1147 19.64 -0.39 13.33
C TYR A 1147 20.70 0.00 14.34
N ALA A 1148 20.63 -0.64 15.50
CA ALA A 1148 21.65 -0.59 16.53
C ALA A 1148 22.16 -2.00 16.88
N ILE A 1149 23.45 -2.10 17.20
CA ILE A 1149 24.07 -3.26 17.87
C ILE A 1149 24.62 -2.77 19.20
N VAL A 1150 24.23 -3.43 20.30
CA VAL A 1150 24.80 -3.16 21.63
C VAL A 1150 25.74 -4.31 21.97
N PRO A 1151 27.06 -4.07 22.12
CA PRO A 1151 28.00 -5.15 22.42
C PRO A 1151 27.68 -5.89 23.71
N GLY A 1152 27.81 -7.22 23.67
CA GLY A 1152 27.55 -8.10 24.80
C GLY A 1152 26.57 -9.22 24.44
N ALA A 1153 26.22 -10.04 25.44
CA ALA A 1153 25.18 -11.05 25.26
C ALA A 1153 23.82 -10.34 25.14
N GLN A 1154 23.12 -10.56 24.04
CA GLN A 1154 21.78 -10.03 23.80
C GLN A 1154 20.79 -11.18 23.65
N ALA A 1155 19.53 -10.92 24.02
CA ALA A 1155 18.43 -11.80 23.67
C ALA A 1155 18.33 -11.95 22.13
N PRO A 1156 17.85 -13.09 21.62
CA PRO A 1156 17.64 -13.29 20.19
C PRO A 1156 16.53 -12.38 19.63
N VAL A 1157 15.64 -11.86 20.48
CA VAL A 1157 14.55 -10.94 20.10
C VAL A 1157 14.90 -9.51 20.51
N ALA A 1158 14.61 -8.55 19.64
CA ALA A 1158 14.91 -7.14 19.91
C ALA A 1158 14.18 -6.62 21.15
N ALA A 1159 14.87 -5.80 21.95
CA ALA A 1159 14.26 -5.12 23.10
C ALA A 1159 13.13 -4.17 22.65
N TYR A 1160 12.11 -4.02 23.49
CA TYR A 1160 10.96 -3.16 23.19
C TYR A 1160 10.88 -2.00 24.19
N ASP A 1161 11.03 -0.80 23.64
CA ASP A 1161 10.73 0.46 24.31
C ASP A 1161 9.79 1.25 23.38
N PRO A 1162 8.58 1.62 23.83
CA PRO A 1162 7.57 2.26 22.98
C PRO A 1162 7.97 3.67 22.50
N VAL A 1163 8.91 4.34 23.18
CA VAL A 1163 9.47 5.64 22.77
C VAL A 1163 10.53 5.44 21.68
N PHE A 1164 11.35 4.39 21.81
CA PHE A 1164 12.36 4.06 20.80
C PHE A 1164 11.77 3.34 19.59
N ALA A 1165 10.58 2.74 19.75
CA ALA A 1165 9.82 2.10 18.68
C ALA A 1165 9.23 3.10 17.66
N GLN A 1166 9.21 4.40 17.95
CA GLN A 1166 8.62 5.41 17.07
C GLN A 1166 9.59 5.85 15.97
N SER A 1167 9.12 5.82 14.72
CA SER A 1167 9.85 6.18 13.50
C SER A 1167 9.00 7.09 12.60
N VAL A 1168 9.57 8.21 12.16
CA VAL A 1168 8.93 9.11 11.18
C VAL A 1168 8.92 8.45 9.80
N GLN A 1169 7.79 8.55 9.10
CA GLN A 1169 7.54 7.96 7.79
C GLN A 1169 6.97 9.00 6.81
N PRO A 1170 7.22 8.84 5.48
CA PRO A 1170 6.55 9.62 4.45
C PRO A 1170 5.06 9.32 4.42
N ALA A 1171 4.25 10.35 4.20
CA ALA A 1171 2.81 10.24 3.99
C ALA A 1171 2.36 11.20 2.89
N ILE A 1172 1.13 11.03 2.39
CA ILE A 1172 0.50 11.96 1.44
C ILE A 1172 -0.81 12.44 2.07
N ALA A 1173 -1.02 13.76 2.13
CA ALA A 1173 -2.26 14.36 2.62
C ALA A 1173 -3.42 14.15 1.63
N ALA A 1174 -4.67 14.32 2.08
CA ALA A 1174 -5.86 14.13 1.24
C ALA A 1174 -5.89 14.99 -0.04
N ASN A 1175 -5.18 16.12 -0.05
CA ASN A 1175 -5.02 17.00 -1.21
C ASN A 1175 -3.85 16.61 -2.15
N GLY A 1176 -3.23 15.44 -1.95
CA GLY A 1176 -2.11 14.94 -2.76
C GLY A 1176 -0.74 15.53 -2.43
N THR A 1177 -0.62 16.37 -1.39
CA THR A 1177 0.67 16.94 -0.97
C THR A 1177 1.46 15.99 -0.08
N ALA A 1178 2.79 15.96 -0.25
CA ALA A 1178 3.65 15.16 0.61
C ALA A 1178 3.66 15.71 2.05
N THR A 1179 3.53 14.81 3.03
CA THR A 1179 3.54 15.08 4.46
C THR A 1179 4.34 14.00 5.22
N THR A 1180 4.31 14.03 6.55
CA THR A 1180 4.94 13.07 7.45
C THR A 1180 3.90 12.41 8.36
N THR A 1181 4.10 11.14 8.70
CA THR A 1181 3.40 10.46 9.80
C THR A 1181 4.41 9.78 10.71
N THR A 1182 4.04 9.43 11.95
CA THR A 1182 4.89 8.62 12.83
C THR A 1182 4.30 7.22 12.93
N ALA A 1183 5.10 6.20 12.63
CA ALA A 1183 4.76 4.80 12.78
C ALA A 1183 5.49 4.20 13.98
N THR A 1184 4.93 3.14 14.55
CA THR A 1184 5.51 2.42 15.69
C THR A 1184 5.92 1.02 15.27
N LEU A 1185 7.14 0.64 15.61
CA LEU A 1185 7.68 -0.72 15.47
C LEU A 1185 6.87 -1.70 16.34
N GLY A 1186 6.66 -2.92 15.84
CA GLY A 1186 6.05 -3.99 16.61
C GLY A 1186 6.96 -4.46 17.76
N VAL A 1187 6.34 -5.03 18.80
CA VAL A 1187 7.06 -5.64 19.92
C VAL A 1187 8.00 -6.75 19.39
N GLY A 1188 9.29 -6.64 19.71
CA GLY A 1188 10.32 -7.58 19.27
C GLY A 1188 10.93 -7.31 17.88
N GLN A 1189 10.52 -6.24 17.19
CA GLN A 1189 11.07 -5.87 15.88
C GLN A 1189 12.25 -4.91 15.98
N ALA A 1190 13.24 -5.10 15.11
CA ALA A 1190 14.41 -4.24 14.97
C ALA A 1190 14.17 -3.03 14.05
N GLY A 1191 13.22 -3.13 13.12
CA GLY A 1191 12.90 -2.14 12.09
C GLY A 1191 11.48 -2.36 11.56
N LEU A 1192 10.93 -1.36 10.85
CA LEU A 1192 9.56 -1.46 10.33
C LEU A 1192 9.50 -2.58 9.30
N ASN A 1193 8.49 -3.44 9.42
CA ASN A 1193 8.28 -4.64 8.59
C ASN A 1193 9.36 -5.72 8.70
N ASP A 1194 10.28 -5.63 9.67
CA ASP A 1194 11.25 -6.69 9.91
C ASP A 1194 10.62 -7.89 10.61
N ALA A 1195 11.13 -9.08 10.27
CA ALA A 1195 10.83 -10.30 11.01
C ALA A 1195 11.35 -10.19 12.46
N ILE A 1196 10.68 -10.90 13.37
CA ILE A 1196 11.17 -11.10 14.74
C ILE A 1196 12.46 -11.94 14.68
N GLY A 1197 13.41 -11.68 15.58
CA GLY A 1197 14.68 -12.40 15.60
C GLY A 1197 15.74 -11.83 14.66
N LYS A 1198 15.46 -10.75 13.92
CA LYS A 1198 16.38 -10.21 12.91
C LYS A 1198 17.76 -9.91 13.50
N ALA A 1199 18.77 -10.52 12.89
CA ALA A 1199 20.18 -10.40 13.25
C ALA A 1199 21.03 -10.12 12.01
N VAL A 1200 22.32 -9.81 12.24
CA VAL A 1200 23.31 -9.65 11.18
C VAL A 1200 24.61 -10.34 11.56
N TYR A 1201 25.19 -11.07 10.61
CA TYR A 1201 26.59 -11.47 10.69
C TYR A 1201 27.48 -10.36 10.12
N LEU A 1202 28.51 -9.95 10.84
CA LEU A 1202 29.51 -8.98 10.38
C LEU A 1202 30.91 -9.60 10.38
N SER A 1203 31.74 -9.23 9.40
CA SER A 1203 33.14 -9.68 9.29
C SER A 1203 34.10 -9.03 10.29
N GLY A 1204 33.57 -8.17 11.18
CA GLY A 1204 34.30 -7.47 12.23
C GLY A 1204 34.68 -6.04 11.83
N VAL A 1205 34.56 -5.13 12.79
CA VAL A 1205 34.97 -3.72 12.69
C VAL A 1205 35.73 -3.31 13.95
N PRO A 1206 36.48 -2.19 13.96
CA PRO A 1206 37.14 -1.73 15.19
C PRO A 1206 36.16 -1.65 16.37
N GLY A 1207 36.44 -2.42 17.43
CA GLY A 1207 35.63 -2.50 18.64
C GLY A 1207 34.43 -3.46 18.61
N LEU A 1208 34.18 -4.15 17.49
CA LEU A 1208 33.14 -5.17 17.35
C LEU A 1208 33.71 -6.38 16.60
N ALA A 1209 33.81 -7.54 17.26
CA ALA A 1209 34.39 -8.74 16.67
C ALA A 1209 33.57 -9.26 15.46
N ALA A 1210 34.15 -10.15 14.66
CA ALA A 1210 33.35 -10.88 13.68
C ALA A 1210 32.34 -11.79 14.40
N GLY A 1211 31.10 -11.85 13.94
CA GLY A 1211 30.05 -12.63 14.59
C GLY A 1211 28.63 -12.20 14.25
N TYR A 1212 27.67 -12.91 14.85
CA TYR A 1212 26.25 -12.64 14.77
C TYR A 1212 25.82 -11.65 15.86
N TYR A 1213 24.99 -10.69 15.49
CA TYR A 1213 24.48 -9.66 16.38
C TYR A 1213 22.98 -9.48 16.17
N THR A 1214 22.18 -9.58 17.24
CA THR A 1214 20.76 -9.21 17.22
C THR A 1214 20.64 -7.72 16.88
N LEU A 1215 19.79 -7.38 15.91
CA LEU A 1215 19.54 -5.98 15.58
C LEU A 1215 18.51 -5.39 16.53
N LEU A 1216 18.75 -4.15 16.96
CA LEU A 1216 17.82 -3.34 17.74
C LEU A 1216 17.35 -2.12 16.94
N PRO A 1217 16.24 -1.47 17.33
CA PRO A 1217 15.86 -0.16 16.79
C PRO A 1217 17.01 0.85 16.86
N GLY A 1218 17.18 1.68 15.82
CA GLY A 1218 18.32 2.58 15.66
C GLY A 1218 18.63 3.48 16.87
N LYS A 1219 17.63 3.90 17.64
CA LYS A 1219 17.79 4.74 18.84
C LYS A 1219 18.59 4.07 19.97
N TYR A 1220 18.67 2.73 20.03
CA TYR A 1220 19.54 2.03 20.98
C TYR A 1220 21.04 2.28 20.74
N ALA A 1221 21.43 2.83 19.58
CA ALA A 1221 22.81 3.23 19.30
C ALA A 1221 23.28 4.42 20.17
N THR A 1222 22.41 5.01 20.98
CA THR A 1222 22.75 6.03 21.99
C THR A 1222 23.38 5.43 23.26
N LEU A 1223 23.32 4.12 23.44
CA LEU A 1223 23.95 3.43 24.56
C LEU A 1223 25.48 3.42 24.43
N PRO A 1224 26.24 3.50 25.54
CA PRO A 1224 27.70 3.49 25.49
C PRO A 1224 28.25 2.26 24.76
N GLY A 1225 29.13 2.49 23.78
CA GLY A 1225 29.76 1.43 23.00
C GLY A 1225 28.86 0.80 21.92
N ALA A 1226 27.60 1.23 21.77
CA ALA A 1226 26.71 0.75 20.73
C ALA A 1226 27.09 1.26 19.33
N TYR A 1227 26.73 0.49 18.31
CA TYR A 1227 27.00 0.78 16.90
C TYR A 1227 25.70 1.09 16.17
N ARG A 1228 25.70 2.15 15.36
CA ARG A 1228 24.69 2.40 14.33
C ARG A 1228 25.01 1.57 13.10
N VAL A 1229 24.03 0.82 12.58
CA VAL A 1229 24.20 -0.04 11.41
C VAL A 1229 23.16 0.29 10.35
N THR A 1230 23.61 0.40 9.09
CA THR A 1230 22.77 0.61 7.92
C THR A 1230 23.32 -0.18 6.73
N VAL A 1231 22.45 -0.69 5.87
CA VAL A 1231 22.87 -1.35 4.62
C VAL A 1231 23.42 -0.29 3.65
N SER A 1232 24.60 -0.54 3.09
CA SER A 1232 25.23 0.36 2.11
C SER A 1232 24.48 0.35 0.77
N SER A 1233 24.25 1.53 0.20
CA SER A 1233 23.65 1.71 -1.14
C SER A 1233 24.68 1.71 -2.27
N MET A 1234 25.98 1.70 -1.95
CA MET A 1234 27.05 1.62 -2.94
C MET A 1234 27.27 0.16 -3.32
N ALA A 1235 26.86 -0.22 -4.54
CA ALA A 1235 27.14 -1.54 -5.08
C ALA A 1235 28.66 -1.79 -5.14
N GLY A 1236 29.15 -2.82 -4.45
CA GLY A 1236 30.39 -3.51 -4.79
C GLY A 1236 31.72 -3.09 -4.12
N ASN A 1237 31.78 -2.46 -2.94
CA ASN A 1237 33.06 -1.91 -2.45
C ASN A 1237 33.72 -2.52 -1.20
N VAL A 1238 33.31 -3.72 -0.76
CA VAL A 1238 34.12 -4.48 0.20
C VAL A 1238 34.06 -5.97 -0.15
N ALA A 1239 35.22 -6.60 -0.34
CA ALA A 1239 35.30 -8.05 -0.57
C ALA A 1239 34.68 -8.81 0.62
N PRO A 1240 34.05 -9.98 0.40
CA PRO A 1240 33.61 -10.83 1.50
C PRO A 1240 34.75 -11.10 2.50
N GLY A 1241 34.46 -10.93 3.79
CA GLY A 1241 35.43 -11.04 4.88
C GLY A 1241 36.28 -9.79 5.12
N ALA A 1242 36.06 -8.69 4.40
CA ALA A 1242 36.83 -7.47 4.56
C ALA A 1242 36.01 -6.33 5.18
N SER A 1243 36.74 -5.32 5.65
CA SER A 1243 36.22 -4.05 6.15
C SER A 1243 37.09 -2.91 5.61
N ALA A 1244 36.48 -1.80 5.26
CA ALA A 1244 37.13 -0.59 4.79
C ALA A 1244 36.65 0.62 5.57
N VAL A 1245 37.54 1.57 5.86
CA VAL A 1245 37.20 2.84 6.51
C VAL A 1245 37.14 3.93 5.44
N LEU A 1246 36.00 4.58 5.32
CA LEU A 1246 35.78 5.70 4.41
C LEU A 1246 36.48 6.97 4.95
N PRO A 1247 36.75 7.98 4.10
CA PRO A 1247 37.41 9.22 4.53
C PRO A 1247 36.68 9.99 5.63
N ASP A 1248 35.37 9.77 5.79
CA ASP A 1248 34.53 10.35 6.84
C ASP A 1248 34.57 9.54 8.17
N GLY A 1249 35.36 8.47 8.23
CA GLY A 1249 35.47 7.57 9.37
C GLY A 1249 34.43 6.44 9.41
N THR A 1250 33.46 6.42 8.49
CA THR A 1250 32.47 5.34 8.39
C THR A 1250 33.16 4.03 8.05
N VAL A 1251 32.88 2.96 8.80
CA VAL A 1251 33.40 1.62 8.49
C VAL A 1251 32.35 0.85 7.67
N VAL A 1252 32.74 0.42 6.47
CA VAL A 1252 31.94 -0.49 5.63
C VAL A 1252 32.53 -1.88 5.77
N THR A 1253 31.72 -2.87 6.16
CA THR A 1253 32.13 -4.27 6.31
C THR A 1253 31.21 -5.16 5.49
N SER A 1254 31.70 -6.30 5.02
CA SER A 1254 30.82 -7.36 4.51
C SER A 1254 30.03 -8.01 5.65
N GLY A 1255 28.80 -8.43 5.34
CA GLY A 1255 27.89 -9.12 6.25
C GLY A 1255 26.64 -9.61 5.53
N TYR A 1256 25.82 -10.40 6.24
CA TYR A 1256 24.53 -10.90 5.76
C TYR A 1256 23.51 -10.91 6.91
N PHE A 1257 22.23 -10.78 6.59
CA PHE A 1257 21.17 -10.91 7.59
C PHE A 1257 21.00 -12.37 8.01
N ALA A 1258 20.59 -12.56 9.26
CA ALA A 1258 20.35 -13.85 9.88
C ALA A 1258 19.13 -13.76 10.81
N ASP A 1259 18.72 -14.90 11.37
CA ASP A 1259 17.67 -14.98 12.37
C ASP A 1259 18.28 -15.56 13.67
N ALA A 1260 18.32 -14.77 14.74
CA ALA A 1260 18.89 -15.19 16.01
C ALA A 1260 18.08 -16.30 16.72
N LEU A 1261 16.84 -16.59 16.29
CA LEU A 1261 16.01 -17.65 16.83
C LEU A 1261 16.22 -18.99 16.11
N THR A 1262 16.44 -18.95 14.79
CA THR A 1262 16.48 -20.15 13.94
C THR A 1262 17.86 -20.46 13.35
N GLY A 1263 18.77 -19.48 13.30
CA GLY A 1263 20.16 -19.61 12.83
C GLY A 1263 20.44 -18.83 11.56
#